data_AF-A0A937P8V4-F1
#
_entry.id   AF-A0A937P8V4-F1
#
_cell.length_a   1.000
_cell.length_b   1.000
_cell.length_c   1.000
_cell.angle_alpha   90.00
_cell.angle_beta   90.00
_cell.angle_gamma   90.00
#
_symmetry.space_group_name_H-M   'P 1'
#
loop_
_entity.id
_entity.type
_entity.pdbx_description
1 polymer ?
#
loop_
_entity_poly.entity_id
_entity_poly.type
_entity_poly.pdbx_seq_one_letter_code
_entity_poly.pdbx_strand_id
1 'polypeptide(L)'
;MRYLLPLLVLIIPHTLNAQFQGMQRTLQWTPVEHQTIFGEQIDYLHFRGANYDNLETLIPGYYEAVRTDQAEEKRIVLRNQVFEALNKDEIKNVRHLDKISGEITVESRLSFVRRSPFMEISFTPLRRNPATGALEKLVSFSIDMVPAPQLKSLGAAEFIHSYTAHSVLGNGSWFKVKVNADGIYKLTYTELLDLGIVQPSSIRIFGTDGSMLPLQNNQPQQDDLKEIPVWFETGQDGQFNQGDFLLFYGHGPNAWRYDTIDDSYSHQVHKFSAWNYYYLTGGAGPAKTIALMDAVTEQADYITETYDYNIHHESNDINLIKSGSEWYGEHFDIYTSQDFTFDIPDLVRTENITARVAVLARASDTTSFSISANNAYQGRLRIAGTNLSHYTSTYAFTNTGTFDFLSTGDAITLTLEYQKNAPSAEGWLDYITLSARRSLKINSGQLLFRDARSLGQNNITEFRISGASGQTVVWDVSDHHNIKQVPATLAGNRLSFRTGTSDLKEFVAFNPAGNFPSPIWQGDDVGRLSNQDLHGRNQPDYIVISHPDFLQQARRLAAFHYDHDNLDTIVVTPQQIYNEFSGGKPDIAALRNFVKMFYDRASGDHDMPGYLLLFGDGSYDNYSTNASNSNYILTYQSENSLNPVGSYVTDDFFGLLDDPEGGASGLMDIGIGRFPVSSVSGAEEMISKVFSYLEPDKMGDWRNTLCFIGDDEDYNIHMKQADELSEYVGTHYPNFVISKIFLDAYQQIASSTGDAYPAVNEAINQRVNKGALIINYTGHGGENGLAHERILVINDIINWENADKLPLFMTATCEFSRFDDYEHTSAGELVLLNPDGGGIALLTTTRLVYSGPNHVLNEKFYEYVFERNDDNAYYRLGDIIRLTKVYSGTGFNKRNFTLLGDPAIVLSYPKQHISATFVNGQPSDAVTDTLKALSKVTISGHVTDELGDLMTNFNGTLYPTVFDKQTLLKTLGNDGGSPFQFNIRNRILYKGKASVQQGEFSFSFIVPKDISYNYGYGKISFYGNDTGQDASGYFSQFVVGGSADSVASDTEGPEIEIYMNDDNFVYGGTTDENPELLIYVSDSNGINTIGSGIGHDITAILDDNLNNPIILNDYYESNTNSYQSGKITYPLRKLETGQHKLKVKVWDVYNNSSEQITEFTVVSSEDLILKHVLNYPNPFTTHTSFFFEHNHANSNLDVLIQVFTVSGKLVKSIEQEIPASGYRCGPIDWDGLDDYGSRIGRGVYIYKVKVRSDSGQVAEKFEKLVILR
;
A
#
# COMPACT_ATOMS: atom_id res chain seq x y z
N MET A 1 -50.10 -27.31 77.99
CA MET A 1 -50.08 -25.97 78.63
C MET A 1 -49.00 -25.17 77.91
N ARG A 2 -49.28 -23.96 77.41
CA ARG A 2 -48.35 -23.05 76.69
C ARG A 2 -48.12 -23.29 75.17
N TYR A 3 -49.03 -22.64 74.44
CA TYR A 3 -48.95 -21.76 73.26
C TYR A 3 -48.46 -22.16 71.85
N LEU A 4 -49.36 -21.77 70.94
CA LEU A 4 -49.42 -21.74 69.47
C LEU A 4 -48.85 -20.42 68.87
N LEU A 5 -48.37 -20.53 67.62
CA LEU A 5 -48.48 -19.71 66.37
C LEU A 5 -48.30 -18.16 66.31
N PRO A 6 -47.98 -17.57 65.11
CA PRO A 6 -47.74 -18.17 63.77
C PRO A 6 -46.41 -17.76 63.06
N LEU A 7 -46.15 -18.48 61.96
CA LEU A 7 -44.99 -18.49 61.07
C LEU A 7 -44.99 -17.31 60.06
N LEU A 8 -43.86 -16.62 59.89
CA LEU A 8 -43.58 -15.75 58.73
C LEU A 8 -42.15 -16.03 58.24
N VAL A 9 -42.02 -16.49 57.00
CA VAL A 9 -40.76 -16.78 56.31
C VAL A 9 -40.25 -15.50 55.66
N LEU A 10 -39.02 -15.09 55.98
CA LEU A 10 -38.30 -14.00 55.31
C LEU A 10 -36.93 -14.53 54.87
N ILE A 11 -36.85 -14.83 53.57
CA ILE A 11 -35.62 -15.10 52.83
C ILE A 11 -35.00 -13.73 52.53
N ILE A 12 -33.77 -13.50 53.01
CA ILE A 12 -32.95 -12.35 52.62
C ILE A 12 -31.97 -12.86 51.56
N PRO A 13 -32.03 -12.42 50.30
CA PRO A 13 -30.92 -12.57 49.37
C PRO A 13 -29.89 -11.46 49.64
N HIS A 14 -28.63 -11.85 49.85
CA HIS A 14 -27.49 -10.95 49.69
C HIS A 14 -27.38 -10.55 48.22
N THR A 15 -27.90 -9.38 47.85
CA THR A 15 -27.51 -8.70 46.61
C THR A 15 -26.17 -8.00 46.85
N LEU A 16 -25.08 -8.68 46.51
CA LEU A 16 -23.83 -8.02 46.16
C LEU A 16 -24.11 -7.12 44.95
N ASN A 17 -24.22 -5.82 45.18
CA ASN A 17 -24.04 -4.84 44.11
C ASN A 17 -22.57 -4.96 43.67
N ALA A 18 -22.32 -5.69 42.59
CA ALA A 18 -21.12 -5.47 41.81
C ALA A 18 -21.22 -4.03 41.28
N GLN A 19 -20.51 -3.09 41.92
CA GLN A 19 -20.18 -1.83 41.26
C GLN A 19 -19.27 -2.19 40.10
N PHE A 20 -19.84 -2.30 38.90
CA PHE A 20 -19.05 -2.15 37.67
C PHE A 20 -18.38 -0.78 37.76
N GLN A 21 -17.05 -0.76 37.94
CA GLN A 21 -16.26 0.45 37.74
C GLN A 21 -16.29 0.72 36.23
N GLY A 22 -17.06 1.73 35.80
CA GLY A 22 -17.02 2.19 34.41
C GLY A 22 -15.60 2.53 33.99
N MET A 23 -15.26 2.30 32.72
CA MET A 23 -13.91 2.52 32.20
C MET A 23 -13.59 4.02 32.23
N GLN A 24 -12.70 4.44 33.13
CA GLN A 24 -12.36 5.85 33.30
C GLN A 24 -11.46 6.33 32.16
N ARG A 25 -11.73 7.54 31.65
CA ARG A 25 -11.00 8.22 30.58
C ARG A 25 -10.71 9.65 30.99
N THR A 26 -9.55 10.15 30.58
CA THR A 26 -9.13 11.55 30.76
C THR A 26 -8.65 12.07 29.42
N LEU A 27 -9.18 13.21 28.98
CA LEU A 27 -8.76 13.88 27.75
C LEU A 27 -7.66 14.90 28.08
N GLN A 28 -6.51 14.74 27.43
CA GLN A 28 -5.37 15.64 27.58
C GLN A 28 -5.46 16.75 26.54
N TRP A 29 -6.20 17.82 26.87
CA TRP A 29 -6.33 18.99 26.01
C TRP A 29 -5.00 19.75 25.92
N THR A 30 -4.64 20.12 24.70
CA THR A 30 -3.48 20.97 24.39
C THR A 30 -3.95 22.41 24.12
N PRO A 31 -3.03 23.38 24.03
CA PRO A 31 -3.36 24.70 23.49
C PRO A 31 -3.98 24.61 22.09
N VAL A 32 -4.74 25.63 21.70
CA VAL A 32 -5.32 25.76 20.35
C VAL A 32 -4.24 25.59 19.29
N GLU A 33 -4.57 24.80 18.27
CA GLU A 33 -3.70 24.55 17.12
C GLU A 33 -4.17 25.35 15.91
N HIS A 34 -3.26 25.51 14.95
CA HIS A 34 -3.45 26.33 13.76
C HIS A 34 -3.13 25.49 12.53
N GLN A 35 -3.97 25.61 11.49
CA GLN A 35 -3.70 24.99 10.20
C GLN A 35 -4.23 25.88 9.08
N THR A 36 -3.59 25.81 7.90
CA THR A 36 -4.10 26.44 6.69
C THR A 36 -4.95 25.45 5.92
N ILE A 37 -6.24 25.76 5.73
CA ILE A 37 -7.17 24.92 4.97
C ILE A 37 -7.86 25.79 3.92
N PHE A 38 -7.83 25.36 2.66
CA PHE A 38 -8.33 26.11 1.51
C PHE A 38 -7.78 27.54 1.39
N GLY A 39 -6.52 27.75 1.81
CA GLY A 39 -5.86 29.06 1.80
C GLY A 39 -6.31 30.01 2.92
N GLU A 40 -7.13 29.54 3.86
CA GLU A 40 -7.54 30.29 5.05
C GLU A 40 -6.90 29.69 6.31
N GLN A 41 -6.40 30.55 7.20
CA GLN A 41 -5.95 30.12 8.51
C GLN A 41 -7.16 29.78 9.40
N ILE A 42 -7.15 28.60 10.01
CA ILE A 42 -8.19 28.14 10.92
C ILE A 42 -7.57 27.75 12.25
N ASP A 43 -8.19 28.21 13.33
CA ASP A 43 -7.86 27.76 14.70
C ASP A 43 -8.75 26.57 15.03
N TYR A 44 -8.21 25.57 15.71
CA TYR A 44 -9.00 24.42 16.14
C TYR A 44 -8.58 23.90 17.51
N LEU A 45 -9.56 23.29 18.19
CA LEU A 45 -9.37 22.71 19.51
C LEU A 45 -8.75 21.32 19.38
N HIS A 46 -7.79 20.99 20.25
CA HIS A 46 -7.08 19.72 20.20
C HIS A 46 -6.92 19.08 21.59
N PHE A 47 -6.98 17.76 21.61
CA PHE A 47 -6.56 16.92 22.72
C PHE A 47 -5.85 15.70 22.16
N ARG A 48 -4.95 15.09 22.93
CA ARG A 48 -4.21 13.92 22.48
C ARG A 48 -5.16 12.77 22.10
N GLY A 49 -5.05 12.27 20.87
CA GLY A 49 -5.95 11.25 20.31
C GLY A 49 -7.26 11.79 19.74
N ALA A 50 -7.39 13.11 19.52
CA ALA A 50 -8.54 13.71 18.86
C ALA A 50 -8.60 13.32 17.37
N ASN A 51 -9.77 12.89 16.91
CA ASN A 51 -10.09 12.69 15.51
C ASN A 51 -10.84 13.89 14.93
N TYR A 52 -10.75 14.08 13.61
CA TYR A 52 -11.39 15.19 12.91
C TYR A 52 -12.16 14.66 11.69
N ASP A 53 -13.37 14.17 11.93
CA ASP A 53 -14.18 13.48 10.91
C ASP A 53 -14.74 14.44 9.85
N ASN A 54 -14.89 15.73 10.19
CA ASN A 54 -15.28 16.78 9.26
C ASN A 54 -14.29 17.95 9.34
N LEU A 55 -13.56 18.16 8.26
CA LEU A 55 -12.45 19.10 8.23
C LEU A 55 -12.85 20.48 7.69
N GLU A 56 -14.10 20.67 7.24
CA GLU A 56 -14.67 22.02 7.13
C GLU A 56 -14.91 22.63 8.53
N THR A 57 -15.13 21.78 9.54
CA THR A 57 -15.42 22.21 10.91
C THR A 57 -14.22 22.18 11.85
N LEU A 58 -13.30 21.23 11.67
CA LEU A 58 -12.18 20.95 12.58
C LEU A 58 -12.61 20.83 14.04
N ILE A 59 -13.83 20.35 14.26
CA ILE A 59 -14.32 20.07 15.61
C ILE A 59 -13.70 18.75 16.05
N PRO A 60 -12.99 18.69 17.20
CA PRO A 60 -12.37 17.46 17.65
C PRO A 60 -13.44 16.45 18.06
N GLY A 61 -13.25 15.21 17.67
CA GLY A 61 -14.04 14.03 18.03
C GLY A 61 -13.24 13.08 18.89
N TYR A 62 -13.91 12.43 19.83
CA TYR A 62 -13.40 11.27 20.54
C TYR A 62 -13.80 10.01 19.78
N TYR A 63 -12.90 9.04 19.66
CA TYR A 63 -13.20 7.69 19.16
C TYR A 63 -12.51 6.64 20.04
N GLU A 64 -13.21 5.53 20.27
CA GLU A 64 -12.64 4.32 20.85
C GLU A 64 -13.35 3.09 20.30
N ALA A 65 -12.60 2.04 19.93
CA ALA A 65 -13.14 0.71 19.64
C ALA A 65 -12.86 -0.22 20.81
N VAL A 66 -13.91 -0.74 21.45
CA VAL A 66 -13.78 -1.60 22.63
C VAL A 66 -14.35 -2.99 22.34
N ARG A 67 -13.53 -4.03 22.54
CA ARG A 67 -14.00 -5.42 22.46
C ARG A 67 -15.08 -5.67 23.51
N THR A 68 -16.12 -6.42 23.16
CA THR A 68 -17.22 -6.79 24.06
C THR A 68 -17.40 -8.31 24.12
N ASP A 69 -18.01 -8.81 25.19
CA ASP A 69 -18.22 -10.25 25.37
C ASP A 69 -19.45 -10.80 24.60
N GLN A 70 -20.33 -9.91 24.12
CA GLN A 70 -21.61 -10.28 23.51
C GLN A 70 -21.89 -9.40 22.29
N ALA A 71 -22.36 -10.02 21.21
CA ALA A 71 -22.80 -9.34 19.99
C ALA A 71 -24.19 -8.70 20.16
N GLU A 72 -24.31 -7.81 21.14
CA GLU A 72 -25.52 -7.06 21.42
C GLU A 72 -25.23 -5.56 21.31
N GLU A 73 -26.12 -4.84 20.65
CA GLU A 73 -26.03 -3.39 20.56
C GLU A 73 -26.23 -2.80 21.97
N LYS A 74 -25.25 -2.03 22.44
CA LYS A 74 -25.28 -1.40 23.76
C LYS A 74 -25.39 0.09 23.59
N ARG A 75 -26.22 0.72 24.42
CA ARG A 75 -26.23 2.17 24.52
C ARG A 75 -25.03 2.61 25.37
N ILE A 76 -24.22 3.51 24.84
CA ILE A 76 -23.12 4.11 25.59
C ILE A 76 -23.62 5.27 26.44
N VAL A 77 -23.28 5.27 27.72
CA VAL A 77 -23.59 6.35 28.66
C VAL A 77 -22.30 6.87 29.28
N LEU A 78 -22.01 8.16 29.07
CA LEU A 78 -20.90 8.82 29.75
C LEU A 78 -21.32 9.20 31.18
N ARG A 79 -20.64 8.63 32.18
CA ARG A 79 -20.80 8.96 33.61
C ARG A 79 -19.64 9.81 34.10
N ASN A 80 -19.83 10.43 35.27
CA ASN A 80 -18.78 11.19 35.97
C ASN A 80 -18.09 12.24 35.07
N GLN A 81 -18.87 12.87 34.19
CA GLN A 81 -18.35 13.84 33.24
C GLN A 81 -17.87 15.10 33.96
N VAL A 82 -16.59 15.42 33.80
CA VAL A 82 -15.97 16.66 34.31
C VAL A 82 -15.72 17.57 33.13
N PHE A 83 -16.18 18.81 33.22
CA PHE A 83 -16.07 19.82 32.17
C PHE A 83 -15.27 21.02 32.63
N GLU A 84 -14.60 21.67 31.67
CA GLU A 84 -13.90 22.93 31.85
C GLU A 84 -14.43 23.95 30.84
N ALA A 85 -14.62 25.21 31.26
CA ALA A 85 -15.12 26.26 30.37
C ALA A 85 -14.01 26.69 29.39
N LEU A 86 -14.36 26.78 28.10
CA LEU A 86 -13.50 27.35 27.07
C LEU A 86 -13.47 28.88 27.23
N ASN A 87 -12.26 29.45 27.24
CA ASN A 87 -12.08 30.88 27.33
C ASN A 87 -12.21 31.55 25.95
N LYS A 88 -12.24 32.89 25.92
CA LYS A 88 -12.46 33.66 24.68
C LYS A 88 -11.34 33.52 23.66
N ASP A 89 -10.11 33.29 24.12
CA ASP A 89 -8.96 33.14 23.25
C ASP A 89 -8.98 31.75 22.59
N GLU A 90 -9.44 30.72 23.31
CA GLU A 90 -9.57 29.35 22.78
C GLU A 90 -10.59 29.21 21.63
N ILE A 91 -11.58 30.09 21.54
CA ILE A 91 -12.70 29.96 20.59
C ILE A 91 -12.73 31.02 19.49
N LYS A 92 -11.71 31.88 19.42
CA LYS A 92 -11.77 33.14 18.65
C LYS A 92 -11.93 32.93 17.13
N ASN A 93 -11.25 31.94 16.55
CA ASN A 93 -11.33 31.62 15.11
C ASN A 93 -11.73 30.16 14.83
N VAL A 94 -12.28 29.46 15.84
CA VAL A 94 -12.78 28.09 15.67
C VAL A 94 -14.12 28.14 14.96
N ARG A 95 -14.24 27.42 13.84
CA ARG A 95 -15.46 27.41 13.02
C ARG A 95 -16.54 26.52 13.65
N HIS A 96 -17.79 26.80 13.27
CA HIS A 96 -18.95 25.93 13.53
C HIS A 96 -19.28 25.63 15.01
N LEU A 97 -18.76 26.43 15.95
CA LEU A 97 -19.10 26.35 17.37
C LEU A 97 -20.58 26.66 17.69
N ASP A 98 -21.29 27.28 16.74
CA ASP A 98 -22.73 27.49 16.79
C ASP A 98 -23.53 26.18 16.69
N LYS A 99 -22.94 25.13 16.10
CA LYS A 99 -23.57 23.80 15.97
C LYS A 99 -23.44 22.92 17.22
N ILE A 100 -22.65 23.32 18.21
CA ILE A 100 -22.43 22.55 19.45
C ILE A 100 -23.68 22.58 20.34
N SER A 101 -24.22 21.40 20.65
CA SER A 101 -25.42 21.17 21.46
C SER A 101 -25.17 21.35 22.96
N GLY A 102 -26.25 21.39 23.75
CA GLY A 102 -26.18 21.52 25.21
C GLY A 102 -25.78 20.23 25.95
N GLU A 103 -25.86 19.10 25.27
CA GLU A 103 -25.51 17.77 25.77
C GLU A 103 -24.57 17.09 24.76
N ILE A 104 -23.69 16.22 25.23
CA ILE A 104 -22.86 15.37 24.38
C ILE A 104 -23.75 14.24 23.84
N THR A 105 -23.85 14.15 22.52
CA THR A 105 -24.50 13.01 21.85
C THR A 105 -23.43 11.97 21.55
N VAL A 106 -23.63 10.76 22.06
CA VAL A 106 -22.73 9.63 21.80
C VAL A 106 -23.31 8.77 20.69
N GLU A 107 -22.49 8.58 19.66
CA GLU A 107 -22.73 7.62 18.60
C GLU A 107 -22.01 6.32 18.98
N SER A 108 -22.69 5.21 18.76
CA SER A 108 -22.12 3.90 19.00
C SER A 108 -22.59 2.92 17.95
N ARG A 109 -21.69 2.06 17.49
CA ARG A 109 -21.97 1.04 16.48
C ARG A 109 -21.37 -0.29 16.92
N LEU A 110 -22.16 -1.35 16.82
CA LEU A 110 -21.66 -2.71 16.89
C LEU A 110 -20.97 -3.06 15.57
N SER A 111 -19.70 -3.41 15.65
CA SER A 111 -18.86 -3.87 14.55
C SER A 111 -18.13 -5.15 14.96
N PHE A 112 -17.38 -5.75 14.05
CA PHE A 112 -16.72 -7.01 14.31
C PHE A 112 -15.27 -6.93 13.83
N VAL A 113 -14.40 -7.69 14.49
CA VAL A 113 -13.04 -7.98 14.03
C VAL A 113 -12.84 -9.45 14.26
N ARG A 114 -12.63 -10.22 13.20
CA ARG A 114 -12.42 -11.68 13.26
C ARG A 114 -13.54 -12.38 14.04
N ARG A 115 -14.79 -12.00 13.76
CA ARG A 115 -16.04 -12.45 14.42
C ARG A 115 -16.17 -12.05 15.89
N SER A 116 -15.18 -11.35 16.46
CA SER A 116 -15.27 -10.82 17.81
C SER A 116 -16.04 -9.49 17.77
N PRO A 117 -17.06 -9.29 18.63
CA PRO A 117 -17.85 -8.07 18.62
C PRO A 117 -17.09 -6.91 19.28
N PHE A 118 -17.07 -5.78 18.60
CA PHE A 118 -16.52 -4.50 19.06
C PHE A 118 -17.62 -3.45 19.11
N MET A 119 -17.54 -2.58 20.12
CA MET A 119 -18.35 -1.37 20.19
C MET A 119 -17.47 -0.20 19.79
N GLU A 120 -17.74 0.37 18.62
CA GLU A 120 -17.18 1.65 18.20
C GLU A 120 -17.95 2.75 18.91
N ILE A 121 -17.24 3.67 19.56
CA ILE A 121 -17.80 4.75 20.35
C ILE A 121 -17.23 6.05 19.81
N SER A 122 -18.07 6.98 19.37
CA SER A 122 -17.65 8.30 18.93
C SER A 122 -18.54 9.41 19.47
N PHE A 123 -17.95 10.57 19.74
CA PHE A 123 -18.69 11.77 20.13
C PHE A 123 -17.84 13.04 20.07
N THR A 124 -18.48 14.20 19.92
CA THR A 124 -17.82 15.49 20.12
C THR A 124 -17.67 15.78 21.63
N PRO A 125 -16.45 15.91 22.19
CA PRO A 125 -16.22 16.16 23.62
C PRO A 125 -16.38 17.65 23.98
N LEU A 126 -17.33 18.34 23.34
CA LEU A 126 -17.69 19.73 23.58
C LEU A 126 -19.19 19.84 23.87
N ARG A 127 -19.58 20.77 24.73
CA ARG A 127 -20.99 21.12 24.94
C ARG A 127 -21.17 22.61 25.17
N ARG A 128 -22.40 23.09 25.00
CA ARG A 128 -22.84 24.40 25.46
C ARG A 128 -23.52 24.26 26.81
N ASN A 129 -22.94 24.79 27.89
CA ASN A 129 -23.52 24.70 29.22
C ASN A 129 -24.98 25.22 29.23
N PRO A 130 -25.98 24.40 29.58
CA PRO A 130 -27.39 24.79 29.51
C PRO A 130 -27.78 25.92 30.47
N ALA A 131 -27.03 26.10 31.57
CA ALA A 131 -27.30 27.11 32.59
C ALA A 131 -26.63 28.46 32.28
N THR A 132 -25.42 28.44 31.70
CA THR A 132 -24.62 29.66 31.47
C THR A 132 -24.50 30.06 30.00
N GLY A 133 -24.77 29.15 29.07
CA GLY A 133 -24.59 29.34 27.63
C GLY A 133 -23.13 29.30 27.15
N ALA A 134 -22.17 29.15 28.07
CA ALA A 134 -20.75 29.06 27.77
C ALA A 134 -20.39 27.72 27.11
N LEU A 135 -19.39 27.70 26.23
CA LEU A 135 -18.84 26.46 25.69
C LEU A 135 -17.92 25.80 26.71
N GLU A 136 -18.00 24.49 26.84
CA GLU A 136 -17.21 23.69 27.76
C GLU A 136 -16.62 22.48 27.03
N LYS A 137 -15.38 22.13 27.40
CA LYS A 137 -14.66 20.95 26.94
C LYS A 137 -14.70 19.84 28.00
N LEU A 138 -14.89 18.59 27.57
CA LEU A 138 -14.92 17.43 28.45
C LEU A 138 -13.49 17.05 28.86
N VAL A 139 -13.18 17.00 30.16
CA VAL A 139 -11.83 16.72 30.68
C VAL A 139 -11.69 15.27 31.14
N SER A 140 -12.71 14.70 31.77
CA SER A 140 -12.71 13.29 32.15
C SER A 140 -14.13 12.74 32.22
N PHE A 141 -14.26 11.43 32.05
CA PHE A 141 -15.52 10.72 32.08
C PHE A 141 -15.27 9.24 32.35
N SER A 142 -16.35 8.48 32.50
CA SER A 142 -16.33 7.02 32.53
C SER A 142 -17.36 6.49 31.56
N ILE A 143 -16.99 5.43 30.83
CA ILE A 143 -17.86 4.78 29.85
C ILE A 143 -18.61 3.65 30.56
N ASP A 144 -19.94 3.75 30.59
CA ASP A 144 -20.84 2.66 30.96
C ASP A 144 -21.53 2.16 29.69
N MET A 145 -21.45 0.85 29.44
CA MET A 145 -22.23 0.19 28.40
C MET A 145 -23.50 -0.38 29.03
N VAL A 146 -24.67 0.16 28.67
CA VAL A 146 -25.96 -0.33 29.17
C VAL A 146 -26.77 -1.00 28.07
N PRO A 147 -27.60 -2.01 28.39
CA PRO A 147 -28.51 -2.59 27.41
C PRO A 147 -29.39 -1.51 26.76
N ALA A 148 -29.49 -1.51 25.43
CA ALA A 148 -30.32 -0.55 24.69
C ALA A 148 -31.82 -0.91 24.83
N PRO A 149 -32.70 0.00 25.27
CA PRO A 149 -34.13 -0.27 25.35
C PRO A 149 -34.77 -0.10 23.96
N GLN A 150 -35.10 -1.23 23.31
CA GLN A 150 -35.70 -1.37 21.97
C GLN A 150 -34.73 -1.23 20.77
N LEU A 151 -34.13 -2.34 20.31
CA LEU A 151 -34.04 -2.79 18.89
C LEU A 151 -33.10 -4.01 18.74
N LYS A 152 -33.15 -4.61 17.54
CA LYS A 152 -32.75 -5.97 17.14
C LYS A 152 -31.46 -6.47 17.78
N SER A 153 -31.51 -7.64 18.43
CA SER A 153 -30.33 -8.51 18.38
C SER A 153 -30.10 -8.79 16.90
N LEU A 154 -28.94 -8.42 16.36
CA LEU A 154 -28.40 -9.20 15.26
C LEU A 154 -28.24 -10.59 15.89
N GLY A 155 -29.17 -11.50 15.61
CA GLY A 155 -29.08 -12.87 16.10
C GLY A 155 -27.67 -13.37 15.80
N ALA A 156 -27.07 -14.14 16.71
CA ALA A 156 -25.73 -14.72 16.55
C ALA A 156 -25.54 -15.05 15.07
N ALA A 157 -24.59 -14.37 14.40
CA ALA A 157 -24.46 -14.34 12.94
C ALA A 157 -24.76 -15.72 12.35
N GLU A 158 -25.99 -15.95 11.89
CA GLU A 158 -26.30 -17.13 11.12
C GLU A 158 -25.61 -16.86 9.79
N PHE A 159 -24.57 -17.65 9.49
CA PHE A 159 -23.83 -17.55 8.23
C PHE A 159 -24.83 -17.40 7.07
N ILE A 160 -24.90 -16.20 6.51
CA ILE A 160 -25.85 -15.87 5.44
C ILE A 160 -25.47 -16.65 4.17
N HIS A 161 -24.19 -17.02 4.05
CA HIS A 161 -23.62 -17.77 2.95
C HIS A 161 -23.50 -19.26 3.26
N SER A 162 -23.85 -20.08 2.26
CA SER A 162 -23.63 -21.52 2.26
C SER A 162 -22.69 -21.86 1.12
N TYR A 163 -21.53 -22.41 1.44
CA TYR A 163 -20.50 -22.78 0.46
C TYR A 163 -20.63 -24.24 0.03
N THR A 164 -20.56 -24.52 -1.27
CA THR A 164 -20.44 -25.88 -1.80
C THR A 164 -19.09 -26.47 -1.40
N ALA A 165 -19.06 -27.79 -1.14
CA ALA A 165 -17.83 -28.46 -0.76
C ALA A 165 -16.83 -28.58 -1.93
N HIS A 166 -17.33 -28.64 -3.16
CA HIS A 166 -16.55 -28.75 -4.39
C HIS A 166 -17.23 -27.97 -5.51
N SER A 167 -16.45 -27.33 -6.37
CA SER A 167 -16.98 -26.65 -7.55
C SER A 167 -17.43 -27.67 -8.59
N VAL A 168 -18.51 -27.35 -9.32
CA VAL A 168 -18.91 -28.11 -10.50
C VAL A 168 -17.79 -28.17 -11.56
N LEU A 169 -16.90 -27.18 -11.60
CA LEU A 169 -15.75 -27.15 -12.51
C LEU A 169 -14.63 -28.13 -12.12
N GLY A 170 -14.71 -28.76 -10.94
CA GLY A 170 -13.67 -29.67 -10.42
C GLY A 170 -13.51 -30.96 -11.22
N ASN A 171 -14.53 -31.35 -11.99
CA ASN A 171 -14.50 -32.53 -12.85
C ASN A 171 -15.33 -32.34 -14.12
N GLY A 172 -14.92 -32.93 -15.24
CA GLY A 172 -15.62 -32.85 -16.52
C GLY A 172 -14.71 -32.43 -17.68
N SER A 173 -15.35 -32.13 -18.81
CA SER A 173 -14.72 -31.49 -19.97
C SER A 173 -15.47 -30.18 -20.22
N TRP A 174 -14.85 -29.06 -19.84
CA TRP A 174 -15.49 -27.76 -19.78
C TRP A 174 -15.09 -26.86 -20.94
N PHE A 175 -16.06 -26.12 -21.47
CA PHE A 175 -15.89 -25.09 -22.47
C PHE A 175 -16.61 -23.81 -22.02
N LYS A 176 -15.91 -22.69 -22.01
CA LYS A 176 -16.42 -21.39 -21.61
C LYS A 176 -16.87 -20.61 -22.84
N VAL A 177 -18.04 -19.98 -22.79
CA VAL A 177 -18.58 -19.12 -23.84
C VAL A 177 -19.13 -17.83 -23.22
N LYS A 178 -19.35 -16.78 -24.01
CA LYS A 178 -19.83 -15.49 -23.51
C LYS A 178 -20.91 -14.82 -24.35
N VAL A 179 -21.72 -13.99 -23.69
CA VAL A 179 -22.84 -13.22 -24.25
C VAL A 179 -22.84 -11.78 -23.73
N ASN A 180 -23.42 -10.82 -24.47
CA ASN A 180 -23.46 -9.40 -24.10
C ASN A 180 -24.87 -8.83 -23.90
N ALA A 181 -25.93 -9.59 -24.18
CA ALA A 181 -27.29 -9.08 -24.11
C ALA A 181 -28.26 -10.17 -23.66
N ASP A 182 -29.37 -9.75 -23.07
CA ASP A 182 -30.46 -10.64 -22.72
C ASP A 182 -31.14 -11.18 -23.98
N GLY A 183 -31.41 -12.50 -24.02
CA GLY A 183 -32.20 -13.09 -25.08
C GLY A 183 -31.95 -14.57 -25.34
N ILE A 184 -32.62 -15.08 -26.37
CA ILE A 184 -32.42 -16.44 -26.87
C ILE A 184 -31.10 -16.52 -27.64
N TYR A 185 -30.26 -17.47 -27.25
CA TYR A 185 -29.04 -17.86 -27.94
C TYR A 185 -29.17 -19.26 -28.52
N LYS A 186 -28.54 -19.47 -29.67
CA LYS A 186 -28.61 -20.71 -30.45
C LYS A 186 -27.22 -21.33 -30.60
N LEU A 187 -27.14 -22.64 -30.36
CA LEU A 187 -25.96 -23.44 -30.64
C LEU A 187 -26.36 -24.62 -31.52
N THR A 188 -25.82 -24.67 -32.73
CA THR A 188 -26.04 -25.79 -33.67
C THR A 188 -25.24 -27.01 -33.28
N TYR A 189 -25.70 -28.19 -33.70
CA TYR A 189 -24.97 -29.44 -33.52
C TYR A 189 -23.52 -29.35 -34.04
N THR A 190 -23.32 -28.70 -35.19
CA THR A 190 -21.99 -28.49 -35.79
C THR A 190 -21.11 -27.59 -34.92
N GLU A 191 -21.64 -26.46 -34.42
CA GLU A 191 -20.88 -25.57 -33.53
C GLU A 191 -20.44 -26.27 -32.24
N LEU A 192 -21.28 -27.15 -31.69
CA LEU A 192 -20.91 -27.95 -30.51
C LEU A 192 -19.77 -28.93 -30.82
N LEU A 193 -19.76 -29.55 -32.01
CA LEU A 193 -18.63 -30.39 -32.44
C LEU A 193 -17.35 -29.57 -32.66
N ASP A 194 -17.47 -28.39 -33.29
CA ASP A 194 -16.35 -27.49 -33.56
C ASP A 194 -15.74 -26.93 -32.28
N LEU A 195 -16.58 -26.69 -31.25
CA LEU A 195 -16.16 -26.39 -29.88
C LEU A 195 -15.34 -27.53 -29.26
N GLY A 196 -15.49 -28.77 -29.73
CA GLY A 196 -14.84 -29.96 -29.19
C GLY A 196 -15.72 -30.81 -28.27
N ILE A 197 -17.04 -30.62 -28.27
CA ILE A 197 -17.99 -31.40 -27.46
C ILE A 197 -18.25 -32.74 -28.16
N VAL A 198 -17.79 -33.83 -27.53
CA VAL A 198 -17.84 -35.19 -28.11
C VAL A 198 -19.24 -35.82 -28.05
N GLN A 199 -20.10 -35.38 -27.12
CA GLN A 199 -21.48 -35.89 -26.98
C GLN A 199 -22.52 -34.74 -26.95
N PRO A 200 -22.78 -34.07 -28.10
CA PRO A 200 -23.68 -32.92 -28.16
C PRO A 200 -25.11 -33.19 -27.67
N SER A 201 -25.60 -34.44 -27.78
CA SER A 201 -26.93 -34.84 -27.30
C SER A 201 -27.08 -34.86 -25.77
N SER A 202 -25.98 -34.67 -25.03
CA SER A 202 -25.93 -34.64 -23.56
C SER A 202 -25.32 -33.34 -23.03
N ILE A 203 -25.32 -32.30 -23.86
CA ILE A 203 -24.75 -31.00 -23.50
C ILE A 203 -25.53 -30.35 -22.37
N ARG A 204 -24.80 -29.87 -21.37
CA ARG A 204 -25.30 -29.14 -20.20
C ARG A 204 -24.68 -27.75 -20.20
N ILE A 205 -25.44 -26.75 -19.80
CA ILE A 205 -25.02 -25.35 -19.72
C ILE A 205 -25.12 -24.90 -18.28
N PHE A 206 -24.10 -24.20 -17.78
CA PHE A 206 -24.03 -23.67 -16.42
C PHE A 206 -23.69 -22.18 -16.44
N GLY A 207 -24.22 -21.41 -15.49
CA GLY A 207 -23.99 -19.97 -15.41
C GLY A 207 -24.49 -19.36 -14.11
N THR A 208 -24.47 -18.02 -14.06
CA THR A 208 -25.12 -17.22 -13.01
C THR A 208 -26.25 -16.39 -13.62
N ASP A 209 -26.95 -15.59 -12.81
CA ASP A 209 -28.00 -14.67 -13.26
C ASP A 209 -27.49 -13.44 -14.06
N GLY A 210 -26.19 -13.34 -14.30
CA GLY A 210 -25.54 -12.26 -15.04
C GLY A 210 -25.28 -10.98 -14.25
N SER A 211 -25.84 -10.84 -13.04
CA SER A 211 -25.73 -9.61 -12.25
C SER A 211 -24.33 -9.36 -11.67
N MET A 212 -24.02 -8.09 -11.37
CA MET A 212 -22.83 -7.69 -10.62
C MET A 212 -22.96 -8.13 -9.16
N LEU A 213 -21.86 -8.60 -8.57
CA LEU A 213 -21.88 -9.12 -7.21
C LEU A 213 -22.08 -8.01 -6.16
N PRO A 214 -22.73 -8.31 -5.02
CA PRO A 214 -22.88 -7.36 -3.93
C PRO A 214 -21.57 -6.89 -3.30
N LEU A 215 -21.44 -5.58 -3.10
CA LEU A 215 -20.35 -4.99 -2.33
C LEU A 215 -20.51 -5.17 -0.81
N GLN A 216 -21.71 -5.51 -0.33
CA GLN A 216 -22.00 -5.80 1.08
C GLN A 216 -22.02 -7.31 1.34
N ASN A 217 -21.43 -7.74 2.46
CA ASN A 217 -21.29 -9.15 2.82
C ASN A 217 -22.61 -9.80 3.26
N ASN A 218 -23.60 -9.03 3.72
CA ASN A 218 -24.88 -9.55 4.18
C ASN A 218 -25.93 -9.77 3.08
N GLN A 219 -25.58 -9.53 1.81
CA GLN A 219 -26.50 -9.76 0.70
C GLN A 219 -26.35 -11.18 0.15
N PRO A 220 -27.47 -11.91 -0.08
CA PRO A 220 -27.41 -13.26 -0.61
C PRO A 220 -26.88 -13.26 -2.05
N GLN A 221 -26.04 -14.25 -2.38
CA GLN A 221 -25.49 -14.44 -3.70
C GLN A 221 -25.41 -15.93 -4.05
N GLN A 222 -25.28 -16.23 -5.34
CA GLN A 222 -25.04 -17.59 -5.81
C GLN A 222 -23.56 -17.95 -5.54
N ASP A 223 -23.34 -19.05 -4.82
CA ASP A 223 -22.01 -19.51 -4.42
C ASP A 223 -21.19 -20.13 -5.56
N ASP A 224 -21.75 -21.10 -6.28
CA ASP A 224 -21.11 -21.77 -7.44
C ASP A 224 -22.08 -21.83 -8.64
N LEU A 225 -21.58 -22.19 -9.82
CA LEU A 225 -22.35 -22.27 -11.06
C LEU A 225 -23.55 -23.24 -10.98
N LYS A 226 -24.69 -22.82 -11.53
CA LYS A 226 -25.92 -23.64 -11.58
C LYS A 226 -26.31 -23.94 -13.01
N GLU A 227 -26.94 -25.11 -13.21
CA GLU A 227 -27.35 -25.59 -14.52
C GLU A 227 -28.55 -24.79 -15.07
N ILE A 228 -28.40 -24.30 -16.31
CA ILE A 228 -29.37 -23.54 -17.07
C ILE A 228 -30.21 -24.48 -17.95
N PRO A 229 -31.55 -24.38 -17.91
CA PRO A 229 -32.41 -25.17 -18.78
C PRO A 229 -32.17 -24.89 -20.27
N VAL A 230 -32.14 -25.94 -21.08
CA VAL A 230 -32.01 -25.86 -22.55
C VAL A 230 -33.24 -26.41 -23.27
N TRP A 231 -33.46 -25.96 -24.50
CA TRP A 231 -34.45 -26.50 -25.44
C TRP A 231 -33.73 -27.15 -26.62
N PHE A 232 -34.00 -28.42 -26.89
CA PHE A 232 -33.50 -29.10 -28.08
C PHE A 232 -34.54 -29.04 -29.19
N GLU A 233 -34.20 -28.43 -30.32
CA GLU A 233 -34.99 -28.52 -31.54
C GLU A 233 -34.45 -29.67 -32.38
N THR A 234 -35.21 -30.75 -32.48
CA THR A 234 -34.82 -31.96 -33.21
C THR A 234 -35.71 -32.17 -34.44
N GLY A 235 -35.16 -32.82 -35.46
CA GLY A 235 -35.92 -33.29 -36.61
C GLY A 235 -37.01 -34.32 -36.26
N GLN A 236 -37.69 -34.82 -37.29
CA GLN A 236 -38.77 -35.81 -37.13
C GLN A 236 -38.32 -37.17 -36.55
N ASP A 237 -37.01 -37.42 -36.50
CA ASP A 237 -36.40 -38.61 -35.92
C ASP A 237 -36.25 -38.54 -34.40
N GLY A 238 -36.46 -37.36 -33.80
CA GLY A 238 -36.38 -37.12 -32.35
C GLY A 238 -34.97 -37.30 -31.77
N GLN A 239 -33.92 -37.28 -32.60
CA GLN A 239 -32.53 -37.45 -32.18
C GLN A 239 -31.73 -36.19 -32.49
N PHE A 240 -31.02 -35.65 -31.49
CA PHE A 240 -30.18 -34.47 -31.68
C PHE A 240 -28.94 -34.77 -32.55
N ASN A 241 -28.98 -34.38 -33.82
CA ASN A 241 -27.96 -34.68 -34.84
C ASN A 241 -27.69 -33.52 -35.82
N GLN A 242 -26.99 -33.79 -36.93
CA GLN A 242 -26.56 -32.76 -37.88
C GLN A 242 -27.76 -32.03 -38.52
N GLY A 243 -27.85 -30.72 -38.28
CA GLY A 243 -28.96 -29.87 -38.73
C GLY A 243 -29.85 -29.39 -37.58
N ASP A 244 -29.74 -30.03 -36.42
CA ASP A 244 -30.43 -29.64 -35.19
C ASP A 244 -29.65 -28.54 -34.43
N PHE A 245 -30.33 -27.92 -33.47
CA PHE A 245 -29.76 -26.90 -32.60
C PHE A 245 -30.44 -26.90 -31.23
N LEU A 246 -29.72 -26.39 -30.24
CA LEU A 246 -30.29 -26.07 -28.95
C LEU A 246 -30.49 -24.57 -28.82
N LEU A 247 -31.46 -24.20 -27.99
CA LEU A 247 -31.71 -22.83 -27.55
C LEU A 247 -31.57 -22.75 -26.03
N PHE A 248 -31.01 -21.65 -25.55
CA PHE A 248 -31.03 -21.28 -24.13
C PHE A 248 -31.26 -19.77 -24.02
N TYR A 249 -31.75 -19.33 -22.87
CA TYR A 249 -31.86 -17.90 -22.57
C TYR A 249 -30.58 -17.44 -21.87
N GLY A 250 -29.84 -16.52 -22.48
CA GLY A 250 -28.67 -15.88 -21.90
C GLY A 250 -29.05 -14.54 -21.29
N HIS A 251 -28.48 -14.20 -20.14
CA HIS A 251 -28.49 -12.86 -19.57
C HIS A 251 -27.20 -12.15 -19.97
N GLY A 252 -27.32 -10.88 -20.39
CA GLY A 252 -26.20 -9.97 -20.47
C GLY A 252 -25.66 -9.59 -19.08
N PRO A 253 -24.59 -8.78 -19.01
CA PRO A 253 -23.99 -8.36 -17.74
C PRO A 253 -24.78 -7.26 -17.02
N ASN A 254 -25.63 -6.52 -17.74
CA ASN A 254 -26.38 -5.39 -17.20
C ASN A 254 -27.76 -5.83 -16.73
N ALA A 255 -28.28 -5.18 -15.67
CA ALA A 255 -29.54 -5.58 -15.05
C ALA A 255 -30.53 -4.41 -14.95
N TRP A 256 -31.81 -4.72 -15.13
CA TRP A 256 -32.92 -3.81 -14.82
C TRP A 256 -33.57 -4.22 -13.50
N ARG A 257 -33.73 -3.29 -12.56
CA ARG A 257 -34.41 -3.52 -11.28
C ARG A 257 -35.60 -2.57 -11.16
N TYR A 258 -36.76 -3.12 -10.86
CA TYR A 258 -37.98 -2.34 -10.63
C TYR A 258 -38.15 -2.07 -9.14
N ASP A 259 -38.28 -0.79 -8.76
CA ASP A 259 -38.57 -0.35 -7.41
C ASP A 259 -40.08 -0.13 -7.24
N THR A 260 -40.71 -0.93 -6.39
CA THR A 260 -42.16 -0.86 -6.13
C THR A 260 -42.58 0.35 -5.28
N ILE A 261 -41.64 1.00 -4.59
CA ILE A 261 -41.88 2.19 -3.77
C ILE A 261 -41.89 3.43 -4.67
N ASP A 262 -40.90 3.53 -5.55
CA ASP A 262 -40.73 4.69 -6.44
C ASP A 262 -41.45 4.53 -7.79
N ASP A 263 -42.06 3.37 -8.05
CA ASP A 263 -42.69 2.98 -9.32
C ASP A 263 -41.78 3.28 -10.52
N SER A 264 -40.52 2.86 -10.43
CA SER A 264 -39.50 3.21 -11.41
C SER A 264 -38.49 2.10 -11.64
N TYR A 265 -37.88 2.10 -12.82
CA TYR A 265 -36.80 1.20 -13.18
C TYR A 265 -35.44 1.87 -12.94
N SER A 266 -34.52 1.14 -12.34
CA SER A 266 -33.09 1.46 -12.32
C SER A 266 -32.34 0.49 -13.23
N HIS A 267 -31.32 1.02 -13.91
CA HIS A 267 -30.41 0.26 -14.75
C HIS A 267 -29.08 0.15 -14.04
N GLN A 268 -28.53 -1.06 -13.95
CA GLN A 268 -27.22 -1.33 -13.38
C GLN A 268 -26.30 -1.80 -14.49
N VAL A 269 -25.33 -0.96 -14.86
CA VAL A 269 -24.23 -1.32 -15.76
C VAL A 269 -23.18 -2.08 -14.96
N HIS A 270 -22.66 -3.18 -15.52
CA HIS A 270 -21.60 -3.95 -14.88
C HIS A 270 -20.26 -3.20 -14.98
N LYS A 271 -19.74 -2.75 -13.83
CA LYS A 271 -18.57 -1.85 -13.74
C LYS A 271 -17.24 -2.44 -14.24
N PHE A 272 -17.18 -3.76 -14.45
CA PHE A 272 -15.92 -4.48 -14.73
C PHE A 272 -15.98 -5.38 -15.97
N SER A 273 -17.14 -5.55 -16.62
CA SER A 273 -17.25 -6.51 -17.72
C SER A 273 -18.38 -6.19 -18.69
N ALA A 274 -18.08 -6.25 -19.98
CA ALA A 274 -19.06 -6.16 -21.06
C ALA A 274 -19.77 -7.50 -21.35
N TRP A 275 -19.43 -8.57 -20.62
CA TRP A 275 -19.83 -9.93 -20.96
C TRP A 275 -20.30 -10.70 -19.73
N ASN A 276 -21.27 -11.59 -19.95
CA ASN A 276 -21.59 -12.67 -19.03
C ASN A 276 -21.16 -14.01 -19.63
N TYR A 277 -20.76 -14.96 -18.79
CA TYR A 277 -20.15 -16.22 -19.25
C TYR A 277 -20.98 -17.44 -18.87
N TYR A 278 -20.90 -18.45 -19.72
CA TYR A 278 -21.57 -19.74 -19.57
C TYR A 278 -20.58 -20.88 -19.79
N TYR A 279 -20.78 -22.00 -19.10
CA TYR A 279 -19.91 -23.17 -19.10
C TYR A 279 -20.64 -24.39 -19.64
N LEU A 280 -20.05 -25.01 -20.65
CA LEU A 280 -20.61 -26.10 -21.42
C LEU A 280 -19.86 -27.38 -21.11
N THR A 281 -20.59 -28.48 -20.90
CA THR A 281 -19.98 -29.81 -20.76
C THR A 281 -20.87 -30.91 -21.35
N GLY A 282 -20.26 -31.91 -21.97
CA GLY A 282 -20.95 -33.09 -22.52
C GLY A 282 -20.58 -34.39 -21.79
N GLY A 283 -21.51 -35.33 -21.74
CA GLY A 283 -21.28 -36.68 -21.19
C GLY A 283 -21.44 -36.82 -19.67
N ALA A 284 -21.92 -35.78 -18.97
CA ALA A 284 -22.07 -35.73 -17.51
C ALA A 284 -23.53 -35.92 -17.04
N GLY A 285 -24.30 -36.78 -17.71
CA GLY A 285 -25.72 -37.03 -17.42
C GLY A 285 -26.69 -36.26 -18.34
N PRO A 286 -28.01 -36.43 -18.16
CA PRO A 286 -29.00 -35.73 -18.98
C PRO A 286 -29.03 -34.23 -18.69
N ALA A 287 -29.29 -33.42 -19.72
CA ALA A 287 -29.42 -31.98 -19.59
C ALA A 287 -30.71 -31.59 -18.86
N LYS A 288 -30.66 -30.50 -18.08
CA LYS A 288 -31.86 -29.82 -17.60
C LYS A 288 -32.61 -29.23 -18.79
N THR A 289 -33.84 -29.67 -19.04
CA THR A 289 -34.65 -29.19 -20.16
C THR A 289 -35.73 -28.21 -19.69
N ILE A 290 -36.10 -27.26 -20.56
CA ILE A 290 -37.21 -26.34 -20.32
C ILE A 290 -38.52 -27.13 -20.23
N ALA A 291 -39.15 -27.10 -19.05
CA ALA A 291 -40.39 -27.83 -18.78
C ALA A 291 -41.62 -26.97 -19.13
N LEU A 292 -42.73 -27.62 -19.48
CA LEU A 292 -44.03 -26.97 -19.62
C LEU A 292 -44.59 -26.62 -18.23
N MET A 293 -45.01 -25.37 -18.04
CA MET A 293 -45.69 -24.92 -16.83
C MET A 293 -47.14 -25.42 -16.78
N ASP A 294 -47.70 -25.60 -15.58
CA ASP A 294 -49.11 -25.88 -15.39
C ASP A 294 -49.97 -24.70 -15.90
N ALA A 295 -51.06 -25.02 -16.59
CA ALA A 295 -51.98 -23.99 -17.09
C ALA A 295 -52.79 -23.37 -15.95
N VAL A 296 -52.73 -22.04 -15.83
CA VAL A 296 -53.58 -21.26 -14.93
C VAL A 296 -54.99 -21.18 -15.52
N THR A 297 -55.98 -21.62 -14.76
CA THR A 297 -57.39 -21.74 -15.23
C THR A 297 -58.32 -20.72 -14.58
N GLU A 298 -57.84 -20.06 -13.53
CA GLU A 298 -58.45 -18.96 -12.83
C GLU A 298 -58.79 -17.80 -13.79
N GLN A 299 -59.81 -17.01 -13.42
CA GLN A 299 -60.14 -15.81 -14.18
C GLN A 299 -59.05 -14.76 -13.99
N ALA A 300 -58.78 -14.01 -15.05
CA ALA A 300 -57.81 -12.93 -14.99
C ALA A 300 -58.42 -11.72 -14.28
N ASP A 301 -57.68 -11.20 -13.30
CA ASP A 301 -57.96 -9.96 -12.59
C ASP A 301 -57.49 -8.74 -13.40
N TYR A 302 -56.40 -8.92 -14.16
CA TYR A 302 -55.82 -7.93 -15.06
C TYR A 302 -55.60 -8.51 -16.44
N ILE A 303 -55.85 -7.71 -17.48
CA ILE A 303 -55.62 -8.10 -18.88
C ILE A 303 -54.76 -7.02 -19.50
N THR A 304 -53.63 -7.42 -20.08
CA THR A 304 -52.70 -6.49 -20.70
C THR A 304 -52.41 -6.84 -22.16
N GLU A 305 -52.41 -5.80 -22.99
CA GLU A 305 -52.00 -5.82 -24.39
C GLU A 305 -50.81 -4.86 -24.61
N THR A 306 -50.20 -4.37 -23.52
CA THR A 306 -49.05 -3.46 -23.52
C THR A 306 -48.06 -3.89 -22.45
N TYR A 307 -46.84 -3.35 -22.46
CA TYR A 307 -45.81 -3.73 -21.49
C TYR A 307 -44.82 -2.59 -21.26
N ASP A 308 -44.04 -2.70 -20.18
CA ASP A 308 -43.00 -1.75 -19.84
C ASP A 308 -41.78 -1.95 -20.73
N TYR A 309 -41.34 -0.87 -21.36
CA TYR A 309 -40.14 -0.84 -22.16
C TYR A 309 -39.18 0.22 -21.64
N ASN A 310 -37.95 -0.19 -21.38
CA ASN A 310 -36.89 0.68 -20.92
C ASN A 310 -35.71 0.62 -21.90
N ILE A 311 -35.11 1.77 -22.18
CA ILE A 311 -33.86 1.89 -22.94
C ILE A 311 -32.95 2.88 -22.22
N HIS A 312 -31.65 2.62 -22.28
CA HIS A 312 -30.65 3.35 -21.52
C HIS A 312 -29.47 3.72 -22.44
N HIS A 313 -28.97 4.94 -22.28
CA HIS A 313 -27.78 5.48 -22.94
C HIS A 313 -26.84 6.02 -21.87
N GLU A 314 -25.64 5.47 -21.83
CA GLU A 314 -24.54 5.86 -20.94
C GLU A 314 -23.25 5.56 -21.71
N SER A 315 -22.32 6.52 -21.72
CA SER A 315 -20.98 6.34 -22.24
C SER A 315 -19.99 6.59 -21.10
N ASN A 316 -19.01 5.72 -20.95
CA ASN A 316 -18.05 5.75 -19.85
C ASN A 316 -16.66 6.11 -20.38
N ASP A 317 -16.55 7.32 -20.92
CA ASP A 317 -15.37 7.78 -21.66
C ASP A 317 -14.32 8.42 -20.76
N ILE A 318 -14.74 9.06 -19.65
CA ILE A 318 -13.83 9.81 -18.77
C ILE A 318 -14.16 9.65 -17.28
N ASN A 319 -13.13 9.37 -16.49
CA ASN A 319 -13.12 9.59 -15.04
C ASN A 319 -12.44 10.94 -14.77
N LEU A 320 -13.19 11.92 -14.26
CA LEU A 320 -12.77 13.33 -14.26
C LEU A 320 -11.56 13.66 -13.38
N ILE A 321 -11.29 12.85 -12.34
CA ILE A 321 -10.19 13.09 -11.40
C ILE A 321 -9.26 11.86 -11.28
N LYS A 322 -9.41 10.87 -12.16
CA LYS A 322 -8.71 9.58 -12.13
C LYS A 322 -8.81 8.89 -10.75
N SER A 323 -10.02 8.87 -10.18
CA SER A 323 -10.30 8.36 -8.85
C SER A 323 -11.79 8.07 -8.68
N GLY A 324 -12.12 7.01 -7.95
CA GLY A 324 -13.50 6.59 -7.74
C GLY A 324 -14.10 5.82 -8.91
N SER A 325 -15.27 5.21 -8.69
CA SER A 325 -15.85 4.22 -9.60
C SER A 325 -16.75 4.79 -10.70
N GLU A 326 -17.04 6.09 -10.69
CA GLU A 326 -17.99 6.72 -11.63
C GLU A 326 -17.28 7.29 -12.85
N TRP A 327 -17.90 7.09 -14.00
CA TRP A 327 -17.41 7.51 -15.31
C TRP A 327 -18.49 8.32 -16.01
N TYR A 328 -18.08 9.17 -16.95
CA TYR A 328 -18.97 10.07 -17.65
C TYR A 328 -18.69 10.07 -19.15
N GLY A 329 -19.70 10.47 -19.92
CA GLY A 329 -19.68 10.39 -21.37
C GLY A 329 -19.52 11.75 -22.02
N GLU A 330 -20.53 12.12 -22.80
CA GLU A 330 -20.51 13.24 -23.73
C GLU A 330 -20.15 14.55 -23.05
N HIS A 331 -19.11 15.22 -23.58
CA HIS A 331 -18.60 16.48 -23.07
C HIS A 331 -19.23 17.70 -23.78
N PHE A 332 -19.76 18.64 -22.99
CA PHE A 332 -20.39 19.89 -23.40
C PHE A 332 -19.49 21.09 -23.07
N ASP A 333 -18.48 21.33 -23.90
CA ASP A 333 -17.70 22.57 -23.88
C ASP A 333 -17.93 23.38 -25.18
N ILE A 334 -17.11 23.21 -26.21
CA ILE A 334 -17.22 23.99 -27.46
C ILE A 334 -18.59 23.76 -28.13
N TYR A 335 -19.05 22.51 -28.11
CA TYR A 335 -20.37 22.10 -28.57
C TYR A 335 -21.29 21.93 -27.36
N THR A 336 -22.19 22.89 -27.15
CA THR A 336 -23.07 22.92 -25.97
C THR A 336 -24.44 22.29 -26.21
N SER A 337 -24.72 21.78 -27.42
CA SER A 337 -26.00 21.15 -27.75
C SER A 337 -25.74 19.82 -28.47
N GLN A 338 -26.40 18.76 -28.01
CA GLN A 338 -26.27 17.41 -28.56
C GLN A 338 -27.63 16.71 -28.61
N ASP A 339 -27.84 15.90 -29.65
CA ASP A 339 -29.07 15.14 -29.90
C ASP A 339 -28.86 13.65 -29.68
N PHE A 340 -29.73 13.04 -28.87
CA PHE A 340 -29.77 11.62 -28.56
C PHE A 340 -31.05 11.02 -29.13
N THR A 341 -30.92 10.08 -30.07
CA THR A 341 -32.08 9.49 -30.77
C THR A 341 -32.30 8.05 -30.37
N PHE A 342 -33.52 7.73 -29.95
CA PHE A 342 -33.98 6.42 -29.52
C PHE A 342 -35.12 5.94 -30.42
N ASP A 343 -35.08 4.68 -30.84
CA ASP A 343 -36.20 4.05 -31.56
C ASP A 343 -37.01 3.16 -30.62
N ILE A 344 -38.29 3.50 -30.43
CA ILE A 344 -39.24 2.80 -29.56
C ILE A 344 -40.41 2.29 -30.42
N PRO A 345 -40.23 1.17 -31.15
CA PRO A 345 -41.24 0.67 -32.07
C PRO A 345 -42.52 0.22 -31.35
N ASP A 346 -43.68 0.37 -31.98
CA ASP A 346 -44.98 -0.02 -31.40
C ASP A 346 -45.34 0.76 -30.10
N LEU A 347 -44.84 2.00 -29.96
CA LEU A 347 -45.13 2.91 -28.86
C LEU A 347 -46.63 3.14 -28.64
N VAL A 348 -47.08 3.10 -27.38
CA VAL A 348 -48.44 3.48 -26.99
C VAL A 348 -48.53 5.00 -26.86
N ARG A 349 -48.95 5.66 -27.95
CA ARG A 349 -48.90 7.13 -28.11
C ARG A 349 -49.80 7.95 -27.17
N THR A 350 -50.69 7.29 -26.43
CA THR A 350 -51.55 7.92 -25.42
C THR A 350 -50.95 7.92 -24.02
N GLU A 351 -49.80 7.27 -23.85
CA GLU A 351 -49.10 7.17 -22.58
C GLU A 351 -47.79 7.96 -22.60
N ASN A 352 -47.41 8.48 -21.44
CA ASN A 352 -46.19 9.26 -21.31
C ASN A 352 -44.96 8.38 -21.51
N ILE A 353 -43.94 8.97 -22.12
CA ILE A 353 -42.55 8.55 -22.03
C ILE A 353 -41.95 9.34 -20.87
N THR A 354 -41.27 8.65 -19.97
CA THR A 354 -40.55 9.23 -18.85
C THR A 354 -39.06 9.19 -19.17
N ALA A 355 -38.42 10.35 -19.29
CA ALA A 355 -36.99 10.50 -19.47
C ALA A 355 -36.32 10.87 -18.14
N ARG A 356 -35.44 10.02 -17.64
CA ARG A 356 -34.54 10.32 -16.51
C ARG A 356 -33.18 10.68 -17.07
N VAL A 357 -32.70 11.89 -16.75
CA VAL A 357 -31.44 12.45 -17.28
C VAL A 357 -30.56 12.85 -16.10
N ALA A 358 -29.34 12.34 -16.07
CA ALA A 358 -28.31 12.70 -15.11
C ALA A 358 -27.18 13.45 -15.82
N VAL A 359 -26.82 14.63 -15.32
CA VAL A 359 -25.76 15.48 -15.88
C VAL A 359 -24.92 16.06 -14.75
N LEU A 360 -23.74 16.54 -15.10
CA LEU A 360 -22.88 17.29 -14.20
C LEU A 360 -22.26 18.49 -14.89
N ALA A 361 -21.80 19.44 -14.08
CA ALA A 361 -21.12 20.63 -14.56
C ALA A 361 -20.03 21.10 -13.60
N ARG A 362 -18.98 21.70 -14.18
CA ARG A 362 -17.91 22.40 -13.49
C ARG A 362 -17.95 23.87 -13.90
N ALA A 363 -18.29 24.75 -12.96
CA ALA A 363 -18.38 26.20 -13.17
C ALA A 363 -18.24 26.95 -11.83
N SER A 364 -17.86 28.22 -11.83
CA SER A 364 -17.78 29.05 -10.60
C SER A 364 -19.14 29.39 -10.01
N ASP A 365 -20.16 29.49 -10.86
CA ASP A 365 -21.53 29.85 -10.52
C ASP A 365 -22.49 28.82 -11.11
N THR A 366 -23.75 28.84 -10.66
CA THR A 366 -24.78 27.91 -11.13
C THR A 366 -24.98 27.97 -12.66
N THR A 367 -24.92 26.80 -13.31
CA THR A 367 -25.24 26.59 -14.73
C THR A 367 -26.45 25.65 -14.87
N SER A 368 -26.89 25.38 -16.11
CA SER A 368 -28.00 24.45 -16.33
C SER A 368 -27.97 23.73 -17.66
N PHE A 369 -28.55 22.53 -17.70
CA PHE A 369 -28.92 21.84 -18.95
C PHE A 369 -30.41 22.04 -19.23
N SER A 370 -30.76 22.42 -20.45
CA SER A 370 -32.15 22.41 -20.94
C SER A 370 -32.41 21.11 -21.69
N ILE A 371 -33.56 20.49 -21.41
CA ILE A 371 -33.97 19.21 -22.00
C ILE A 371 -35.16 19.48 -22.90
N SER A 372 -35.04 19.09 -24.18
CA SER A 372 -36.13 19.10 -25.14
C SER A 372 -36.38 17.70 -25.70
N ALA A 373 -37.63 17.33 -25.86
CA ALA A 373 -38.04 16.09 -26.52
C ALA A 373 -38.77 16.42 -27.81
N ASN A 374 -38.31 15.88 -28.95
CA ASN A 374 -38.87 16.12 -30.28
C ASN A 374 -39.05 17.64 -30.58
N ASN A 375 -38.04 18.44 -30.24
CA ASN A 375 -38.01 19.91 -30.33
C ASN A 375 -38.95 20.67 -29.38
N ALA A 376 -39.62 20.00 -28.44
CA ALA A 376 -40.42 20.65 -27.40
C ALA A 376 -39.67 20.68 -26.06
N TYR A 377 -39.53 21.86 -25.47
CA TYR A 377 -38.89 22.06 -24.16
C TYR A 377 -39.67 21.35 -23.04
N GLN A 378 -38.97 20.51 -22.26
CA GLN A 378 -39.55 19.76 -21.14
C GLN A 378 -39.15 20.34 -19.78
N GLY A 379 -37.96 20.91 -19.68
CA GLY A 379 -37.47 21.47 -18.43
C GLY A 379 -35.97 21.72 -18.43
N ARG A 380 -35.42 21.99 -17.25
CA ARG A 380 -34.00 22.19 -17.06
C ARG A 380 -33.51 21.62 -15.73
N LEU A 381 -32.26 21.17 -15.71
CA LEU A 381 -31.50 20.79 -14.52
C LEU A 381 -30.55 21.93 -14.17
N ARG A 382 -30.54 22.37 -12.91
CA ARG A 382 -29.61 23.41 -12.42
C ARG A 382 -28.49 22.74 -11.63
N ILE A 383 -27.25 23.09 -11.94
CA ILE A 383 -26.07 22.51 -11.30
C ILE A 383 -25.38 23.58 -10.48
N ALA A 384 -25.04 23.28 -9.23
CA ALA A 384 -24.35 24.22 -8.35
C ALA A 384 -22.95 24.57 -8.88
N GLY A 385 -22.47 25.78 -8.59
CA GLY A 385 -21.09 26.16 -8.86
C GLY A 385 -20.14 25.54 -7.84
N THR A 386 -18.87 25.39 -8.21
CA THR A 386 -17.78 24.93 -7.36
C THR A 386 -16.61 25.92 -7.36
N ASN A 387 -15.69 25.75 -6.41
CA ASN A 387 -14.47 26.53 -6.34
C ASN A 387 -13.44 26.02 -7.37
N LEU A 388 -13.14 26.85 -8.36
CA LEU A 388 -12.20 26.51 -9.44
C LEU A 388 -10.73 26.83 -9.10
N SER A 389 -10.45 27.48 -7.96
CA SER A 389 -9.09 27.94 -7.60
C SER A 389 -8.32 26.99 -6.68
N HIS A 390 -8.97 25.97 -6.11
CA HIS A 390 -8.32 25.01 -5.21
C HIS A 390 -8.53 23.57 -5.67
N TYR A 391 -7.43 22.83 -5.85
CA TYR A 391 -7.43 21.45 -6.36
C TYR A 391 -8.10 20.43 -5.42
N THR A 392 -8.22 20.75 -4.13
CA THR A 392 -8.89 19.91 -3.12
C THR A 392 -10.42 20.10 -3.09
N SER A 393 -10.95 21.06 -3.85
CA SER A 393 -12.40 21.32 -3.90
C SER A 393 -13.12 20.24 -4.69
N THR A 394 -14.42 20.02 -4.42
CA THR A 394 -15.26 19.18 -5.26
C THR A 394 -15.15 19.61 -6.73
N TYR A 395 -14.72 18.71 -7.61
CA TYR A 395 -14.38 19.00 -9.00
C TYR A 395 -15.60 19.44 -9.82
N ALA A 396 -16.74 18.78 -9.64
CA ALA A 396 -18.00 19.08 -10.31
C ALA A 396 -19.19 18.66 -9.44
N PHE A 397 -20.38 19.20 -9.72
CA PHE A 397 -21.63 18.76 -9.07
C PHE A 397 -22.53 18.06 -10.08
N THR A 398 -23.25 17.04 -9.62
CA THR A 398 -24.24 16.30 -10.41
C THR A 398 -25.66 16.81 -10.14
N ASN A 399 -26.55 16.63 -11.09
CA ASN A 399 -27.99 16.73 -10.88
C ASN A 399 -28.72 15.74 -11.79
N THR A 400 -29.77 15.11 -11.27
CA THR A 400 -30.63 14.18 -11.99
C THR A 400 -32.06 14.69 -11.96
N GLY A 401 -32.79 14.55 -13.07
CA GLY A 401 -34.22 14.79 -13.06
C GLY A 401 -34.99 13.98 -14.07
N THR A 402 -36.31 14.02 -13.89
CA THR A 402 -37.28 13.22 -14.63
C THR A 402 -38.22 14.12 -15.42
N PHE A 403 -38.47 13.78 -16.68
CA PHE A 403 -39.26 14.57 -17.62
C PHE A 403 -40.27 13.68 -18.34
N ASP A 404 -41.56 13.97 -18.18
CA ASP A 404 -42.64 13.23 -18.82
C ASP A 404 -43.17 13.96 -20.05
N PHE A 405 -43.31 13.25 -21.17
CA PHE A 405 -43.87 13.80 -22.40
C PHE A 405 -44.58 12.75 -23.24
N LEU A 406 -45.43 13.21 -24.16
CA LEU A 406 -46.06 12.37 -25.17
C LEU A 406 -45.27 12.44 -26.48
N SER A 407 -45.24 11.33 -27.23
CA SER A 407 -44.71 11.30 -28.60
C SER A 407 -45.76 10.78 -29.59
N THR A 408 -45.77 11.38 -30.78
CA THR A 408 -46.62 10.95 -31.91
C THR A 408 -45.92 9.97 -32.84
N GLY A 409 -44.61 9.76 -32.68
CA GLY A 409 -43.78 8.86 -33.48
C GLY A 409 -42.92 7.95 -32.61
N ASP A 410 -42.44 6.87 -33.23
CA ASP A 410 -41.68 5.81 -32.58
C ASP A 410 -40.21 6.22 -32.35
N ALA A 411 -39.68 7.12 -33.21
CA ALA A 411 -38.38 7.76 -33.00
C ALA A 411 -38.51 8.95 -32.03
N ILE A 412 -37.70 8.94 -30.98
CA ILE A 412 -37.64 9.96 -29.93
C ILE A 412 -36.27 10.62 -29.98
N THR A 413 -36.22 11.94 -30.20
CA THR A 413 -34.97 12.70 -30.08
C THR A 413 -35.02 13.55 -28.83
N LEU A 414 -34.08 13.30 -27.91
CA LEU A 414 -33.79 14.16 -26.77
C LEU A 414 -32.62 15.08 -27.10
N THR A 415 -32.85 16.38 -27.03
CA THR A 415 -31.80 17.40 -27.19
C THR A 415 -31.43 17.93 -25.80
N LEU A 416 -30.15 17.82 -25.46
CA LEU A 416 -29.57 18.42 -24.24
C LEU A 416 -28.79 19.66 -24.65
N GLU A 417 -29.15 20.82 -24.10
CA GLU A 417 -28.46 22.08 -24.34
C GLU A 417 -27.88 22.63 -23.03
N TYR A 418 -26.55 22.64 -22.92
CA TYR A 418 -25.82 23.20 -21.80
C TYR A 418 -25.75 24.73 -21.88
N GLN A 419 -26.35 25.39 -20.89
CA GLN A 419 -26.34 26.84 -20.74
C GLN A 419 -25.15 27.26 -19.87
N LYS A 420 -24.00 27.45 -20.52
CA LYS A 420 -22.78 27.98 -19.89
C LYS A 420 -22.90 29.46 -19.56
N ASN A 421 -22.34 29.86 -18.42
CA ASN A 421 -22.27 31.26 -17.95
C ASN A 421 -20.88 31.90 -18.13
N ALA A 422 -19.83 31.09 -18.39
CA ALA A 422 -18.46 31.52 -18.62
C ALA A 422 -17.74 30.57 -19.60
N PRO A 423 -16.64 31.00 -20.26
CA PRO A 423 -15.85 30.13 -21.13
C PRO A 423 -15.19 28.93 -20.43
N SER A 424 -14.89 29.06 -19.13
CA SER A 424 -14.32 27.97 -18.31
C SER A 424 -15.36 27.00 -17.75
N ALA A 425 -16.64 27.16 -18.12
CA ALA A 425 -17.71 26.30 -17.65
C ALA A 425 -17.86 25.09 -18.59
N GLU A 426 -17.76 23.90 -18.02
CA GLU A 426 -17.83 22.61 -18.72
C GLU A 426 -19.00 21.79 -18.16
N GLY A 427 -19.53 20.86 -18.94
CA GLY A 427 -20.62 19.97 -18.53
C GLY A 427 -20.52 18.59 -19.19
N TRP A 428 -21.04 17.56 -18.54
CA TRP A 428 -20.99 16.18 -19.04
C TRP A 428 -22.32 15.48 -18.87
N LEU A 429 -22.59 14.52 -19.76
CA LEU A 429 -23.67 13.56 -19.60
C LEU A 429 -23.17 12.36 -18.76
N ASP A 430 -23.97 11.98 -17.77
CA ASP A 430 -23.82 10.71 -17.06
C ASP A 430 -24.66 9.67 -17.82
N TYR A 431 -26.00 9.74 -17.74
CA TYR A 431 -26.87 8.86 -18.52
C TYR A 431 -28.22 9.49 -18.90
N ILE A 432 -28.88 8.83 -19.86
CA ILE A 432 -30.28 9.02 -20.24
C ILE A 432 -31.00 7.66 -20.18
N THR A 433 -32.07 7.59 -19.40
CA THR A 433 -32.99 6.44 -19.37
C THR A 433 -34.36 6.88 -19.88
N LEU A 434 -34.91 6.16 -20.87
CA LEU A 434 -36.29 6.31 -21.30
C LEU A 434 -37.12 5.10 -20.85
N SER A 435 -38.19 5.37 -20.12
CA SER A 435 -39.24 4.41 -19.79
C SER A 435 -40.52 4.74 -20.55
N ALA A 436 -41.08 3.77 -21.25
CA ALA A 436 -42.25 3.94 -22.10
C ALA A 436 -43.14 2.69 -22.08
N ARG A 437 -44.38 2.83 -22.56
CA ARG A 437 -45.27 1.68 -22.82
C ARG A 437 -45.27 1.32 -24.30
N ARG A 438 -45.07 0.04 -24.59
CA ARG A 438 -45.15 -0.53 -25.93
C ARG A 438 -46.31 -1.51 -26.05
N SER A 439 -46.84 -1.66 -27.25
CA SER A 439 -47.85 -2.69 -27.52
C SER A 439 -47.23 -4.09 -27.44
N LEU A 440 -47.92 -5.05 -26.81
CA LEU A 440 -47.51 -6.46 -26.78
C LEU A 440 -47.70 -7.06 -28.17
N LYS A 441 -46.66 -6.96 -28.99
CA LYS A 441 -46.68 -7.34 -30.40
C LYS A 441 -45.35 -7.94 -30.80
N ILE A 442 -45.40 -9.16 -31.34
CA ILE A 442 -44.22 -9.82 -31.92
C ILE A 442 -44.19 -9.56 -33.43
N ASN A 443 -43.16 -8.86 -33.91
CA ASN A 443 -42.98 -8.53 -35.33
C ASN A 443 -41.99 -9.49 -36.02
N SER A 444 -40.80 -9.68 -35.44
CA SER A 444 -39.75 -10.58 -35.93
C SER A 444 -38.74 -10.89 -34.82
N GLY A 445 -38.19 -12.11 -34.81
CA GLY A 445 -37.18 -12.53 -33.82
C GLY A 445 -37.81 -12.93 -32.48
N GLN A 446 -37.46 -12.19 -31.42
CA GLN A 446 -37.93 -12.37 -30.05
C GLN A 446 -38.50 -11.07 -29.48
N LEU A 447 -39.43 -11.19 -28.54
CA LEU A 447 -40.02 -10.10 -27.77
C LEU A 447 -39.79 -10.38 -26.28
N LEU A 448 -38.94 -9.59 -25.64
CA LEU A 448 -38.77 -9.59 -24.18
C LEU A 448 -39.76 -8.59 -23.58
N PHE A 449 -40.51 -9.00 -22.56
CA PHE A 449 -41.52 -8.14 -21.95
C PHE A 449 -41.76 -8.45 -20.47
N ARG A 450 -42.13 -7.40 -19.74
CA ARG A 450 -42.57 -7.40 -18.34
C ARG A 450 -43.60 -6.29 -18.15
N ASP A 451 -44.51 -6.43 -17.18
CA ASP A 451 -45.53 -5.42 -16.93
C ASP A 451 -45.70 -5.20 -15.43
N ALA A 452 -45.15 -4.12 -14.89
CA ALA A 452 -45.26 -3.76 -13.48
C ALA A 452 -46.70 -3.47 -13.04
N ARG A 453 -47.59 -3.09 -13.97
CA ARG A 453 -49.03 -2.92 -13.68
C ARG A 453 -49.74 -4.24 -13.41
N SER A 454 -49.13 -5.37 -13.77
CA SER A 454 -49.63 -6.69 -13.42
C SER A 454 -49.33 -7.09 -11.97
N LEU A 455 -48.45 -6.37 -11.27
CA LEU A 455 -48.02 -6.71 -9.93
C LEU A 455 -49.18 -6.56 -8.92
N GLY A 456 -49.48 -7.62 -8.19
CA GLY A 456 -50.47 -7.58 -7.13
C GLY A 456 -50.57 -8.90 -6.37
N GLN A 457 -50.80 -8.83 -5.06
CA GLN A 457 -50.89 -10.04 -4.23
C GLN A 457 -51.99 -10.99 -4.73
N ASN A 458 -51.62 -12.23 -5.06
CA ASN A 458 -52.47 -13.25 -5.67
C ASN A 458 -53.11 -12.87 -7.01
N ASN A 459 -52.61 -11.82 -7.68
CA ASN A 459 -53.16 -11.34 -8.95
C ASN A 459 -52.92 -12.36 -10.07
N ILE A 460 -53.95 -12.62 -10.89
CA ILE A 460 -53.83 -13.40 -12.12
C ILE A 460 -53.92 -12.48 -13.32
N THR A 461 -52.90 -12.47 -14.16
CA THR A 461 -52.85 -11.61 -15.35
C THR A 461 -52.96 -12.42 -16.64
N GLU A 462 -53.83 -11.98 -17.56
CA GLU A 462 -53.88 -12.46 -18.95
C GLU A 462 -53.06 -11.54 -19.85
N PHE A 463 -51.97 -12.07 -20.41
CA PHE A 463 -51.15 -11.38 -21.41
C PHE A 463 -51.66 -11.72 -22.81
N ARG A 464 -51.82 -10.71 -23.67
CA ARG A 464 -52.28 -10.88 -25.05
C ARG A 464 -51.25 -10.31 -26.02
N ILE A 465 -50.59 -11.21 -26.73
CA ILE A 465 -49.54 -10.90 -27.70
C ILE A 465 -50.13 -10.94 -29.11
N SER A 466 -50.06 -9.83 -29.84
CA SER A 466 -50.45 -9.74 -31.24
C SER A 466 -49.30 -10.07 -32.19
N GLY A 467 -49.59 -10.48 -33.43
CA GLY A 467 -48.56 -10.83 -34.43
C GLY A 467 -47.98 -12.24 -34.30
N ALA A 468 -48.49 -13.05 -33.36
CA ALA A 468 -48.03 -14.41 -33.12
C ALA A 468 -48.46 -15.39 -34.23
N SER A 469 -47.70 -16.48 -34.37
CA SER A 469 -47.96 -17.58 -35.30
C SER A 469 -48.18 -18.89 -34.54
N GLY A 470 -48.55 -19.97 -35.26
CA GLY A 470 -48.65 -21.31 -34.67
C GLY A 470 -47.33 -21.88 -34.16
N GLN A 471 -46.19 -21.23 -34.46
CA GLN A 471 -44.85 -21.59 -33.99
C GLN A 471 -44.38 -20.73 -32.81
N THR A 472 -45.16 -19.72 -32.39
CA THR A 472 -44.74 -18.81 -31.34
C THR A 472 -44.86 -19.48 -29.98
N VAL A 473 -43.76 -19.50 -29.24
CA VAL A 473 -43.68 -19.99 -27.86
C VAL A 473 -43.38 -18.83 -26.92
N VAL A 474 -43.76 -19.00 -25.65
CA VAL A 474 -43.47 -18.05 -24.57
C VAL A 474 -42.75 -18.79 -23.46
N TRP A 475 -41.63 -18.25 -23.00
CA TRP A 475 -40.94 -18.73 -21.80
C TRP A 475 -41.08 -17.72 -20.67
N ASP A 476 -41.36 -18.21 -19.46
CA ASP A 476 -41.16 -17.46 -18.20
C ASP A 476 -39.68 -17.56 -17.84
N VAL A 477 -39.01 -16.42 -17.87
CA VAL A 477 -37.56 -16.28 -17.61
C VAL A 477 -37.29 -15.54 -16.30
N SER A 478 -38.32 -15.38 -15.45
CA SER A 478 -38.19 -14.68 -14.17
C SER A 478 -37.20 -15.37 -13.19
N ASP A 479 -37.00 -16.68 -13.34
CA ASP A 479 -35.96 -17.45 -12.65
C ASP A 479 -35.03 -18.06 -13.69
N HIS A 480 -33.81 -17.50 -13.81
CA HIS A 480 -32.81 -17.90 -14.79
C HIS A 480 -32.45 -19.38 -14.73
N HIS A 481 -32.52 -19.97 -13.53
CA HIS A 481 -32.18 -21.38 -13.33
C HIS A 481 -33.38 -22.29 -13.53
N ASN A 482 -34.61 -21.78 -13.54
CA ASN A 482 -35.85 -22.58 -13.65
C ASN A 482 -36.81 -22.03 -14.71
N ILE A 483 -36.29 -21.75 -15.90
CA ILE A 483 -37.05 -21.33 -17.08
C ILE A 483 -38.11 -22.38 -17.45
N LYS A 484 -39.34 -21.92 -17.72
CA LYS A 484 -40.46 -22.78 -18.12
C LYS A 484 -41.18 -22.24 -19.35
N GLN A 485 -41.65 -23.15 -20.19
CA GLN A 485 -42.56 -22.81 -21.27
C GLN A 485 -43.95 -22.55 -20.71
N VAL A 486 -44.54 -21.41 -21.08
CA VAL A 486 -45.88 -21.03 -20.66
C VAL A 486 -46.93 -21.61 -21.62
N PRO A 487 -47.96 -22.33 -21.13
CA PRO A 487 -49.05 -22.79 -21.99
C PRO A 487 -49.87 -21.61 -22.50
N ALA A 488 -49.91 -21.45 -23.83
CA ALA A 488 -50.56 -20.33 -24.49
C ALA A 488 -51.54 -20.80 -25.58
N THR A 489 -52.61 -20.03 -25.78
CA THR A 489 -53.65 -20.31 -26.79
C THR A 489 -53.58 -19.29 -27.91
N LEU A 490 -53.50 -19.75 -29.16
CA LEU A 490 -53.52 -18.90 -30.34
C LEU A 490 -54.94 -18.79 -30.92
N ALA A 491 -55.44 -17.58 -31.09
CA ALA A 491 -56.68 -17.27 -31.81
C ALA A 491 -56.40 -16.25 -32.92
N GLY A 492 -56.41 -16.70 -34.18
CA GLY A 492 -55.98 -15.87 -35.31
C GLY A 492 -54.48 -15.58 -35.23
N ASN A 493 -54.12 -14.31 -35.04
CA ASN A 493 -52.74 -13.85 -34.81
C ASN A 493 -52.50 -13.36 -33.37
N ARG A 494 -53.44 -13.64 -32.45
CA ARG A 494 -53.33 -13.25 -31.04
C ARG A 494 -53.06 -14.47 -30.18
N LEU A 495 -51.91 -14.48 -29.53
CA LEU A 495 -51.52 -15.48 -28.53
C LEU A 495 -51.89 -14.95 -27.14
N SER A 496 -52.55 -15.76 -26.32
CA SER A 496 -52.93 -15.39 -24.95
C SER A 496 -52.57 -16.48 -23.95
N PHE A 497 -52.09 -16.08 -22.78
CA PHE A 497 -51.82 -16.96 -21.64
C PHE A 497 -52.13 -16.25 -20.32
N ARG A 498 -52.27 -17.03 -19.25
CA ARG A 498 -52.50 -16.54 -17.90
C ARG A 498 -51.39 -17.01 -16.97
N THR A 499 -51.02 -16.17 -16.02
CA THR A 499 -50.03 -16.48 -15.00
C THR A 499 -50.28 -15.67 -13.73
N GLY A 500 -49.76 -16.15 -12.59
CA GLY A 500 -49.77 -15.41 -11.34
C GLY A 500 -48.68 -14.34 -11.34
N THR A 501 -49.06 -13.11 -10.98
CA THR A 501 -48.20 -11.91 -10.98
C THR A 501 -48.15 -11.28 -9.59
N SER A 502 -47.98 -12.13 -8.57
CA SER A 502 -47.67 -11.68 -7.19
C SER A 502 -46.28 -11.07 -7.08
N ASP A 503 -45.38 -11.52 -7.95
CA ASP A 503 -44.08 -10.93 -8.21
C ASP A 503 -44.04 -10.48 -9.68
N LEU A 504 -43.15 -9.54 -10.00
CA LEU A 504 -42.96 -9.09 -11.39
C LEU A 504 -42.43 -10.26 -12.22
N LYS A 505 -43.11 -10.54 -13.33
CA LYS A 505 -42.73 -11.61 -14.24
C LYS A 505 -42.05 -11.08 -15.49
N GLU A 506 -41.03 -11.81 -15.92
CA GLU A 506 -40.30 -11.57 -17.16
C GLU A 506 -40.52 -12.71 -18.14
N PHE A 507 -40.84 -12.35 -19.38
CA PHE A 507 -41.15 -13.31 -20.42
C PHE A 507 -40.37 -13.02 -21.70
N VAL A 508 -40.09 -14.08 -22.45
CA VAL A 508 -39.62 -13.99 -23.83
C VAL A 508 -40.57 -14.76 -24.75
N ALA A 509 -41.11 -14.07 -25.76
CA ALA A 509 -41.91 -14.67 -26.82
C ALA A 509 -41.11 -14.73 -28.13
N PHE A 510 -41.03 -15.89 -28.77
CA PHE A 510 -40.21 -16.07 -29.97
C PHE A 510 -40.71 -17.25 -30.82
N ASN A 511 -40.18 -17.38 -32.05
CA ASN A 511 -40.39 -18.55 -32.88
C ASN A 511 -39.11 -19.41 -32.85
N PRO A 512 -39.14 -20.71 -32.48
CA PRO A 512 -37.92 -21.53 -32.32
C PRO A 512 -37.04 -21.61 -33.57
N ALA A 513 -37.64 -21.62 -34.76
CA ALA A 513 -36.91 -21.59 -36.04
C ALA A 513 -36.41 -20.18 -36.45
N GLY A 514 -36.50 -19.19 -35.56
CA GLY A 514 -36.01 -17.82 -35.76
C GLY A 514 -34.49 -17.75 -35.88
N ASN A 515 -34.00 -16.58 -36.31
CA ASN A 515 -32.56 -16.31 -36.31
C ASN A 515 -32.15 -15.72 -34.95
N PHE A 516 -31.21 -16.39 -34.27
CA PHE A 516 -30.72 -16.02 -32.95
C PHE A 516 -29.19 -15.98 -32.97
N PRO A 517 -28.55 -15.12 -32.14
CA PRO A 517 -27.10 -15.08 -32.02
C PRO A 517 -26.57 -16.41 -31.44
N SER A 518 -25.37 -16.80 -31.87
CA SER A 518 -24.56 -17.80 -31.17
C SER A 518 -23.75 -17.11 -30.08
N PRO A 519 -23.53 -17.75 -28.91
CA PRO A 519 -22.56 -17.23 -27.95
C PRO A 519 -21.15 -17.24 -28.55
N ILE A 520 -20.29 -16.35 -28.05
CA ILE A 520 -18.91 -16.21 -28.50
C ILE A 520 -18.04 -17.22 -27.76
N TRP A 521 -17.23 -17.98 -28.49
CA TRP A 521 -16.40 -19.04 -27.94
C TRP A 521 -14.94 -19.04 -28.42
N GLN A 522 -14.58 -18.04 -29.23
CA GLN A 522 -13.21 -17.81 -29.68
C GLN A 522 -12.71 -16.49 -29.06
N GLY A 523 -11.55 -16.55 -28.40
CA GLY A 523 -10.95 -15.43 -27.67
C GLY A 523 -10.03 -15.93 -26.55
N ASP A 524 -9.29 -15.02 -25.93
CA ASP A 524 -8.28 -15.36 -24.90
C ASP A 524 -8.92 -15.78 -23.55
N ASP A 525 -10.18 -15.42 -23.32
CA ASP A 525 -10.95 -15.60 -22.07
C ASP A 525 -12.07 -16.66 -22.18
N VAL A 526 -12.18 -17.34 -23.32
CA VAL A 526 -13.21 -18.34 -23.67
C VAL A 526 -12.58 -19.57 -24.32
N GLY A 527 -13.39 -20.61 -24.57
CA GLY A 527 -12.93 -21.87 -25.15
C GLY A 527 -12.69 -22.94 -24.09
N ARG A 528 -11.77 -23.86 -24.36
CA ARG A 528 -11.56 -25.04 -23.49
C ARG A 528 -10.98 -24.63 -22.13
N LEU A 529 -11.61 -25.09 -21.05
CA LEU A 529 -11.19 -24.81 -19.68
C LEU A 529 -10.65 -26.07 -19.00
N SER A 530 -9.56 -25.91 -18.23
CA SER A 530 -9.06 -26.98 -17.37
C SER A 530 -9.86 -27.06 -16.08
N ASN A 531 -10.04 -28.26 -15.54
CA ASN A 531 -10.76 -28.44 -14.28
C ASN A 531 -10.10 -27.66 -13.14
N GLN A 532 -10.91 -27.05 -12.30
CA GLN A 532 -10.49 -26.27 -11.14
C GLN A 532 -11.51 -26.43 -10.02
N ASP A 533 -11.02 -26.41 -8.78
CA ASP A 533 -11.83 -26.57 -7.58
C ASP A 533 -11.19 -25.74 -6.46
N LEU A 534 -11.54 -24.46 -6.40
CA LEU A 534 -11.14 -23.58 -5.29
C LEU A 534 -12.00 -23.86 -4.05
N HIS A 535 -13.27 -24.20 -4.25
CA HIS A 535 -14.18 -24.62 -3.19
C HIS A 535 -13.69 -25.85 -2.42
N GLY A 536 -12.98 -26.78 -3.05
CA GLY A 536 -12.41 -27.97 -2.38
C GLY A 536 -11.07 -27.76 -1.68
N ARG A 537 -10.57 -26.53 -1.55
CA ARG A 537 -9.26 -26.24 -0.94
C ARG A 537 -9.33 -26.24 0.60
N ASN A 538 -8.22 -26.63 1.22
CA ASN A 538 -8.03 -26.53 2.67
C ASN A 538 -7.82 -25.07 3.10
N GLN A 539 -7.98 -24.79 4.40
CA GLN A 539 -7.76 -23.48 5.00
C GLN A 539 -6.29 -23.04 4.82
N PRO A 540 -6.04 -21.84 4.24
CA PRO A 540 -4.72 -21.22 4.19
C PRO A 540 -4.56 -20.13 5.26
N ASP A 541 -3.35 -19.95 5.76
CA ASP A 541 -2.95 -18.77 6.56
C ASP A 541 -2.63 -17.59 5.64
N TYR A 542 -2.01 -17.86 4.48
CA TYR A 542 -1.52 -16.86 3.55
C TYR A 542 -2.02 -17.09 2.12
N ILE A 543 -2.82 -16.14 1.63
CA ILE A 543 -3.41 -16.17 0.29
C ILE A 543 -2.63 -15.22 -0.61
N VAL A 544 -2.18 -15.70 -1.77
CA VAL A 544 -1.56 -14.87 -2.82
C VAL A 544 -2.45 -14.89 -4.07
N ILE A 545 -3.02 -13.74 -4.40
CA ILE A 545 -3.75 -13.53 -5.67
C ILE A 545 -2.78 -12.88 -6.65
N SER A 546 -2.39 -13.60 -7.70
CA SER A 546 -1.34 -13.17 -8.63
C SER A 546 -1.83 -13.18 -10.07
N HIS A 547 -1.50 -12.11 -10.82
CA HIS A 547 -1.70 -12.10 -12.26
C HIS A 547 -0.88 -13.23 -12.92
N PRO A 548 -1.40 -13.91 -13.98
CA PRO A 548 -0.70 -15.02 -14.62
C PRO A 548 0.77 -14.76 -14.98
N ASP A 549 1.11 -13.53 -15.34
CA ASP A 549 2.47 -13.13 -15.71
C ASP A 549 3.48 -13.24 -14.56
N PHE A 550 3.03 -13.14 -13.31
CA PHE A 550 3.88 -13.15 -12.10
C PHE A 550 3.71 -14.43 -11.27
N LEU A 551 2.95 -15.41 -11.79
CA LEU A 551 2.55 -16.60 -11.05
C LEU A 551 3.74 -17.47 -10.60
N GLN A 552 4.85 -17.44 -11.35
CA GLN A 552 6.07 -18.16 -10.97
C GLN A 552 6.73 -17.55 -9.73
N GLN A 553 6.84 -16.22 -9.68
CA GLN A 553 7.40 -15.46 -8.57
C GLN A 553 6.53 -15.61 -7.33
N ALA A 554 5.21 -15.47 -7.48
CA ALA A 554 4.23 -15.68 -6.42
C ALA A 554 4.35 -17.08 -5.77
N ARG A 555 4.54 -18.13 -6.57
CA ARG A 555 4.75 -19.50 -6.06
C ARG A 555 6.05 -19.66 -5.29
N ARG A 556 7.13 -18.98 -5.70
CA ARG A 556 8.41 -19.01 -4.98
C ARG A 556 8.30 -18.31 -3.62
N LEU A 557 7.63 -17.17 -3.58
CA LEU A 557 7.36 -16.44 -2.34
C LEU A 557 6.49 -17.23 -1.37
N ALA A 558 5.39 -17.82 -1.88
CA ALA A 558 4.51 -18.67 -1.08
C ALA A 558 5.23 -19.92 -0.54
N ALA A 559 6.10 -20.55 -1.35
CA ALA A 559 6.92 -21.67 -0.89
C ALA A 559 7.93 -21.23 0.18
N PHE A 560 8.54 -20.05 0.03
CA PHE A 560 9.43 -19.49 1.05
C PHE A 560 8.72 -19.33 2.39
N HIS A 561 7.53 -18.72 2.43
CA HIS A 561 6.77 -18.57 3.68
C HIS A 561 6.24 -19.90 4.25
N TYR A 562 5.93 -20.87 3.40
CA TYR A 562 5.63 -22.23 3.88
C TYR A 562 6.84 -22.85 4.60
N ASP A 563 8.03 -22.80 3.97
CA ASP A 563 9.24 -23.43 4.49
C ASP A 563 9.87 -22.67 5.69
N HIS A 564 9.85 -21.33 5.64
CA HIS A 564 10.49 -20.45 6.62
C HIS A 564 9.56 -20.11 7.79
N ASP A 565 8.29 -19.81 7.52
CA ASP A 565 7.34 -19.26 8.48
C ASP A 565 6.27 -20.26 8.93
N ASN A 566 6.23 -21.45 8.33
CA ASN A 566 5.21 -22.47 8.59
C ASN A 566 3.78 -21.93 8.37
N LEU A 567 3.59 -21.12 7.33
CA LEU A 567 2.28 -20.63 6.90
C LEU A 567 1.71 -21.54 5.81
N ASP A 568 0.49 -22.05 5.99
CA ASP A 568 -0.21 -22.76 4.93
C ASP A 568 -0.58 -21.77 3.82
N THR A 569 -0.04 -21.99 2.61
CA THR A 569 -0.16 -21.02 1.52
C THR A 569 -1.03 -21.51 0.37
N ILE A 570 -1.70 -20.57 -0.30
CA ILE A 570 -2.38 -20.81 -1.57
C ILE A 570 -2.06 -19.69 -2.58
N VAL A 571 -1.77 -20.08 -3.81
CA VAL A 571 -1.53 -19.15 -4.92
C VAL A 571 -2.56 -19.40 -6.03
N VAL A 572 -3.31 -18.37 -6.38
CA VAL A 572 -4.39 -18.43 -7.37
C VAL A 572 -4.37 -17.21 -8.30
N THR A 573 -4.93 -17.35 -9.49
CA THR A 573 -5.12 -16.22 -10.42
C THR A 573 -6.51 -15.63 -10.30
N PRO A 574 -6.70 -14.33 -10.63
CA PRO A 574 -8.03 -13.73 -10.68
C PRO A 574 -9.01 -14.51 -11.55
N GLN A 575 -8.58 -15.01 -12.71
CA GLN A 575 -9.45 -15.76 -13.62
C GLN A 575 -9.97 -17.06 -13.01
N GLN A 576 -9.17 -17.77 -12.21
CA GLN A 576 -9.63 -18.96 -11.50
C GLN A 576 -10.71 -18.61 -10.48
N ILE A 577 -10.52 -17.50 -9.75
CA ILE A 577 -11.51 -16.99 -8.80
C ILE A 577 -12.80 -16.58 -9.52
N TYR A 578 -12.70 -15.79 -10.60
CA TYR A 578 -13.87 -15.33 -11.34
C TYR A 578 -14.72 -16.51 -11.84
N ASN A 579 -14.08 -17.54 -12.37
CA ASN A 579 -14.79 -18.72 -12.89
C ASN A 579 -15.73 -19.37 -11.86
N GLU A 580 -15.34 -19.37 -10.58
CA GLU A 580 -16.11 -20.00 -9.50
C GLU A 580 -16.99 -19.02 -8.72
N PHE A 581 -16.56 -17.77 -8.50
CA PHE A 581 -17.21 -16.83 -7.57
C PHE A 581 -18.02 -15.71 -8.24
N SER A 582 -17.88 -15.47 -9.54
CA SER A 582 -18.67 -14.46 -10.31
C SER A 582 -19.24 -15.01 -11.62
N GLY A 583 -19.15 -16.32 -11.83
CA GLY A 583 -19.54 -16.93 -13.09
C GLY A 583 -18.63 -16.61 -14.26
N GLY A 584 -17.37 -16.23 -14.01
CA GLY A 584 -16.35 -15.95 -15.01
C GLY A 584 -16.12 -14.48 -15.33
N LYS A 585 -16.93 -13.57 -14.76
CA LYS A 585 -16.84 -12.12 -14.96
C LYS A 585 -15.76 -11.52 -14.07
N PRO A 586 -14.85 -10.65 -14.57
CA PRO A 586 -14.05 -9.82 -13.69
C PRO A 586 -14.95 -9.06 -12.72
N ASP A 587 -14.73 -9.21 -11.42
CA ASP A 587 -15.50 -8.54 -10.36
C ASP A 587 -14.68 -8.50 -9.07
N ILE A 588 -14.59 -7.34 -8.42
CA ILE A 588 -13.83 -7.18 -7.17
C ILE A 588 -14.43 -8.00 -6.03
N ALA A 589 -15.75 -8.14 -5.96
CA ALA A 589 -16.41 -8.88 -4.91
C ALA A 589 -16.13 -10.39 -5.02
N ALA A 590 -15.80 -10.91 -6.21
CA ALA A 590 -15.37 -12.30 -6.37
C ALA A 590 -14.05 -12.57 -5.65
N LEU A 591 -13.09 -11.64 -5.73
CA LEU A 591 -11.81 -11.74 -5.04
C LEU A 591 -12.02 -11.74 -3.51
N ARG A 592 -12.85 -10.83 -3.00
CA ARG A 592 -13.25 -10.80 -1.58
C ARG A 592 -13.98 -12.08 -1.17
N ASN A 593 -14.96 -12.53 -1.96
CA ASN A 593 -15.77 -13.72 -1.64
C ASN A 593 -14.93 -15.00 -1.55
N PHE A 594 -13.90 -15.12 -2.38
CA PHE A 594 -12.94 -16.23 -2.28
C PHE A 594 -12.19 -16.22 -0.96
N VAL A 595 -11.73 -15.06 -0.49
CA VAL A 595 -11.09 -14.91 0.82
C VAL A 595 -12.10 -15.15 1.95
N LYS A 596 -13.30 -14.58 1.82
CA LYS A 596 -14.40 -14.74 2.78
C LYS A 596 -14.84 -16.19 2.93
N MET A 597 -14.77 -17.01 1.88
CA MET A 597 -15.06 -18.44 1.97
C MET A 597 -14.19 -19.14 3.02
N PHE A 598 -12.87 -18.92 3.00
CA PHE A 598 -11.98 -19.48 4.01
C PHE A 598 -12.25 -18.88 5.38
N TYR A 599 -12.49 -17.57 5.45
CA TYR A 599 -12.87 -16.89 6.68
C TYR A 599 -14.12 -17.50 7.30
N ASP A 600 -15.19 -17.73 6.54
CA ASP A 600 -16.47 -18.27 7.01
C ASP A 600 -16.38 -19.77 7.39
N ARG A 601 -15.55 -20.54 6.69
CA ARG A 601 -15.34 -21.98 6.98
C ARG A 601 -14.47 -22.24 8.22
N ALA A 602 -13.73 -21.25 8.68
CA ALA A 602 -12.85 -21.37 9.84
C ALA A 602 -13.62 -21.81 11.09
N SER A 603 -13.09 -22.81 11.80
CA SER A 603 -13.74 -23.34 13.03
C SER A 603 -13.45 -22.48 14.26
N GLY A 604 -12.40 -21.65 14.20
CA GLY A 604 -12.02 -20.67 15.21
C GLY A 604 -10.97 -19.69 14.67
N ASP A 605 -10.51 -18.78 15.51
CA ASP A 605 -9.59 -17.69 15.14
C ASP A 605 -8.28 -18.18 14.50
N HIS A 606 -7.72 -19.29 14.99
CA HIS A 606 -6.50 -19.89 14.45
C HIS A 606 -6.64 -20.50 13.04
N ASP A 607 -7.87 -20.81 12.59
CA ASP A 607 -8.13 -21.40 11.26
C ASP A 607 -8.51 -20.32 10.23
N MET A 608 -8.71 -19.08 10.68
CA MET A 608 -9.06 -17.97 9.79
C MET A 608 -7.80 -17.51 9.06
N PRO A 609 -7.90 -17.14 7.77
CA PRO A 609 -6.77 -16.58 7.06
C PRO A 609 -6.20 -15.37 7.80
N GLY A 610 -4.87 -15.25 7.82
CA GLY A 610 -4.17 -14.14 8.45
C GLY A 610 -3.82 -13.05 7.43
N TYR A 611 -3.41 -13.45 6.23
CA TYR A 611 -2.74 -12.56 5.28
C TYR A 611 -3.21 -12.74 3.82
N LEU A 612 -3.33 -11.63 3.10
CA LEU A 612 -3.60 -11.57 1.67
C LEU A 612 -2.55 -10.71 0.96
N LEU A 613 -1.83 -11.28 0.01
CA LEU A 613 -0.98 -10.53 -0.92
C LEU A 613 -1.64 -10.40 -2.30
N LEU A 614 -1.80 -9.18 -2.77
CA LEU A 614 -2.17 -8.85 -4.14
C LEU A 614 -0.90 -8.65 -4.96
N PHE A 615 -0.59 -9.60 -5.83
CA PHE A 615 0.66 -9.66 -6.59
C PHE A 615 0.42 -9.21 -8.04
N GLY A 616 0.47 -7.90 -8.22
CA GLY A 616 0.25 -7.21 -9.49
C GLY A 616 -0.26 -5.78 -9.23
N ASP A 617 0.03 -4.90 -10.17
CA ASP A 617 -0.39 -3.50 -10.09
C ASP A 617 -1.92 -3.31 -10.24
N GLY A 618 -2.40 -2.12 -9.87
CA GLY A 618 -3.81 -1.74 -9.90
C GLY A 618 -4.11 -0.64 -10.90
N SER A 619 -5.40 -0.32 -11.07
CA SER A 619 -5.83 0.80 -11.91
C SER A 619 -7.13 1.40 -11.42
N TYR A 620 -7.29 2.72 -11.53
CA TYR A 620 -8.58 3.38 -11.37
C TYR A 620 -9.55 3.01 -12.51
N ASP A 621 -9.00 2.64 -13.68
CA ASP A 621 -9.75 2.13 -14.82
C ASP A 621 -9.78 0.61 -14.79
N ASN A 622 -10.65 0.09 -13.92
CA ASN A 622 -10.87 -1.34 -13.74
C ASN A 622 -11.58 -2.01 -14.93
N TYR A 623 -12.12 -1.24 -15.89
CA TYR A 623 -12.92 -1.76 -17.01
C TYR A 623 -12.09 -1.89 -18.30
N SER A 624 -11.09 -1.03 -18.49
CA SER A 624 -10.33 -0.96 -19.74
C SER A 624 -9.59 -2.25 -20.08
N THR A 625 -9.60 -2.53 -21.39
CA THR A 625 -8.90 -3.67 -22.00
C THR A 625 -7.64 -3.23 -22.74
N ASN A 626 -7.20 -1.99 -22.52
CA ASN A 626 -5.98 -1.47 -23.14
C ASN A 626 -4.75 -2.16 -22.55
N ALA A 627 -3.87 -2.69 -23.41
CA ALA A 627 -2.65 -3.36 -22.99
C ALA A 627 -1.65 -2.45 -22.23
N SER A 628 -1.79 -1.12 -22.32
CA SER A 628 -1.00 -0.18 -21.52
C SER A 628 -1.54 0.05 -20.10
N ASN A 629 -2.75 -0.44 -19.79
CA ASN A 629 -3.33 -0.31 -18.47
C ASN A 629 -2.76 -1.39 -17.55
N SER A 630 -2.17 -1.00 -16.43
CA SER A 630 -1.56 -1.89 -15.42
C SER A 630 -2.59 -2.54 -14.47
N ASN A 631 -3.85 -2.69 -14.92
CA ASN A 631 -4.94 -3.35 -14.20
C ASN A 631 -4.76 -4.88 -14.11
N TYR A 632 -3.67 -5.32 -13.50
CA TYR A 632 -3.34 -6.74 -13.32
C TYR A 632 -4.20 -7.39 -12.23
N ILE A 633 -4.48 -6.65 -11.15
CA ILE A 633 -5.40 -7.04 -10.09
C ILE A 633 -6.39 -5.89 -9.84
N LEU A 634 -7.69 -6.15 -10.02
CA LEU A 634 -8.74 -5.14 -9.83
C LEU A 634 -8.66 -4.47 -8.44
N THR A 635 -8.98 -3.19 -8.40
CA THR A 635 -8.96 -2.36 -7.18
C THR A 635 -10.37 -2.00 -6.74
N TYR A 636 -10.61 -1.83 -5.44
CA TYR A 636 -11.84 -1.15 -4.99
C TYR A 636 -11.67 0.36 -5.12
N GLN A 637 -12.56 0.99 -5.88
CA GLN A 637 -12.68 2.43 -6.03
C GLN A 637 -13.92 2.93 -5.28
N SER A 638 -13.81 4.02 -4.53
CA SER A 638 -14.95 4.60 -3.82
C SER A 638 -16.05 5.10 -4.76
N GLU A 639 -17.32 5.09 -4.33
CA GLU A 639 -18.42 5.68 -5.11
C GLU A 639 -18.21 7.20 -5.36
N ASN A 640 -17.60 7.90 -4.39
CA ASN A 640 -17.23 9.30 -4.60
C ASN A 640 -16.12 9.41 -5.64
N SER A 641 -16.42 10.05 -6.76
CA SER A 641 -15.51 10.20 -7.91
C SER A 641 -15.35 11.66 -8.35
N LEU A 642 -15.83 12.61 -7.54
CA LEU A 642 -15.83 14.04 -7.86
C LEU A 642 -15.23 14.90 -6.76
N ASN A 643 -15.06 14.39 -5.54
CA ASN A 643 -14.32 15.09 -4.49
C ASN A 643 -12.92 14.49 -4.37
N PRO A 644 -11.85 15.22 -4.75
CA PRO A 644 -10.48 14.70 -4.73
C PRO A 644 -10.05 14.13 -3.37
N VAL A 645 -10.54 14.72 -2.27
CA VAL A 645 -10.18 14.27 -0.93
C VAL A 645 -11.09 13.15 -0.42
N GLY A 646 -12.38 13.16 -0.80
CA GLY A 646 -13.35 12.15 -0.44
C GLY A 646 -13.34 10.90 -1.33
N SER A 647 -12.62 10.94 -2.45
CA SER A 647 -12.40 9.80 -3.35
C SER A 647 -11.16 9.02 -2.93
N TYR A 648 -11.20 7.69 -3.04
CA TYR A 648 -10.10 6.82 -2.65
C TYR A 648 -10.10 5.47 -3.35
N VAL A 649 -8.91 4.90 -3.45
CA VAL A 649 -8.65 3.49 -3.77
C VAL A 649 -8.18 2.80 -2.49
N THR A 650 -8.67 1.58 -2.25
CA THR A 650 -8.23 0.81 -1.09
C THR A 650 -8.28 -0.69 -1.34
N ASP A 651 -7.30 -1.42 -0.79
CA ASP A 651 -7.33 -2.88 -0.76
C ASP A 651 -8.08 -3.41 0.48
N ASP A 652 -8.47 -2.54 1.41
CA ASP A 652 -9.20 -2.91 2.64
C ASP A 652 -10.45 -3.74 2.35
N PHE A 653 -11.14 -3.44 1.24
CA PHE A 653 -12.35 -4.14 0.81
C PHE A 653 -12.18 -5.67 0.79
N PHE A 654 -10.98 -6.18 0.47
CA PHE A 654 -10.71 -7.61 0.39
C PHE A 654 -10.49 -8.28 1.77
N GLY A 655 -10.42 -7.50 2.85
CA GLY A 655 -10.27 -7.97 4.23
C GLY A 655 -11.31 -7.43 5.20
N LEU A 656 -12.40 -6.86 4.68
CA LEU A 656 -13.66 -6.63 5.40
C LEU A 656 -14.56 -7.85 5.17
N LEU A 657 -14.53 -8.82 6.08
CA LEU A 657 -15.04 -10.18 5.85
C LEU A 657 -16.22 -10.55 6.76
N ASP A 658 -16.42 -9.83 7.87
CA ASP A 658 -17.59 -10.03 8.72
C ASP A 658 -18.90 -9.66 8.00
N ASP A 659 -20.00 -10.34 8.34
CA ASP A 659 -21.28 -10.22 7.61
C ASP A 659 -21.87 -8.80 7.53
N PRO A 660 -21.84 -7.95 8.58
CA PRO A 660 -22.36 -6.59 8.50
C PRO A 660 -21.41 -5.58 7.82
N GLU A 661 -20.37 -6.06 7.15
CA GLU A 661 -19.35 -5.23 6.49
C GLU A 661 -19.46 -5.22 4.96
N GLY A 662 -18.70 -4.32 4.33
CA GLY A 662 -18.57 -4.24 2.88
C GLY A 662 -18.50 -2.81 2.35
N GLY A 663 -18.16 -2.68 1.07
CA GLY A 663 -17.75 -1.39 0.48
C GLY A 663 -16.53 -0.85 1.24
N ALA A 664 -16.69 0.27 1.93
CA ALA A 664 -15.65 0.83 2.80
C ALA A 664 -15.98 0.75 4.31
N SER A 665 -17.09 0.08 4.67
CA SER A 665 -17.61 0.01 6.04
C SER A 665 -17.20 -1.29 6.73
N GLY A 666 -16.58 -1.19 7.91
CA GLY A 666 -16.11 -2.35 8.68
C GLY A 666 -14.76 -2.10 9.35
N LEU A 667 -14.30 -3.06 10.15
CA LEU A 667 -12.98 -3.09 10.74
C LEU A 667 -12.16 -4.21 10.08
N MET A 668 -10.84 -4.06 10.03
CA MET A 668 -10.01 -4.99 9.25
C MET A 668 -9.89 -6.37 9.92
N ASP A 669 -10.25 -7.43 9.20
CA ASP A 669 -10.20 -8.82 9.69
C ASP A 669 -8.87 -9.53 9.42
N ILE A 670 -8.21 -9.18 8.32
CA ILE A 670 -6.94 -9.76 7.87
C ILE A 670 -5.93 -8.69 7.47
N GLY A 671 -4.64 -9.04 7.49
CA GLY A 671 -3.59 -8.19 6.96
C GLY A 671 -3.50 -8.27 5.44
N ILE A 672 -3.45 -7.13 4.77
CA ILE A 672 -3.37 -7.07 3.30
C ILE A 672 -2.13 -6.28 2.89
N GLY A 673 -1.39 -6.80 1.92
CA GLY A 673 -0.32 -6.07 1.24
C GLY A 673 -0.43 -6.20 -0.28
N ARG A 674 0.23 -5.30 -1.01
CA ARG A 674 0.30 -5.31 -2.47
C ARG A 674 1.74 -5.19 -2.97
N PHE A 675 2.06 -5.95 -4.00
CA PHE A 675 3.21 -5.69 -4.86
C PHE A 675 2.73 -5.05 -6.16
N PRO A 676 2.90 -3.72 -6.34
CA PRO A 676 2.45 -2.99 -7.53
C PRO A 676 3.46 -3.18 -8.66
N VAL A 677 3.58 -4.43 -9.14
CA VAL A 677 4.50 -4.78 -10.22
C VAL A 677 3.77 -4.86 -11.55
N SER A 678 4.42 -4.33 -12.57
CA SER A 678 3.92 -4.32 -13.95
C SER A 678 4.78 -5.13 -14.92
N SER A 679 5.80 -5.83 -14.40
CA SER A 679 6.72 -6.66 -15.19
C SER A 679 7.28 -7.84 -14.39
N VAL A 680 7.72 -8.88 -15.11
CA VAL A 680 8.32 -10.08 -14.52
C VAL A 680 9.65 -9.76 -13.81
N SER A 681 10.42 -8.79 -14.31
CA SER A 681 11.66 -8.33 -13.65
C SER A 681 11.35 -7.64 -12.32
N GLY A 682 10.38 -6.72 -12.30
CA GLY A 682 9.94 -6.08 -11.05
C GLY A 682 9.43 -7.10 -10.04
N ALA A 683 8.70 -8.13 -10.48
CA ALA A 683 8.27 -9.23 -9.63
C ALA A 683 9.45 -10.03 -9.03
N GLU A 684 10.52 -10.26 -9.80
CA GLU A 684 11.73 -10.95 -9.35
C GLU A 684 12.52 -10.10 -8.34
N GLU A 685 12.64 -8.79 -8.60
CA GLU A 685 13.30 -7.83 -7.71
C GLU A 685 12.59 -7.79 -6.34
N MET A 686 11.25 -7.75 -6.33
CA MET A 686 10.46 -7.80 -5.11
C MET A 686 10.73 -9.03 -4.25
N ILE A 687 10.65 -10.24 -4.83
CA ILE A 687 10.90 -11.47 -4.05
C ILE A 687 12.37 -11.58 -3.62
N SER A 688 13.31 -11.08 -4.43
CA SER A 688 14.73 -11.09 -4.09
C SER A 688 15.03 -10.21 -2.87
N LYS A 689 14.37 -9.04 -2.77
CA LYS A 689 14.42 -8.20 -1.57
C LYS A 689 13.91 -8.91 -0.33
N VAL A 690 12.75 -9.58 -0.42
CA VAL A 690 12.18 -10.32 0.71
C VAL A 690 13.13 -11.41 1.20
N PHE A 691 13.70 -12.19 0.28
CA PHE A 691 14.63 -13.27 0.64
C PHE A 691 15.91 -12.71 1.26
N SER A 692 16.53 -11.71 0.64
CA SER A 692 17.75 -11.05 1.12
C SER A 692 17.56 -10.43 2.51
N TYR A 693 16.44 -9.73 2.74
CA TYR A 693 16.16 -9.03 4.00
C TYR A 693 16.23 -9.94 5.24
N LEU A 694 15.90 -11.22 5.07
CA LEU A 694 15.84 -12.22 6.13
C LEU A 694 17.13 -13.03 6.27
N GLU A 695 18.14 -12.80 5.42
CA GLU A 695 19.42 -13.50 5.51
C GLU A 695 20.25 -13.05 6.75
N PRO A 696 20.90 -13.99 7.46
CA PRO A 696 21.73 -13.71 8.63
C PRO A 696 22.86 -12.69 8.42
N ASP A 697 23.46 -12.64 7.23
CA ASP A 697 24.58 -11.77 6.90
C ASP A 697 24.15 -10.30 6.72
N LYS A 698 22.85 -10.00 6.66
CA LYS A 698 22.29 -8.64 6.63
C LYS A 698 22.10 -8.00 8.01
N MET A 699 22.48 -8.71 9.09
CA MET A 699 22.43 -8.19 10.46
C MET A 699 23.38 -6.99 10.64
N GLY A 700 22.88 -5.90 11.23
CA GLY A 700 23.68 -4.71 11.51
C GLY A 700 22.96 -3.70 12.42
N ASP A 701 23.71 -2.71 12.92
CA ASP A 701 23.22 -1.69 13.86
C ASP A 701 22.06 -0.83 13.31
N TRP A 702 21.88 -0.84 11.98
CA TRP A 702 20.72 -0.27 11.30
C TRP A 702 19.38 -0.80 11.82
N ARG A 703 19.32 -2.10 12.22
CA ARG A 703 18.13 -2.74 12.81
C ARG A 703 17.72 -2.15 14.16
N ASN A 704 18.61 -1.40 14.81
CA ASN A 704 18.36 -0.74 16.09
C ASN A 704 18.19 0.79 15.96
N THR A 705 17.93 1.30 14.75
CA THR A 705 17.82 2.73 14.45
C THR A 705 16.46 3.08 13.84
N LEU A 706 15.85 4.17 14.32
CA LEU A 706 14.58 4.72 13.84
C LEU A 706 14.77 6.18 13.44
N CYS A 707 14.23 6.59 12.30
CA CYS A 707 14.35 7.96 11.80
C CYS A 707 12.99 8.64 11.68
N PHE A 708 12.87 9.85 12.23
CA PHE A 708 11.67 10.69 12.15
C PHE A 708 11.98 11.95 11.35
N ILE A 709 11.21 12.20 10.31
CA ILE A 709 11.35 13.33 9.40
C ILE A 709 10.07 14.17 9.48
N GLY A 710 10.20 15.48 9.69
CA GLY A 710 9.07 16.39 9.91
C GLY A 710 9.18 17.65 9.06
N ASP A 711 8.12 17.91 8.28
CA ASP A 711 7.92 19.10 7.44
C ASP A 711 7.69 20.37 8.27
N ASP A 712 8.18 21.52 7.80
CA ASP A 712 8.17 22.80 8.51
C ASP A 712 6.95 23.69 8.27
N GLU A 713 6.12 23.32 7.29
CA GLU A 713 4.90 24.04 6.96
C GLU A 713 3.79 23.93 8.04
N ASP A 714 2.69 24.67 7.83
CA ASP A 714 1.48 24.65 8.67
C ASP A 714 1.76 24.93 10.17
N TYR A 715 2.54 25.98 10.46
CA TYR A 715 2.87 26.38 11.83
C TYR A 715 3.62 25.30 12.63
N ASN A 716 4.53 24.56 11.97
CA ASN A 716 5.34 23.47 12.53
C ASN A 716 4.55 22.24 12.99
N ILE A 717 3.29 22.08 12.58
CA ILE A 717 2.45 20.96 13.05
C ILE A 717 3.08 19.60 12.74
N HIS A 718 3.66 19.44 11.55
CA HIS A 718 4.23 18.17 11.12
C HIS A 718 5.52 17.83 11.87
N MET A 719 6.41 18.82 12.10
CA MET A 719 7.57 18.66 13.00
C MET A 719 7.15 18.32 14.44
N LYS A 720 6.10 18.98 14.96
CA LYS A 720 5.59 18.69 16.31
C LYS A 720 5.08 17.25 16.41
N GLN A 721 4.28 16.81 15.45
CA GLN A 721 3.75 15.46 15.39
C GLN A 721 4.88 14.41 15.26
N ALA A 722 5.87 14.64 14.41
CA ALA A 722 7.04 13.77 14.31
C ALA A 722 7.85 13.72 15.62
N ASP A 723 7.98 14.84 16.32
CA ASP A 723 8.64 14.92 17.63
C ASP A 723 7.88 14.13 18.69
N GLU A 724 6.55 14.27 18.77
CA GLU A 724 5.68 13.54 19.69
C GLU A 724 5.81 12.02 19.53
N LEU A 725 5.83 11.53 18.29
CA LEU A 725 6.05 10.10 18.00
C LEU A 725 7.45 9.65 18.43
N SER A 726 8.47 10.47 18.15
CA SER A 726 9.84 10.16 18.55
C SER A 726 10.02 10.12 20.07
N GLU A 727 9.36 11.00 20.83
CA GLU A 727 9.41 11.01 22.30
C GLU A 727 8.61 9.84 22.89
N TYR A 728 7.49 9.45 22.28
CA TYR A 728 6.76 8.24 22.65
C TYR A 728 7.67 7.01 22.54
N VAL A 729 8.30 6.81 21.39
CA VAL A 729 9.21 5.69 21.17
C VAL A 729 10.43 5.76 22.10
N GLY A 730 11.00 6.95 22.30
CA GLY A 730 12.16 7.13 23.19
C GLY A 730 11.86 6.80 24.65
N THR A 731 10.59 6.92 25.05
CA THR A 731 10.11 6.60 26.40
C THR A 731 9.77 5.11 26.56
N HIS A 732 9.06 4.51 25.59
CA HIS A 732 8.54 3.14 25.70
C HIS A 732 9.52 2.08 25.20
N TYR A 733 10.34 2.41 24.20
CA TYR A 733 11.31 1.51 23.56
C TYR A 733 12.73 2.11 23.56
N PRO A 734 13.31 2.34 24.75
CA PRO A 734 14.58 3.04 24.92
C PRO A 734 15.81 2.28 24.38
N ASN A 735 15.68 1.03 23.96
CA ASN A 735 16.74 0.27 23.28
C ASN A 735 17.07 0.84 21.89
N PHE A 736 16.11 1.47 21.20
CA PHE A 736 16.33 2.03 19.87
C PHE A 736 17.09 3.37 19.90
N VAL A 737 17.85 3.61 18.83
CA VAL A 737 18.47 4.89 18.51
C VAL A 737 17.50 5.73 17.68
N ILE A 738 17.21 6.94 18.15
CA ILE A 738 16.30 7.88 17.48
C ILE A 738 17.12 8.92 16.72
N SER A 739 16.90 9.01 15.41
CA SER A 739 17.36 10.07 14.52
C SER A 739 16.19 11.01 14.20
N LYS A 740 16.41 12.32 14.26
CA LYS A 740 15.40 13.33 13.87
C LYS A 740 15.96 14.22 12.76
N ILE A 741 15.21 14.39 11.68
CA ILE A 741 15.51 15.28 10.55
C ILE A 741 14.31 16.23 10.39
N PHE A 742 14.38 17.38 11.04
CA PHE A 742 13.33 18.39 10.99
C PHE A 742 13.77 19.51 10.06
N LEU A 743 12.95 19.82 9.03
CA LEU A 743 13.37 20.62 7.88
C LEU A 743 13.92 21.98 8.30
N ASP A 744 13.20 22.70 9.15
CA ASP A 744 13.57 24.02 9.64
C ASP A 744 14.82 24.03 10.56
N ALA A 745 15.36 22.87 10.94
CA ALA A 745 16.66 22.78 11.61
C ALA A 745 17.84 22.95 10.64
N TYR A 746 17.59 22.94 9.34
CA TYR A 746 18.56 23.12 8.25
C TYR A 746 18.33 24.46 7.55
N GLN A 747 19.36 24.94 6.85
CA GLN A 747 19.28 26.21 6.12
C GLN A 747 18.48 26.03 4.82
N GLN A 748 17.41 26.80 4.65
CA GLN A 748 16.67 26.88 3.39
C GLN A 748 17.46 27.72 2.38
N ILE A 749 17.44 27.31 1.11
CA ILE A 749 18.12 28.00 0.01
C ILE A 749 17.10 28.35 -1.07
N ALA A 750 16.94 29.65 -1.33
CA ALA A 750 16.09 30.13 -2.40
C ALA A 750 16.74 29.93 -3.77
N SER A 751 15.95 29.44 -4.74
CA SER A 751 16.40 29.25 -6.12
C SER A 751 15.33 29.71 -7.13
N SER A 752 15.70 29.79 -8.41
CA SER A 752 14.75 30.12 -9.49
C SER A 752 13.64 29.08 -9.67
N THR A 753 13.82 27.87 -9.15
CA THR A 753 12.84 26.77 -9.18
C THR A 753 12.02 26.66 -7.89
N GLY A 754 12.13 27.63 -6.99
CA GLY A 754 11.52 27.64 -5.66
C GLY A 754 12.53 27.32 -4.55
N ASP A 755 12.10 27.42 -3.31
CA ASP A 755 12.92 27.15 -2.13
C ASP A 755 13.25 25.64 -2.02
N ALA A 756 14.37 25.33 -1.37
CA ALA A 756 14.87 23.97 -1.22
C ALA A 756 15.67 23.78 0.06
N TYR A 757 15.74 22.54 0.55
CA TYR A 757 16.60 22.12 1.65
C TYR A 757 17.64 21.07 1.21
N PRO A 758 18.71 21.43 0.48
CA PRO A 758 19.70 20.45 -0.01
C PRO A 758 20.36 19.63 1.11
N ALA A 759 20.56 20.23 2.29
CA ALA A 759 21.12 19.51 3.43
C ALA A 759 20.14 18.48 4.03
N VAL A 760 18.83 18.67 3.87
CA VAL A 760 17.81 17.68 4.25
C VAL A 760 17.80 16.54 3.24
N ASN A 761 17.85 16.83 1.92
CA ASN A 761 18.00 15.80 0.89
C ASN A 761 19.18 14.89 1.21
N GLU A 762 20.35 15.48 1.46
CA GLU A 762 21.57 14.74 1.79
C GLU A 762 21.41 13.93 3.08
N ALA A 763 20.82 14.50 4.13
CA ALA A 763 20.60 13.80 5.39
C ALA A 763 19.65 12.58 5.24
N ILE A 764 18.62 12.69 4.40
CA ILE A 764 17.70 11.59 4.09
C ILE A 764 18.42 10.50 3.28
N ASN A 765 19.10 10.87 2.20
CA ASN A 765 19.87 9.93 1.36
C ASN A 765 20.92 9.18 2.17
N GLN A 766 21.68 9.88 3.00
CA GLN A 766 22.67 9.26 3.90
C GLN A 766 22.01 8.32 4.91
N ARG A 767 20.85 8.69 5.48
CA ARG A 767 20.13 7.84 6.43
C ARG A 767 19.65 6.55 5.79
N VAL A 768 19.09 6.63 4.58
CA VAL A 768 18.63 5.44 3.82
C VAL A 768 19.81 4.53 3.49
N ASN A 769 20.90 5.08 2.94
CA ASN A 769 22.12 4.33 2.61
C ASN A 769 22.81 3.71 3.83
N LYS A 770 22.79 4.39 4.98
CA LYS A 770 23.31 3.84 6.25
C LYS A 770 22.42 2.75 6.82
N GLY A 771 21.13 2.77 6.49
CA GLY A 771 20.08 1.88 6.97
C GLY A 771 19.39 2.40 8.23
N ALA A 772 18.11 2.04 8.36
CA ALA A 772 17.29 2.18 9.56
C ALA A 772 16.26 1.05 9.57
N LEU A 773 15.74 0.68 10.75
CA LEU A 773 14.63 -0.28 10.82
C LEU A 773 13.35 0.36 10.28
N ILE A 774 13.09 1.62 10.67
CA ILE A 774 11.91 2.40 10.23
C ILE A 774 12.35 3.82 9.87
N ILE A 775 11.84 4.32 8.74
CA ILE A 775 11.88 5.73 8.34
C ILE A 775 10.45 6.27 8.33
N ASN A 776 10.18 7.24 9.19
CA ASN A 776 8.88 7.86 9.34
C ASN A 776 8.91 9.29 8.81
N TYR A 777 8.02 9.62 7.89
CA TYR A 777 7.82 10.97 7.38
C TYR A 777 6.43 11.47 7.72
N THR A 778 6.35 12.69 8.26
CA THR A 778 5.10 13.42 8.51
C THR A 778 5.19 14.78 7.81
N GLY A 779 4.28 15.07 6.89
CA GLY A 779 4.30 16.32 6.12
C GLY A 779 3.58 16.26 4.77
N HIS A 780 3.81 17.27 3.94
CA HIS A 780 3.27 17.35 2.58
C HIS A 780 3.98 16.41 1.60
N GLY A 781 3.29 16.06 0.52
CA GLY A 781 3.82 15.14 -0.47
C GLY A 781 2.87 14.97 -1.63
N GLY A 782 3.33 14.22 -2.62
CA GLY A 782 2.52 13.80 -3.75
C GLY A 782 3.27 12.75 -4.57
N GLU A 783 2.73 12.46 -5.76
CA GLU A 783 3.20 11.37 -6.61
C GLU A 783 4.68 11.49 -7.03
N ASN A 784 5.27 12.68 -7.00
CA ASN A 784 6.65 12.93 -7.46
C ASN A 784 7.68 13.06 -6.32
N GLY A 785 7.27 13.08 -5.06
CA GLY A 785 8.19 13.33 -3.94
C GLY A 785 7.54 13.84 -2.65
N LEU A 786 8.39 14.24 -1.71
CA LEU A 786 8.02 14.76 -0.38
C LEU A 786 8.38 16.24 -0.24
N ALA A 787 7.51 16.98 0.47
CA ALA A 787 7.54 18.41 0.74
C ALA A 787 7.57 19.33 -0.51
N HIS A 788 7.15 20.59 -0.36
CA HIS A 788 7.22 21.57 -1.46
C HIS A 788 8.66 21.92 -1.85
N GLU A 789 9.58 21.81 -0.89
CA GLU A 789 11.00 22.11 -0.96
C GLU A 789 11.80 20.98 -1.63
N ARG A 790 11.12 19.90 -2.06
CA ARG A 790 11.68 18.75 -2.77
C ARG A 790 12.75 18.02 -1.97
N ILE A 791 12.46 17.69 -0.72
CA ILE A 791 13.41 17.01 0.20
C ILE A 791 13.66 15.54 -0.17
N LEU A 792 12.79 14.98 -1.02
CA LEU A 792 12.97 13.66 -1.62
C LEU A 792 12.26 13.66 -2.97
N VAL A 793 12.98 13.37 -4.06
CA VAL A 793 12.42 13.24 -5.40
C VAL A 793 12.75 11.89 -6.02
N ILE A 794 12.07 11.52 -7.12
CA ILE A 794 12.30 10.26 -7.86
C ILE A 794 13.79 9.99 -8.12
N ASN A 795 14.55 11.01 -8.56
CA ASN A 795 15.98 10.85 -8.83
C ASN A 795 16.81 10.51 -7.58
N ASP A 796 16.41 10.94 -6.39
CA ASP A 796 17.07 10.53 -5.16
C ASP A 796 16.82 9.05 -4.90
N ILE A 797 15.56 8.63 -5.02
CA ILE A 797 15.07 7.28 -4.70
C ILE A 797 15.73 6.22 -5.58
N ILE A 798 15.80 6.44 -6.90
CA ILE A 798 16.38 5.48 -7.85
C ILE A 798 17.91 5.33 -7.72
N ASN A 799 18.57 6.27 -7.03
CA ASN A 799 20.03 6.25 -6.81
C ASN A 799 20.40 5.75 -5.41
N TRP A 800 19.44 5.22 -4.63
CA TRP A 800 19.76 4.56 -3.37
C TRP A 800 20.40 3.19 -3.60
N GLU A 801 21.42 2.87 -2.80
CA GLU A 801 22.28 1.68 -2.93
C GLU A 801 22.23 0.80 -1.65
N ASN A 802 21.10 0.81 -0.93
CA ASN A 802 20.94 0.20 0.39
C ASN A 802 20.31 -1.21 0.37
N ALA A 803 20.56 -2.01 -0.68
CA ALA A 803 19.97 -3.34 -0.87
C ALA A 803 20.06 -4.28 0.35
N ASP A 804 21.12 -4.16 1.17
CA ASP A 804 21.33 -4.99 2.37
C ASP A 804 20.67 -4.43 3.65
N LYS A 805 20.08 -3.22 3.59
CA LYS A 805 19.61 -2.47 4.76
C LYS A 805 18.30 -1.74 4.44
N LEU A 806 17.27 -2.52 4.12
CA LEU A 806 15.99 -2.02 3.63
C LEU A 806 15.06 -1.58 4.78
N PRO A 807 14.85 -0.28 5.04
CA PRO A 807 13.88 0.19 6.04
C PRO A 807 12.44 -0.13 5.66
N LEU A 808 11.58 -0.22 6.67
CA LEU A 808 10.15 0.04 6.49
C LEU A 808 9.93 1.55 6.41
N PHE A 809 9.21 2.02 5.40
CA PHE A 809 8.76 3.41 5.36
C PHE A 809 7.35 3.55 5.92
N MET A 810 7.14 4.54 6.77
CA MET A 810 5.83 4.99 7.22
C MET A 810 5.66 6.45 6.79
N THR A 811 4.82 6.70 5.78
CA THR A 811 4.65 8.04 5.19
C THR A 811 3.25 8.59 5.43
N ALA A 812 3.16 9.48 6.42
CA ALA A 812 1.96 10.22 6.80
C ALA A 812 1.82 11.49 5.95
N THR A 813 1.54 11.31 4.65
CA THR A 813 1.53 12.38 3.64
C THR A 813 0.44 12.16 2.58
N CYS A 814 0.25 13.07 1.62
CA CYS A 814 -0.71 12.90 0.51
C CYS A 814 -0.14 12.08 -0.65
N GLU A 815 -0.95 11.13 -1.16
CA GLU A 815 -0.81 10.44 -2.47
C GLU A 815 0.61 10.04 -2.92
N PHE A 816 1.49 9.70 -1.98
CA PHE A 816 2.87 9.35 -2.29
C PHE A 816 2.96 8.05 -3.09
N SER A 817 1.96 7.17 -2.94
CA SER A 817 1.90 5.83 -3.51
C SER A 817 0.62 5.60 -4.30
N ARG A 818 0.37 6.45 -5.30
CA ARG A 818 -0.80 6.39 -6.20
C ARG A 818 -0.70 5.23 -7.21
N PHE A 819 -0.59 4.01 -6.70
CA PHE A 819 -0.34 2.80 -7.49
C PHE A 819 -1.42 2.47 -8.54
N ASP A 820 -2.56 3.12 -8.52
CA ASP A 820 -3.64 2.88 -9.47
C ASP A 820 -3.71 3.91 -10.61
N ASP A 821 -2.78 4.87 -10.69
CA ASP A 821 -2.59 5.68 -11.90
C ASP A 821 -1.64 4.97 -12.87
N TYR A 822 -2.20 4.13 -13.73
CA TYR A 822 -1.43 3.33 -14.70
C TYR A 822 -0.60 4.15 -15.70
N GLU A 823 -0.77 5.47 -15.76
CA GLU A 823 0.05 6.35 -16.62
C GLU A 823 1.38 6.74 -15.96
N HIS A 824 1.51 6.60 -14.63
CA HIS A 824 2.64 7.09 -13.85
C HIS A 824 2.99 6.17 -12.69
N THR A 825 4.26 5.75 -12.57
CA THR A 825 4.76 5.12 -11.34
C THR A 825 5.17 6.20 -10.35
N SER A 826 4.58 6.20 -9.16
CA SER A 826 4.81 7.24 -8.16
C SER A 826 6.16 7.07 -7.44
N ALA A 827 6.61 8.13 -6.78
CA ALA A 827 7.82 8.13 -5.95
C ALA A 827 7.75 7.06 -4.85
N GLY A 828 6.60 6.88 -4.20
CA GLY A 828 6.39 5.85 -3.18
C GLY A 828 6.46 4.42 -3.73
N GLU A 829 5.96 4.17 -4.93
CA GLU A 829 6.16 2.88 -5.60
C GLU A 829 7.63 2.63 -5.91
N LEU A 830 8.37 3.64 -6.37
CA LEU A 830 9.80 3.52 -6.67
C LEU A 830 10.67 3.27 -5.44
N VAL A 831 10.23 3.69 -4.24
CA VAL A 831 10.89 3.26 -2.98
C VAL A 831 10.85 1.74 -2.85
N LEU A 832 9.75 1.10 -3.23
CA LEU A 832 9.61 -0.34 -3.19
C LEU A 832 10.27 -1.03 -4.39
N LEU A 833 10.16 -0.45 -5.59
CA LEU A 833 10.58 -1.04 -6.85
C LEU A 833 12.06 -0.80 -7.21
N ASN A 834 12.81 0.00 -6.45
CA ASN A 834 14.23 0.23 -6.74
C ASN A 834 15.04 -1.10 -6.60
N PRO A 835 15.68 -1.64 -7.65
CA PRO A 835 16.41 -2.91 -7.58
C PRO A 835 17.65 -2.89 -6.66
N ASP A 836 18.30 -1.72 -6.50
CA ASP A 836 19.58 -1.57 -5.78
C ASP A 836 19.41 -1.03 -4.34
N GLY A 837 18.17 -0.75 -3.92
CA GLY A 837 17.90 -0.16 -2.61
C GLY A 837 16.43 0.13 -2.33
N GLY A 838 16.17 1.21 -1.60
CA GLY A 838 14.83 1.63 -1.21
C GLY A 838 14.34 0.96 0.08
N GLY A 839 13.07 0.60 0.12
CA GLY A 839 12.41 0.02 1.29
C GLY A 839 12.07 -1.46 1.12
N ILE A 840 11.88 -2.15 2.25
CA ILE A 840 11.32 -3.52 2.25
C ILE A 840 9.80 -3.50 2.09
N ALA A 841 9.17 -2.44 2.59
CA ALA A 841 7.75 -2.17 2.51
C ALA A 841 7.46 -0.69 2.80
N LEU A 842 6.24 -0.25 2.47
CA LEU A 842 5.70 1.05 2.83
C LEU A 842 4.31 0.92 3.45
N LEU A 843 4.09 1.58 4.58
CA LEU A 843 2.77 1.97 5.05
C LEU A 843 2.57 3.43 4.64
N THR A 844 1.70 3.65 3.66
CA THR A 844 1.70 4.89 2.86
C THR A 844 0.31 5.19 2.31
N THR A 845 0.14 6.34 1.67
CA THR A 845 -1.15 6.84 1.21
C THR A 845 -1.32 6.78 -0.30
N THR A 846 -2.55 6.52 -0.75
CA THR A 846 -2.91 6.39 -2.17
C THR A 846 -3.59 7.62 -2.76
N ARG A 847 -4.16 8.48 -1.92
CA ARG A 847 -4.82 9.76 -2.29
C ARG A 847 -4.53 10.83 -1.25
N LEU A 848 -5.13 12.00 -1.47
CA LEU A 848 -5.14 13.11 -0.53
C LEU A 848 -5.67 12.67 0.83
N VAL A 849 -5.00 13.14 1.87
CA VAL A 849 -5.29 12.84 3.27
C VAL A 849 -5.07 14.09 4.11
N TYR A 850 -5.43 14.01 5.39
CA TYR A 850 -5.32 15.13 6.33
C TYR A 850 -4.35 14.82 7.46
N SER A 851 -3.59 15.84 7.88
CA SER A 851 -2.54 15.72 8.89
C SER A 851 -3.02 15.19 10.24
N GLY A 852 -4.16 15.67 10.75
CA GLY A 852 -4.71 15.22 12.04
C GLY A 852 -5.01 13.72 12.05
N PRO A 853 -5.91 13.21 11.19
CA PRO A 853 -6.16 11.77 11.06
C PRO A 853 -4.91 10.94 10.70
N ASN A 854 -3.96 11.49 9.93
CA ASN A 854 -2.67 10.83 9.67
C ASN A 854 -1.87 10.62 10.96
N HIS A 855 -1.81 11.65 11.82
CA HIS A 855 -1.08 11.56 13.08
C HIS A 855 -1.68 10.51 14.01
N VAL A 856 -3.01 10.44 14.14
CA VAL A 856 -3.68 9.40 14.94
C VAL A 856 -3.34 8.01 14.43
N LEU A 857 -3.35 7.80 13.11
CA LEU A 857 -2.96 6.54 12.50
C LEU A 857 -1.48 6.21 12.79
N ASN A 858 -0.60 7.20 12.69
CA ASN A 858 0.84 7.04 12.96
C ASN A 858 1.12 6.75 14.45
N GLU A 859 0.37 7.35 15.38
CA GLU A 859 0.41 7.00 16.81
C GLU A 859 0.00 5.53 17.00
N LYS A 860 -1.10 5.08 16.38
CA LYS A 860 -1.52 3.66 16.46
C LYS A 860 -0.53 2.71 15.85
N PHE A 861 0.15 3.09 14.78
CA PHE A 861 1.25 2.29 14.23
C PHE A 861 2.35 2.06 15.28
N TYR A 862 2.82 3.11 15.95
CA TYR A 862 3.87 2.96 16.97
C TYR A 862 3.40 2.26 18.25
N GLU A 863 2.10 2.28 18.56
CA GLU A 863 1.52 1.47 19.64
C GLU A 863 1.54 -0.04 19.35
N TYR A 864 1.66 -0.49 18.08
CA TYR A 864 1.61 -1.92 17.72
C TYR A 864 2.87 -2.47 17.05
N VAL A 865 3.67 -1.64 16.37
CA VAL A 865 4.84 -2.10 15.60
C VAL A 865 5.89 -2.79 16.48
N PHE A 866 5.99 -2.46 17.76
CA PHE A 866 6.96 -3.08 18.68
C PHE A 866 6.31 -4.04 19.70
N GLU A 867 4.99 -4.22 19.62
CA GLU A 867 4.25 -5.11 20.50
C GLU A 867 4.41 -6.58 20.09
N ARG A 868 4.16 -7.46 21.06
CA ARG A 868 4.18 -8.91 20.87
C ARG A 868 2.77 -9.47 21.04
N ASN A 869 2.47 -10.53 20.30
CA ASN A 869 1.22 -11.26 20.42
C ASN A 869 1.20 -12.17 21.67
N ASP A 870 0.09 -12.89 21.87
CA ASP A 870 -0.08 -13.80 23.02
C ASP A 870 0.95 -14.96 23.05
N ASP A 871 1.55 -15.31 21.92
CA ASP A 871 2.64 -16.29 21.80
C ASP A 871 4.03 -15.67 22.01
N ASN A 872 4.10 -14.41 22.46
CA ASN A 872 5.32 -13.62 22.63
C ASN A 872 6.12 -13.40 21.33
N ALA A 873 5.49 -13.51 20.16
CA ALA A 873 6.10 -13.21 18.86
C ALA A 873 5.78 -11.78 18.41
N TYR A 874 6.70 -11.15 17.69
CA TYR A 874 6.43 -9.86 17.03
C TYR A 874 5.37 -10.03 15.93
N TYR A 875 4.52 -9.01 15.79
CA TYR A 875 3.53 -8.95 14.72
C TYR A 875 4.19 -8.90 13.32
N ARG A 876 3.55 -9.55 12.34
CA ARG A 876 3.89 -9.39 10.92
C ARG A 876 3.34 -8.05 10.42
N LEU A 877 3.86 -7.54 9.30
CA LEU A 877 3.43 -6.26 8.71
C LEU A 877 1.92 -6.19 8.47
N GLY A 878 1.32 -7.31 8.04
CA GLY A 878 -0.12 -7.44 7.86
C GLY A 878 -0.92 -7.25 9.16
N ASP A 879 -0.43 -7.78 10.29
CA ASP A 879 -1.06 -7.56 11.60
C ASP A 879 -0.92 -6.12 12.06
N ILE A 880 0.27 -5.54 11.87
CA ILE A 880 0.56 -4.15 12.25
C ILE A 880 -0.39 -3.19 11.53
N ILE A 881 -0.55 -3.29 10.21
CA ILE A 881 -1.48 -2.41 9.47
C ILE A 881 -2.95 -2.69 9.83
N ARG A 882 -3.34 -3.95 10.04
CA ARG A 882 -4.69 -4.33 10.46
C ARG A 882 -5.04 -3.69 11.80
N LEU A 883 -4.21 -3.90 12.83
CA LEU A 883 -4.42 -3.36 14.17
C LEU A 883 -4.39 -1.82 14.16
N THR A 884 -3.45 -1.23 13.42
CA THR A 884 -3.37 0.23 13.25
C THR A 884 -4.71 0.79 12.76
N LYS A 885 -5.29 0.21 11.70
CA LYS A 885 -6.57 0.68 11.12
C LYS A 885 -7.81 0.38 11.96
N VAL A 886 -7.79 -0.70 12.75
CA VAL A 886 -8.89 -1.03 13.69
C VAL A 886 -9.00 0.05 14.76
N TYR A 887 -7.86 0.52 15.27
CA TYR A 887 -7.81 1.43 16.42
C TYR A 887 -7.64 2.92 16.06
N SER A 888 -7.48 3.28 14.78
CA SER A 888 -7.21 4.66 14.35
C SER A 888 -8.43 5.56 14.12
N GLY A 889 -9.67 5.08 14.24
CA GLY A 889 -10.88 5.91 14.05
C GLY A 889 -11.84 5.49 12.94
N THR A 890 -12.91 6.27 12.77
CA THR A 890 -13.97 6.12 11.77
C THR A 890 -13.91 7.24 10.73
N GLY A 891 -13.22 7.04 9.62
CA GLY A 891 -13.18 8.01 8.53
C GLY A 891 -12.55 7.43 7.26
N PHE A 892 -12.81 8.03 6.10
CA PHE A 892 -12.23 7.57 4.83
C PHE A 892 -10.70 7.73 4.78
N ASN A 893 -10.12 8.64 5.58
CA ASN A 893 -8.67 8.87 5.63
C ASN A 893 -7.87 7.57 5.90
N LYS A 894 -8.37 6.69 6.76
CA LYS A 894 -7.69 5.40 7.04
C LYS A 894 -7.71 4.44 5.84
N ARG A 895 -8.69 4.57 4.95
CA ARG A 895 -8.81 3.75 3.73
C ARG A 895 -7.77 4.13 2.68
N ASN A 896 -7.30 5.38 2.72
CA ASN A 896 -6.19 5.83 1.89
C ASN A 896 -4.84 5.25 2.32
N PHE A 897 -4.69 4.75 3.55
CA PHE A 897 -3.45 4.07 3.94
C PHE A 897 -3.44 2.65 3.39
N THR A 898 -2.33 2.22 2.81
CA THR A 898 -2.13 0.86 2.30
C THR A 898 -0.74 0.34 2.68
N LEU A 899 -0.58 -0.98 2.69
CA LEU A 899 0.71 -1.65 2.78
C LEU A 899 1.15 -2.02 1.36
N LEU A 900 2.17 -1.34 0.86
CA LEU A 900 2.91 -1.80 -0.32
C LEU A 900 4.08 -2.65 0.18
N GLY A 901 4.02 -3.96 -0.02
CA GLY A 901 4.92 -4.92 0.61
C GLY A 901 4.27 -6.27 0.85
N ASP A 902 5.07 -7.24 1.30
CA ASP A 902 4.58 -8.56 1.71
C ASP A 902 4.00 -8.47 3.14
N PRO A 903 2.70 -8.77 3.36
CA PRO A 903 2.07 -8.71 4.68
C PRO A 903 2.60 -9.78 5.65
N ALA A 904 3.22 -10.85 5.16
CA ALA A 904 3.77 -11.92 5.97
C ALA A 904 5.18 -11.62 6.53
N ILE A 905 5.83 -10.51 6.17
CA ILE A 905 7.14 -10.17 6.73
C ILE A 905 7.02 -9.78 8.21
N VAL A 906 7.92 -10.30 9.04
CA VAL A 906 8.25 -9.73 10.36
C VAL A 906 9.45 -8.80 10.16
N LEU A 907 9.39 -7.56 10.66
CA LEU A 907 10.57 -6.69 10.60
C LEU A 907 11.74 -7.33 11.35
N SER A 908 12.96 -7.02 10.91
CA SER A 908 14.18 -7.56 11.49
C SER A 908 14.52 -6.92 12.85
N TYR A 909 13.65 -7.09 13.85
CA TYR A 909 13.89 -6.67 15.23
C TYR A 909 15.05 -7.45 15.84
N PRO A 910 15.95 -6.81 16.60
CA PRO A 910 16.93 -7.53 17.40
C PRO A 910 16.23 -8.42 18.45
N LYS A 911 16.56 -9.71 18.49
CA LYS A 911 15.80 -10.69 19.30
C LYS A 911 16.25 -10.76 20.76
N GLN A 912 17.56 -10.80 20.99
CA GLN A 912 18.13 -11.03 22.32
C GLN A 912 18.39 -9.72 23.09
N HIS A 913 18.69 -9.80 24.38
CA HIS A 913 18.88 -8.63 25.24
C HIS A 913 20.34 -8.39 25.60
N ILE A 914 20.76 -7.13 25.68
CA ILE A 914 22.10 -6.72 26.12
C ILE A 914 21.98 -5.82 27.35
N SER A 915 22.70 -6.15 28.42
CA SER A 915 22.69 -5.37 29.66
C SER A 915 24.10 -5.01 30.12
N ALA A 916 24.30 -3.76 30.56
CA ALA A 916 25.52 -3.34 31.24
C ALA A 916 25.46 -3.75 32.72
N THR A 917 26.50 -4.44 33.21
CA THR A 917 26.60 -4.90 34.62
C THR A 917 27.58 -4.07 35.43
N PHE A 918 28.61 -3.51 34.80
CA PHE A 918 29.60 -2.69 35.47
C PHE A 918 29.94 -1.42 34.69
N VAL A 919 30.08 -0.32 35.42
CA VAL A 919 30.63 0.96 34.94
C VAL A 919 31.81 1.30 35.84
N ASN A 920 33.02 1.40 35.28
CA ASN A 920 34.26 1.63 36.02
C ASN A 920 34.49 0.63 37.17
N GLY A 921 34.07 -0.62 36.99
CA GLY A 921 34.16 -1.68 38.00
C GLY A 921 33.18 -1.55 39.17
N GLN A 922 32.29 -0.54 39.15
CA GLN A 922 31.15 -0.45 40.06
C GLN A 922 29.92 -1.13 39.43
N PRO A 923 29.12 -1.87 40.21
CA PRO A 923 27.85 -2.42 39.72
C PRO A 923 26.96 -1.33 39.10
N SER A 924 26.32 -1.63 37.97
CA SER A 924 25.48 -0.67 37.24
C SER A 924 24.23 -0.23 38.01
N ASP A 925 23.82 -0.99 39.03
CA ASP A 925 22.73 -0.72 39.97
C ASP A 925 23.18 0.07 41.22
N ALA A 926 24.48 0.28 41.41
CA ALA A 926 25.04 1.10 42.49
C ALA A 926 25.01 2.60 42.14
N VAL A 927 25.34 3.46 43.11
CA VAL A 927 25.28 4.94 42.97
C VAL A 927 26.02 5.40 41.71
N THR A 928 25.33 6.24 40.94
CA THR A 928 25.67 6.79 39.63
C THR A 928 27.08 7.42 39.59
N ASP A 929 28.03 6.81 38.87
CA ASP A 929 29.32 7.44 38.59
C ASP A 929 29.14 8.54 37.51
N THR A 930 29.93 9.61 37.62
CA THR A 930 29.93 10.69 36.62
C THR A 930 31.04 10.45 35.61
N LEU A 931 30.68 10.31 34.33
CA LEU A 931 31.62 10.31 33.24
C LEU A 931 32.14 11.74 33.02
N LYS A 932 33.34 11.99 33.53
CA LYS A 932 34.01 13.30 33.48
C LYS A 932 34.87 13.42 32.22
N ALA A 933 35.00 14.62 31.66
CA ALA A 933 35.91 14.87 30.54
C ALA A 933 37.33 14.37 30.83
N LEU A 934 37.95 13.71 29.85
CA LEU A 934 39.31 13.16 29.88
C LEU A 934 39.52 12.01 30.88
N SER A 935 38.44 11.42 31.39
CA SER A 935 38.51 10.19 32.18
C SER A 935 38.42 8.95 31.28
N LYS A 936 39.15 7.88 31.64
CA LYS A 936 39.00 6.57 31.01
C LYS A 936 37.82 5.84 31.63
N VAL A 937 36.89 5.43 30.80
CA VAL A 937 35.67 4.71 31.19
C VAL A 937 35.78 3.28 30.71
N THR A 938 35.34 2.33 31.55
CA THR A 938 35.20 0.92 31.16
C THR A 938 33.78 0.45 31.44
N ILE A 939 33.14 -0.11 30.42
CA ILE A 939 31.80 -0.68 30.49
C ILE A 939 31.92 -2.18 30.24
N SER A 940 31.27 -2.97 31.09
CA SER A 940 31.19 -4.43 30.95
C SER A 940 29.75 -4.88 31.16
N GLY A 941 29.38 -5.99 30.56
CA GLY A 941 28.01 -6.48 30.55
C GLY A 941 27.88 -7.81 29.83
N HIS A 942 26.64 -8.26 29.67
CA HIS A 942 26.37 -9.54 29.03
C HIS A 942 25.14 -9.52 28.11
N VAL A 943 25.02 -10.58 27.31
CA VAL A 943 23.89 -10.90 26.43
C VAL A 943 23.05 -11.99 27.08
N THR A 944 21.74 -11.77 27.17
CA THR A 944 20.77 -12.79 27.64
C THR A 944 19.76 -13.13 26.57
N ASP A 945 19.16 -14.30 26.69
CA ASP A 945 17.98 -14.64 25.90
C ASP A 945 16.72 -13.90 26.39
N GLU A 946 15.58 -14.15 25.73
CA GLU A 946 14.28 -13.57 26.10
C GLU A 946 13.79 -14.00 27.50
N LEU A 947 14.32 -15.09 28.06
CA LEU A 947 14.01 -15.55 29.43
C LEU A 947 14.91 -14.91 30.49
N GLY A 948 15.94 -14.17 30.06
CA GLY A 948 16.92 -13.52 30.93
C GLY A 948 18.12 -14.41 31.29
N ASP A 949 18.28 -15.57 30.64
CA ASP A 949 19.41 -16.47 30.86
C ASP A 949 20.63 -16.04 30.03
N LEU A 950 21.83 -16.12 30.62
CA LEU A 950 23.08 -15.76 29.97
C LEU A 950 23.35 -16.61 28.72
N MET A 951 23.57 -15.97 27.57
CA MET A 951 23.84 -16.64 26.30
C MET A 951 25.31 -17.02 26.14
N THR A 952 25.72 -18.10 26.82
CA THR A 952 27.11 -18.60 26.76
C THR A 952 27.57 -19.08 25.37
N ASN A 953 26.65 -19.23 24.42
CA ASN A 953 26.92 -19.55 23.02
C ASN A 953 27.09 -18.31 22.12
N PHE A 954 26.78 -17.11 22.61
CA PHE A 954 26.91 -15.88 21.84
C PHE A 954 28.38 -15.43 21.79
N ASN A 955 29.02 -15.54 20.61
CA ASN A 955 30.43 -15.25 20.39
C ASN A 955 30.62 -14.28 19.21
N GLY A 956 29.94 -13.15 19.31
CA GLY A 956 29.80 -12.18 18.24
C GLY A 956 30.54 -10.86 18.44
N THR A 957 30.04 -9.83 17.78
CA THR A 957 30.53 -8.44 17.89
C THR A 957 29.46 -7.56 18.52
N LEU A 958 29.88 -6.70 19.45
CA LEU A 958 29.09 -5.63 20.04
C LEU A 958 29.46 -4.29 19.39
N TYR A 959 28.44 -3.49 19.10
CA TYR A 959 28.51 -2.14 18.56
C TYR A 959 27.95 -1.15 19.60
N PRO A 960 28.72 -0.76 20.63
CA PRO A 960 28.28 0.25 21.59
C PRO A 960 28.31 1.66 20.97
N THR A 961 27.26 2.42 21.21
CA THR A 961 27.23 3.87 20.97
C THR A 961 26.91 4.60 22.26
N VAL A 962 27.86 5.38 22.76
CA VAL A 962 27.74 6.18 23.98
C VAL A 962 27.40 7.61 23.60
N PHE A 963 26.24 8.08 24.04
CA PHE A 963 25.73 9.43 23.82
C PHE A 963 25.91 10.31 25.06
N ASP A 964 26.17 11.59 24.83
CA ASP A 964 26.03 12.64 25.84
C ASP A 964 24.53 12.81 26.21
N LYS A 965 24.27 13.74 27.11
CA LYS A 965 22.92 14.19 27.48
C LYS A 965 22.17 14.79 26.28
N GLN A 966 20.83 14.71 26.36
CA GLN A 966 19.95 15.41 25.42
C GLN A 966 20.18 16.91 25.47
N THR A 967 20.05 17.55 24.32
CA THR A 967 20.13 19.00 24.17
C THR A 967 18.86 19.52 23.52
N LEU A 968 18.39 20.68 23.97
CA LEU A 968 17.30 21.40 23.34
C LEU A 968 17.84 22.12 22.10
N LEU A 969 17.37 21.74 20.91
CA LEU A 969 17.64 22.43 19.66
C LEU A 969 16.50 23.39 19.34
N LYS A 970 16.83 24.52 18.71
CA LYS A 970 15.87 25.51 18.22
C LYS A 970 16.05 25.65 16.71
N THR A 971 14.97 25.53 15.94
CA THR A 971 14.99 25.65 14.48
C THR A 971 15.25 27.09 14.03
N LEU A 972 15.43 27.31 12.72
CA LEU A 972 15.86 28.59 12.14
C LEU A 972 14.69 29.54 11.85
N GLY A 973 13.46 29.04 11.67
CA GLY A 973 12.29 29.81 11.25
C GLY A 973 12.45 30.39 9.85
N ASN A 974 12.92 29.57 8.90
CA ASN A 974 13.31 30.00 7.55
C ASN A 974 12.19 30.76 6.81
N ASP A 975 10.93 30.29 6.90
CA ASP A 975 9.76 30.90 6.22
C ASP A 975 9.09 32.04 7.01
N GLY A 976 9.80 32.64 7.97
CA GLY A 976 9.24 33.69 8.84
C GLY A 976 8.24 33.19 9.88
N GLY A 977 8.10 31.87 10.02
CA GLY A 977 7.39 31.18 11.08
C GLY A 977 8.07 31.33 12.46
N SER A 978 7.39 30.84 13.50
CA SER A 978 7.99 30.82 14.85
C SER A 978 8.94 29.62 14.97
N PRO A 979 10.20 29.81 15.43
CA PRO A 979 11.10 28.69 15.63
C PRO A 979 10.54 27.62 16.57
N PHE A 980 10.61 26.37 16.16
CA PHE A 980 10.25 25.19 16.93
C PHE A 980 11.41 24.75 17.83
N GLN A 981 11.10 24.12 18.97
CA GLN A 981 12.09 23.61 19.91
C GLN A 981 11.83 22.15 20.20
N PHE A 982 12.87 21.33 20.14
CA PHE A 982 12.77 19.90 20.37
C PHE A 982 14.04 19.34 21.01
N ASN A 983 13.91 18.22 21.72
CA ASN A 983 15.05 17.54 22.33
C ASN A 983 15.69 16.60 21.31
N ILE A 984 17.02 16.65 21.22
CA ILE A 984 17.80 15.74 20.37
C ILE A 984 18.98 15.17 21.14
N ARG A 985 19.34 13.93 20.82
CA ARG A 985 20.54 13.24 21.32
C ARG A 985 21.38 12.77 20.14
N ASN A 986 22.17 13.68 19.59
CA ASN A 986 23.05 13.42 18.44
C ASN A 986 24.56 13.53 18.77
N ARG A 987 24.91 13.85 20.02
CA ARG A 987 26.31 13.97 20.45
C ARG A 987 26.86 12.62 20.91
N ILE A 988 27.71 12.02 20.10
CA ILE A 988 28.30 10.69 20.34
C ILE A 988 29.67 10.86 21.02
N LEU A 989 29.78 10.42 22.28
CA LEU A 989 31.03 10.40 23.05
C LEU A 989 31.98 9.29 22.60
N TYR A 990 31.42 8.16 22.18
CA TYR A 990 32.15 7.00 21.69
C TYR A 990 31.25 6.14 20.82
N LYS A 991 31.76 5.72 19.66
CA LYS A 991 31.17 4.65 18.84
C LYS A 991 32.29 3.68 18.49
N GLY A 992 32.07 2.37 18.71
CA GLY A 992 33.12 1.40 18.45
C GLY A 992 32.64 -0.04 18.32
N LYS A 993 33.60 -0.96 18.32
CA LYS A 993 33.40 -2.41 18.22
C LYS A 993 34.07 -3.13 19.39
N ALA A 994 33.38 -4.09 19.99
CA ALA A 994 33.93 -4.95 21.03
C ALA A 994 33.59 -6.42 20.77
N SER A 995 34.47 -7.34 21.14
CA SER A 995 34.18 -8.77 21.06
C SER A 995 33.26 -9.19 22.20
N VAL A 996 32.27 -10.03 21.88
CA VAL A 996 31.46 -10.76 22.86
C VAL A 996 31.99 -12.19 22.92
N GLN A 997 32.27 -12.69 24.12
CA GLN A 997 32.75 -14.06 24.33
C GLN A 997 31.92 -14.72 25.40
N GLN A 998 31.28 -15.84 25.06
CA GLN A 998 30.37 -16.55 25.97
C GLN A 998 29.27 -15.64 26.54
N GLY A 999 28.74 -14.74 25.72
CA GLY A 999 27.75 -13.76 26.13
C GLY A 999 28.29 -12.58 26.92
N GLU A 1000 29.56 -12.53 27.31
CA GLU A 1000 30.16 -11.44 28.10
C GLU A 1000 30.94 -10.47 27.19
N PHE A 1001 30.91 -9.17 27.52
CA PHE A 1001 31.65 -8.14 26.80
C PHE A 1001 32.28 -7.11 27.73
N SER A 1002 33.33 -6.45 27.23
CA SER A 1002 33.93 -5.28 27.88
C SER A 1002 34.54 -4.35 26.86
N PHE A 1003 34.37 -3.04 27.02
CA PHE A 1003 35.04 -2.03 26.21
C PHE A 1003 35.40 -0.80 27.04
N SER A 1004 36.38 -0.05 26.55
CA SER A 1004 36.84 1.18 27.21
C SER A 1004 36.98 2.31 26.21
N PHE A 1005 36.82 3.54 26.67
CA PHE A 1005 37.05 4.75 25.89
C PHE A 1005 37.47 5.90 26.80
N ILE A 1006 38.03 6.96 26.23
CA ILE A 1006 38.28 8.22 26.93
C ILE A 1006 37.12 9.17 26.65
N VAL A 1007 36.52 9.75 27.70
CA VAL A 1007 35.47 10.76 27.52
C VAL A 1007 36.10 12.01 26.88
N PRO A 1008 35.62 12.48 25.72
CA PRO A 1008 36.29 13.58 25.04
C PRO A 1008 36.22 14.91 25.81
N LYS A 1009 37.17 15.81 25.54
CA LYS A 1009 37.23 17.14 26.18
C LYS A 1009 36.06 18.04 25.82
N ASP A 1010 35.44 17.81 24.67
CA ASP A 1010 34.37 18.61 24.08
C ASP A 1010 32.96 18.24 24.58
N ILE A 1011 32.84 17.43 25.63
CA ILE A 1011 31.54 17.20 26.26
C ILE A 1011 30.93 18.52 26.75
N SER A 1012 29.61 18.54 26.87
CA SER A 1012 28.99 19.61 27.65
C SER A 1012 29.31 19.41 29.14
N TYR A 1013 29.93 20.41 29.77
CA TYR A 1013 30.35 20.32 31.18
C TYR A 1013 29.20 20.35 32.18
N ASN A 1014 27.99 20.70 31.72
CA ASN A 1014 26.78 20.63 32.52
C ASN A 1014 26.47 19.17 32.86
N TYR A 1015 26.04 18.90 34.08
CA TYR A 1015 25.66 17.55 34.48
C TYR A 1015 24.30 17.18 33.89
N GLY A 1016 24.22 16.00 33.27
CA GLY A 1016 22.97 15.43 32.77
C GLY A 1016 23.13 13.95 32.42
N TYR A 1017 22.01 13.25 32.23
CA TYR A 1017 22.03 11.82 31.96
C TYR A 1017 22.41 11.50 30.51
N GLY A 1018 23.44 10.68 30.35
CA GLY A 1018 23.80 10.12 29.04
C GLY A 1018 22.97 8.88 28.69
N LYS A 1019 23.26 8.28 27.54
CA LYS A 1019 22.68 6.98 27.12
C LYS A 1019 23.76 6.16 26.43
N ILE A 1020 23.84 4.86 26.72
CA ILE A 1020 24.55 3.88 25.90
C ILE A 1020 23.50 3.07 25.16
N SER A 1021 23.66 2.94 23.85
CA SER A 1021 22.92 2.00 23.02
C SER A 1021 23.83 0.82 22.69
N PHE A 1022 23.29 -0.38 22.79
CA PHE A 1022 23.98 -1.61 22.44
C PHE A 1022 23.25 -2.29 21.27
N TYR A 1023 24.00 -2.62 20.24
CA TYR A 1023 23.61 -3.63 19.26
C TYR A 1023 24.69 -4.70 19.23
N GLY A 1024 24.33 -5.97 19.12
CA GLY A 1024 25.29 -7.05 18.98
C GLY A 1024 24.78 -8.08 17.99
N ASN A 1025 25.69 -8.70 17.25
CA ASN A 1025 25.36 -9.81 16.35
C ASN A 1025 26.37 -10.95 16.45
N ASP A 1026 25.88 -12.17 16.27
CA ASP A 1026 26.60 -13.42 16.11
C ASP A 1026 26.01 -14.15 14.89
N THR A 1027 26.55 -15.33 14.56
CA THR A 1027 26.12 -16.14 13.42
C THR A 1027 24.63 -16.49 13.52
N GLY A 1028 23.77 -15.74 12.82
CA GLY A 1028 22.33 -15.96 12.77
C GLY A 1028 21.53 -15.42 13.96
N GLN A 1029 22.12 -14.62 14.85
CA GLN A 1029 21.42 -14.04 16.00
C GLN A 1029 21.90 -12.62 16.27
N ASP A 1030 20.99 -11.76 16.72
CA ASP A 1030 21.31 -10.41 17.14
C ASP A 1030 20.63 -10.04 18.46
N ALA A 1031 21.16 -9.00 19.09
CA ALA A 1031 20.79 -8.56 20.41
C ALA A 1031 20.77 -7.03 20.47
N SER A 1032 19.87 -6.46 21.27
CA SER A 1032 19.85 -5.02 21.54
C SER A 1032 19.69 -4.72 23.03
N GLY A 1033 20.08 -3.52 23.41
CA GLY A 1033 19.91 -3.05 24.78
C GLY A 1033 20.31 -1.60 24.95
N TYR A 1034 20.11 -1.08 26.15
CA TYR A 1034 20.52 0.27 26.49
C TYR A 1034 20.95 0.37 27.96
N PHE A 1035 21.67 1.44 28.28
CA PHE A 1035 21.97 1.82 29.66
C PHE A 1035 21.95 3.35 29.78
N SER A 1036 21.20 3.91 30.73
CA SER A 1036 21.05 5.37 30.90
C SER A 1036 21.30 5.87 32.32
N GLN A 1037 21.67 4.97 33.24
CA GLN A 1037 21.92 5.30 34.65
C GLN A 1037 23.36 5.80 34.87
N PHE A 1038 23.80 6.78 34.08
CA PHE A 1038 25.08 7.48 34.26
C PHE A 1038 24.94 8.97 33.95
N VAL A 1039 25.74 9.78 34.65
CA VAL A 1039 25.77 11.24 34.44
C VAL A 1039 27.01 11.59 33.63
N VAL A 1040 26.88 12.50 32.67
CA VAL A 1040 27.99 13.09 31.92
C VAL A 1040 28.14 14.54 32.33
N GLY A 1041 29.34 14.95 32.74
CA GLY A 1041 29.62 16.34 33.11
C GLY A 1041 30.91 16.52 33.92
N GLY A 1042 31.32 17.77 34.08
CA GLY A 1042 32.57 18.12 34.76
C GLY A 1042 33.85 17.63 34.06
N SER A 1043 34.98 17.79 34.74
CA SER A 1043 36.32 17.40 34.27
C SER A 1043 36.99 16.47 35.27
N ALA A 1044 37.85 15.56 34.80
CA ALA A 1044 38.64 14.71 35.68
C ALA A 1044 39.53 15.54 36.63
N ASP A 1045 39.72 15.06 37.87
CA ASP A 1045 40.47 15.77 38.91
C ASP A 1045 41.99 15.74 38.66
N SER A 1046 42.46 14.80 37.83
CA SER A 1046 43.82 14.74 37.30
C SER A 1046 43.79 14.28 35.85
N VAL A 1047 44.36 15.08 34.95
CA VAL A 1047 44.38 14.83 33.50
C VAL A 1047 45.83 14.61 33.07
N ALA A 1048 46.12 13.51 32.38
CA ALA A 1048 47.42 13.29 31.75
C ALA A 1048 47.65 14.34 30.63
N SER A 1049 48.86 14.87 30.49
CA SER A 1049 49.19 15.81 29.40
C SER A 1049 49.29 15.07 28.07
N ASP A 1050 48.61 15.56 27.05
CA ASP A 1050 48.77 15.14 25.66
C ASP A 1050 48.93 16.37 24.75
N THR A 1051 49.88 16.30 23.82
CA THR A 1051 50.21 17.35 22.86
C THR A 1051 50.43 16.82 21.44
N GLU A 1052 50.36 15.51 21.23
CA GLU A 1052 50.51 14.91 19.91
C GLU A 1052 49.13 14.81 19.26
N GLY A 1053 49.04 15.03 17.94
CA GLY A 1053 47.79 14.86 17.19
C GLY A 1053 47.69 13.45 16.58
N PRO A 1054 46.52 13.06 16.05
CA PRO A 1054 46.32 11.75 15.44
C PRO A 1054 47.28 11.47 14.28
N GLU A 1055 47.68 10.21 14.10
CA GLU A 1055 48.31 9.74 12.87
C GLU A 1055 47.22 9.50 11.80
N ILE A 1056 47.47 9.92 10.56
CA ILE A 1056 46.48 9.88 9.46
C ILE A 1056 47.13 9.28 8.21
N GLU A 1057 46.52 8.23 7.69
CA GLU A 1057 46.86 7.64 6.39
C GLU A 1057 45.64 7.70 5.45
N ILE A 1058 45.83 8.20 4.23
CA ILE A 1058 44.75 8.42 3.25
C ILE A 1058 44.98 7.56 2.01
N TYR A 1059 43.95 6.82 1.63
CA TYR A 1059 43.94 5.90 0.50
C TYR A 1059 42.65 6.05 -0.33
N MET A 1060 42.65 5.48 -1.54
CA MET A 1060 41.47 5.40 -2.43
C MET A 1060 41.21 3.94 -2.80
N ASN A 1061 40.02 3.44 -2.48
CA ASN A 1061 39.52 2.07 -2.59
C ASN A 1061 40.28 1.03 -1.74
N ASP A 1062 41.60 0.97 -1.82
CA ASP A 1062 42.43 0.05 -1.05
C ASP A 1062 43.74 0.70 -0.55
N ASP A 1063 44.46 0.00 0.34
CA ASP A 1063 45.71 0.43 0.94
C ASP A 1063 46.93 0.37 0.00
N ASN A 1064 46.74 -0.03 -1.26
CA ASN A 1064 47.78 0.03 -2.30
C ASN A 1064 47.82 1.37 -3.02
N PHE A 1065 46.83 2.25 -2.81
CA PHE A 1065 46.82 3.60 -3.37
C PHE A 1065 48.04 4.40 -2.90
N VAL A 1066 48.60 5.21 -3.81
CA VAL A 1066 49.75 6.07 -3.53
C VAL A 1066 49.46 7.51 -3.90
N TYR A 1067 50.10 8.44 -3.20
CA TYR A 1067 50.01 9.88 -3.51
C TYR A 1067 50.27 10.18 -4.98
N GLY A 1068 49.34 10.88 -5.64
CA GLY A 1068 49.36 11.22 -7.06
C GLY A 1068 48.79 10.13 -7.98
N GLY A 1069 48.26 9.04 -7.42
CA GLY A 1069 47.69 7.91 -8.16
C GLY A 1069 46.46 8.25 -8.99
N THR A 1070 46.04 7.30 -9.82
CA THR A 1070 44.85 7.42 -10.68
C THR A 1070 43.60 6.91 -9.96
N THR A 1071 42.44 7.52 -10.21
CA THR A 1071 41.11 7.03 -9.80
C THR A 1071 40.12 7.14 -10.96
N ASP A 1072 38.92 6.57 -10.79
CA ASP A 1072 37.75 6.91 -11.61
C ASP A 1072 37.00 8.13 -11.04
N GLU A 1073 35.81 8.41 -11.57
CA GLU A 1073 34.94 9.50 -11.14
C GLU A 1073 34.24 9.25 -9.77
N ASN A 1074 34.27 8.03 -9.24
CA ASN A 1074 33.51 7.60 -8.06
C ASN A 1074 34.34 6.76 -7.04
N PRO A 1075 35.54 7.19 -6.62
CA PRO A 1075 36.38 6.40 -5.73
C PRO A 1075 35.82 6.33 -4.30
N GLU A 1076 36.20 5.29 -3.56
CA GLU A 1076 35.95 5.21 -2.12
C GLU A 1076 37.14 5.80 -1.35
N LEU A 1077 36.91 6.86 -0.57
CA LEU A 1077 37.91 7.43 0.31
C LEU A 1077 38.08 6.55 1.55
N LEU A 1078 39.30 6.06 1.78
CA LEU A 1078 39.66 5.23 2.93
C LEU A 1078 40.71 5.94 3.78
N ILE A 1079 40.40 6.20 5.05
CA ILE A 1079 41.31 6.91 5.97
C ILE A 1079 41.53 6.06 7.20
N TYR A 1080 42.78 5.71 7.49
CA TYR A 1080 43.15 5.07 8.75
C TYR A 1080 43.66 6.12 9.70
N VAL A 1081 43.19 6.04 10.94
CA VAL A 1081 43.57 7.00 11.99
C VAL A 1081 43.91 6.27 13.28
N SER A 1082 44.95 6.75 13.96
CA SER A 1082 45.33 6.24 15.28
C SER A 1082 45.82 7.34 16.20
N ASP A 1083 45.46 7.24 17.47
CA ASP A 1083 45.86 8.13 18.54
C ASP A 1083 45.89 7.39 19.88
N SER A 1084 46.83 7.74 20.76
CA SER A 1084 47.01 7.05 22.05
C SER A 1084 45.85 7.25 23.04
N ASN A 1085 45.13 8.36 22.94
CA ASN A 1085 43.99 8.72 23.77
C ASN A 1085 42.65 8.58 23.03
N GLY A 1086 42.70 8.42 21.71
CA GLY A 1086 41.56 8.11 20.86
C GLY A 1086 41.10 9.30 20.04
N ILE A 1087 40.23 9.03 19.08
CA ILE A 1087 39.77 9.99 18.09
C ILE A 1087 38.50 10.71 18.58
N ASN A 1088 38.44 12.03 18.40
CA ASN A 1088 37.25 12.81 18.74
C ASN A 1088 36.22 12.73 17.63
N THR A 1089 35.07 12.13 17.94
CA THR A 1089 33.95 11.94 17.01
C THR A 1089 32.74 12.80 17.35
N ILE A 1090 32.79 13.63 18.39
CA ILE A 1090 31.63 14.31 18.98
C ILE A 1090 30.91 15.26 18.00
N GLY A 1091 31.60 15.76 16.97
CA GLY A 1091 31.01 16.52 15.86
C GLY A 1091 30.29 17.83 16.24
N SER A 1092 30.42 18.24 17.51
CA SER A 1092 29.68 19.36 18.11
C SER A 1092 30.56 20.27 18.96
N GLY A 1093 31.87 19.99 19.00
CA GLY A 1093 32.89 20.94 19.43
C GLY A 1093 33.11 21.96 18.31
N ILE A 1094 33.09 23.26 18.62
CA ILE A 1094 33.31 24.31 17.63
C ILE A 1094 34.67 24.11 16.97
N GLY A 1095 34.68 23.67 15.70
CA GLY A 1095 35.88 23.53 14.88
C GLY A 1095 36.68 22.24 15.04
N HIS A 1096 36.14 21.21 15.73
CA HIS A 1096 36.83 19.92 15.94
C HIS A 1096 36.21 18.75 15.16
N ASP A 1097 35.55 19.02 14.04
CA ASP A 1097 35.03 17.98 13.15
C ASP A 1097 36.17 17.25 12.41
N ILE A 1098 35.94 15.98 12.11
CA ILE A 1098 36.77 15.26 11.14
C ILE A 1098 36.33 15.74 9.77
N THR A 1099 37.23 16.38 9.03
CA THR A 1099 36.88 17.03 7.76
C THR A 1099 37.75 16.53 6.61
N ALA A 1100 37.16 16.43 5.43
CA ALA A 1100 37.87 16.32 4.17
C ALA A 1100 37.50 17.50 3.26
N ILE A 1101 38.52 18.16 2.71
CA ILE A 1101 38.38 19.33 1.83
C ILE A 1101 38.91 18.95 0.47
N LEU A 1102 38.00 18.84 -0.50
CA LEU A 1102 38.31 18.59 -1.90
C LEU A 1102 38.60 19.92 -2.62
N ASP A 1103 39.71 19.98 -3.36
CA ASP A 1103 40.15 21.08 -4.22
C ASP A 1103 40.16 22.45 -3.55
N ASP A 1104 40.57 22.48 -2.26
CA ASP A 1104 40.62 23.67 -1.42
C ASP A 1104 39.28 24.42 -1.32
N ASN A 1105 38.14 23.74 -1.55
CA ASN A 1105 36.80 24.30 -1.38
C ASN A 1105 36.41 24.41 0.10
N LEU A 1106 36.92 25.46 0.77
CA LEU A 1106 36.68 25.72 2.18
C LEU A 1106 35.21 26.00 2.53
N ASN A 1107 34.36 26.32 1.55
CA ASN A 1107 32.96 26.62 1.78
C ASN A 1107 32.10 25.35 1.86
N ASN A 1108 32.61 24.20 1.43
CA ASN A 1108 31.89 22.93 1.44
C ASN A 1108 32.77 21.77 1.95
N PRO A 1109 33.19 21.78 3.22
CA PRO A 1109 33.94 20.68 3.81
C PRO A 1109 33.06 19.43 3.96
N ILE A 1110 33.60 18.26 3.63
CA ILE A 1110 32.96 16.97 3.88
C ILE A 1110 33.16 16.62 5.35
N ILE A 1111 32.08 16.47 6.11
CA ILE A 1111 32.10 16.08 7.52
C ILE A 1111 32.11 14.55 7.62
N LEU A 1112 33.14 13.98 8.25
CA LEU A 1112 33.42 12.55 8.26
C LEU A 1112 33.18 11.86 9.61
N ASN A 1113 32.75 12.60 10.64
CA ASN A 1113 32.52 12.09 12.00
C ASN A 1113 31.68 10.81 12.05
N ASP A 1114 30.60 10.77 11.28
CA ASP A 1114 29.63 9.66 11.26
C ASP A 1114 30.10 8.43 10.46
N TYR A 1115 31.21 8.57 9.72
CA TYR A 1115 31.86 7.52 8.92
C TYR A 1115 33.07 6.90 9.65
N TYR A 1116 33.48 7.47 10.79
CA TYR A 1116 34.53 6.87 11.63
C TYR A 1116 34.01 5.65 12.37
N GLU A 1117 34.76 4.56 12.27
CA GLU A 1117 34.52 3.31 12.96
C GLU A 1117 35.79 2.85 13.69
N SER A 1118 35.69 2.62 15.00
CA SER A 1118 36.83 2.14 15.78
C SER A 1118 37.15 0.67 15.45
N ASN A 1119 38.43 0.32 15.52
CA ASN A 1119 38.88 -1.06 15.42
C ASN A 1119 38.33 -1.88 16.59
N THR A 1120 38.14 -3.18 16.37
CA THR A 1120 37.60 -4.09 17.38
C THR A 1120 38.48 -4.12 18.62
N ASN A 1121 37.87 -3.95 19.79
CA ASN A 1121 38.52 -3.88 21.11
C ASN A 1121 39.50 -2.71 21.27
N SER A 1122 39.42 -1.68 20.41
CA SER A 1122 40.29 -0.50 20.47
C SER A 1122 39.50 0.79 20.38
N TYR A 1123 39.79 1.74 21.27
CA TYR A 1123 39.36 3.14 21.15
C TYR A 1123 40.46 4.04 20.55
N GLN A 1124 41.65 3.49 20.34
CA GLN A 1124 42.88 4.21 19.95
C GLN A 1124 43.08 4.23 18.44
N SER A 1125 42.33 3.45 17.67
CA SER A 1125 42.46 3.41 16.22
C SER A 1125 41.16 3.03 15.57
N GLY A 1126 41.01 3.43 14.31
CA GLY A 1126 39.84 3.14 13.50
C GLY A 1126 40.06 3.51 12.05
N LYS A 1127 39.00 3.39 11.27
CA LYS A 1127 38.98 3.78 9.87
C LYS A 1127 37.76 4.61 9.53
N ILE A 1128 37.88 5.40 8.48
CA ILE A 1128 36.80 6.16 7.86
C ILE A 1128 36.68 5.68 6.43
N THR A 1129 35.47 5.37 6.00
CA THR A 1129 35.16 4.95 4.63
C THR A 1129 34.06 5.86 4.08
N TYR A 1130 34.35 6.61 3.02
CA TYR A 1130 33.43 7.61 2.46
C TYR A 1130 33.38 7.52 0.92
N PRO A 1131 32.21 7.32 0.30
CA PRO A 1131 32.11 7.27 -1.16
C PRO A 1131 32.20 8.67 -1.76
N LEU A 1132 33.26 8.95 -2.52
CA LEU A 1132 33.31 10.12 -3.40
C LEU A 1132 32.53 9.80 -4.69
N ARG A 1133 31.84 10.79 -5.24
CA ARG A 1133 30.98 10.63 -6.42
C ARG A 1133 31.12 11.81 -7.37
N LYS A 1134 30.99 11.54 -8.66
CA LYS A 1134 30.91 12.54 -9.75
C LYS A 1134 32.08 13.53 -9.74
N LEU A 1135 33.29 13.04 -9.49
CA LEU A 1135 34.49 13.87 -9.59
C LEU A 1135 34.75 14.25 -11.05
N GLU A 1136 35.11 15.50 -11.29
CA GLU A 1136 35.48 15.95 -12.63
C GLU A 1136 36.75 15.25 -13.12
N THR A 1137 36.94 15.08 -14.43
CA THR A 1137 38.20 14.53 -14.94
C THR A 1137 39.33 15.53 -14.77
N GLY A 1138 40.42 15.17 -14.09
CA GLY A 1138 41.51 16.10 -13.83
C GLY A 1138 42.36 15.75 -12.61
N GLN A 1139 43.22 16.68 -12.21
CA GLN A 1139 43.96 16.57 -10.95
C GLN A 1139 43.10 17.12 -9.81
N HIS A 1140 43.05 16.36 -8.72
CA HIS A 1140 42.33 16.71 -7.51
C HIS A 1140 43.26 16.66 -6.30
N LYS A 1141 42.92 17.45 -5.29
CA LYS A 1141 43.62 17.52 -4.02
C LYS A 1141 42.63 17.32 -2.88
N LEU A 1142 42.93 16.39 -1.99
CA LEU A 1142 42.12 16.14 -0.81
C LEU A 1142 42.94 16.39 0.46
N LYS A 1143 42.44 17.26 1.32
CA LYS A 1143 43.03 17.53 2.64
C LYS A 1143 42.12 16.99 3.72
N VAL A 1144 42.65 16.10 4.56
CA VAL A 1144 41.94 15.53 5.70
C VAL A 1144 42.46 16.14 6.99
N LYS A 1145 41.57 16.48 7.92
CA LYS A 1145 41.89 16.93 9.27
C LYS A 1145 41.17 16.08 10.31
N VAL A 1146 41.90 15.61 11.31
CA VAL A 1146 41.40 14.74 12.39
C VAL A 1146 41.84 15.31 13.73
N TRP A 1147 40.99 15.16 14.75
CA TRP A 1147 41.23 15.61 16.12
C TRP A 1147 41.24 14.42 17.08
N ASP A 1148 42.12 14.45 18.08
CA ASP A 1148 42.07 13.53 19.21
C ASP A 1148 41.07 14.01 20.28
N VAL A 1149 40.81 13.17 21.28
CA VAL A 1149 39.92 13.51 22.41
C VAL A 1149 40.44 14.62 23.33
N TYR A 1150 41.70 15.03 23.19
CA TYR A 1150 42.36 16.11 23.93
C TYR A 1150 42.34 17.47 23.20
N ASN A 1151 41.82 17.48 21.97
CA ASN A 1151 41.75 18.58 21.01
C ASN A 1151 43.10 18.95 20.35
N ASN A 1152 44.01 17.99 20.22
CA ASN A 1152 45.15 18.09 19.30
C ASN A 1152 44.68 17.65 17.90
N SER A 1153 45.15 18.31 16.83
CA SER A 1153 44.83 17.94 15.45
C SER A 1153 46.05 17.66 14.62
N SER A 1154 45.83 16.81 13.61
CA SER A 1154 46.74 16.57 12.51
C SER A 1154 46.01 16.82 11.19
N GLU A 1155 46.77 17.24 10.18
CA GLU A 1155 46.29 17.37 8.80
C GLU A 1155 47.17 16.51 7.89
N GLN A 1156 46.54 15.82 6.94
CA GLN A 1156 47.24 15.07 5.90
C GLN A 1156 46.63 15.39 4.54
N ILE A 1157 47.46 15.39 3.50
CA ILE A 1157 47.04 15.70 2.13
C ILE A 1157 47.35 14.53 1.22
N THR A 1158 46.42 14.23 0.32
CA THR A 1158 46.67 13.39 -0.84
C THR A 1158 46.29 14.12 -2.13
N GLU A 1159 46.94 13.75 -3.23
CA GLU A 1159 46.62 14.20 -4.58
C GLU A 1159 46.29 12.99 -5.44
N PHE A 1160 45.40 13.14 -6.41
CA PHE A 1160 45.02 12.06 -7.30
C PHE A 1160 44.55 12.60 -8.65
N THR A 1161 44.55 11.76 -9.68
CA THR A 1161 44.06 12.12 -11.01
C THR A 1161 42.85 11.27 -11.37
N VAL A 1162 41.71 11.92 -11.51
CA VAL A 1162 40.48 11.29 -12.00
C VAL A 1162 40.59 11.11 -13.51
N VAL A 1163 40.34 9.89 -13.98
CA VAL A 1163 40.35 9.52 -15.39
C VAL A 1163 39.04 8.83 -15.71
N SER A 1164 38.42 9.21 -16.83
CA SER A 1164 37.09 8.70 -17.13
C SER A 1164 37.06 7.19 -17.31
N SER A 1165 36.06 6.54 -16.72
CA SER A 1165 35.81 5.09 -16.81
C SER A 1165 35.24 4.62 -18.16
N GLU A 1166 35.00 5.52 -19.13
CA GLU A 1166 34.54 5.18 -20.49
C GLU A 1166 35.56 4.34 -21.29
N ASP A 1167 36.86 4.43 -20.98
CA ASP A 1167 37.94 3.69 -21.63
C ASP A 1167 38.92 3.14 -20.58
N LEU A 1168 39.38 1.88 -20.74
CA LEU A 1168 40.45 1.33 -19.90
C LEU A 1168 41.78 2.00 -20.23
N ILE A 1169 42.45 2.57 -19.23
CA ILE A 1169 43.72 3.30 -19.39
C ILE A 1169 44.79 2.73 -18.45
N LEU A 1170 46.02 2.57 -18.96
CA LEU A 1170 47.18 2.16 -18.15
C LEU A 1170 48.14 3.32 -17.89
N LYS A 1171 48.39 3.63 -16.62
CA LYS A 1171 49.38 4.61 -16.15
C LYS A 1171 50.44 3.94 -15.27
N HIS A 1172 51.55 4.65 -15.06
CA HIS A 1172 52.68 4.22 -14.22
C HIS A 1172 53.08 2.73 -14.35
N VAL A 1173 53.08 2.21 -15.58
CA VAL A 1173 53.56 0.87 -15.89
C VAL A 1173 55.05 0.84 -15.62
N LEU A 1174 55.50 -0.04 -14.72
CA LEU A 1174 56.89 -0.14 -14.32
C LEU A 1174 57.21 -1.55 -13.84
N ASN A 1175 58.50 -1.84 -13.68
CA ASN A 1175 58.97 -3.02 -12.98
C ASN A 1175 60.02 -2.63 -11.94
N TYR A 1176 60.03 -3.30 -10.78
CA TYR A 1176 60.98 -3.03 -9.71
C TYR A 1176 61.44 -4.32 -9.01
N PRO A 1177 62.75 -4.49 -8.74
CA PRO A 1177 63.85 -3.62 -9.13
C PRO A 1177 64.06 -3.59 -10.66
N ASN A 1178 64.51 -2.45 -11.20
CA ASN A 1178 64.95 -2.30 -12.58
C ASN A 1178 66.12 -1.29 -12.64
N PRO A 1179 67.35 -1.70 -12.98
CA PRO A 1179 67.74 -3.06 -13.38
C PRO A 1179 67.65 -4.11 -12.27
N PHE A 1180 67.47 -5.38 -12.65
CA PHE A 1180 67.47 -6.52 -11.71
C PHE A 1180 68.49 -7.62 -12.06
N THR A 1181 68.67 -8.57 -11.14
CA THR A 1181 69.62 -9.69 -11.29
C THR A 1181 69.03 -11.08 -11.07
N THR A 1182 67.95 -11.21 -10.28
CA THR A 1182 67.35 -12.52 -9.94
C THR A 1182 65.83 -12.50 -10.01
N HIS A 1183 65.19 -11.39 -9.70
CA HIS A 1183 63.74 -11.23 -9.82
C HIS A 1183 63.40 -9.75 -10.04
N THR A 1184 62.23 -9.49 -10.61
CA THR A 1184 61.59 -8.18 -10.71
C THR A 1184 60.09 -8.38 -10.62
N SER A 1185 59.35 -7.37 -10.20
CA SER A 1185 57.89 -7.43 -10.15
C SER A 1185 57.32 -6.31 -11.00
N PHE A 1186 56.26 -6.58 -11.73
CA PHE A 1186 55.56 -5.61 -12.55
C PHE A 1186 54.45 -4.92 -11.76
N PHE A 1187 54.30 -3.63 -11.99
CA PHE A 1187 53.27 -2.78 -11.40
C PHE A 1187 52.66 -1.87 -12.46
N PHE A 1188 51.39 -1.54 -12.32
CA PHE A 1188 50.72 -0.55 -13.15
C PHE A 1188 49.49 0.05 -12.45
N GLU A 1189 49.04 1.20 -12.91
CA GLU A 1189 47.79 1.84 -12.48
C GLU A 1189 46.74 1.75 -13.59
N HIS A 1190 45.47 1.68 -13.21
CA HIS A 1190 44.31 1.66 -14.09
C HIS A 1190 43.12 2.42 -13.46
N ASN A 1191 42.08 2.68 -14.25
CA ASN A 1191 40.87 3.42 -13.88
C ASN A 1191 39.61 2.53 -13.78
N HIS A 1192 39.76 1.21 -13.80
CA HIS A 1192 38.67 0.24 -13.61
C HIS A 1192 38.89 -0.56 -12.32
N ALA A 1193 38.50 -0.03 -11.17
CA ALA A 1193 38.52 -0.75 -9.90
C ALA A 1193 37.24 -1.62 -9.73
N ASN A 1194 37.22 -2.49 -8.72
CA ASN A 1194 36.13 -3.41 -8.39
C ASN A 1194 35.70 -4.35 -9.54
N SER A 1195 36.63 -4.72 -10.42
CA SER A 1195 36.41 -5.69 -11.51
C SER A 1195 37.59 -6.66 -11.64
N ASN A 1196 37.38 -7.79 -12.32
CA ASN A 1196 38.50 -8.67 -12.65
C ASN A 1196 39.24 -8.15 -13.89
N LEU A 1197 40.57 -8.17 -13.80
CA LEU A 1197 41.46 -7.75 -14.87
C LEU A 1197 42.28 -8.94 -15.37
N ASP A 1198 42.11 -9.28 -16.64
CA ASP A 1198 42.97 -10.20 -17.36
C ASP A 1198 44.27 -9.50 -17.76
N VAL A 1199 45.36 -9.81 -17.08
CA VAL A 1199 46.68 -9.22 -17.31
C VAL A 1199 47.57 -10.18 -18.08
N LEU A 1200 48.06 -9.73 -19.24
CA LEU A 1200 49.06 -10.40 -20.06
C LEU A 1200 50.33 -9.53 -20.12
N ILE A 1201 51.42 -10.01 -19.52
CA ILE A 1201 52.74 -9.39 -19.61
C ILE A 1201 53.61 -10.20 -20.56
N GLN A 1202 54.14 -9.55 -21.60
CA GLN A 1202 55.01 -10.19 -22.59
C GLN A 1202 56.37 -9.48 -22.62
N VAL A 1203 57.46 -10.21 -22.39
CA VAL A 1203 58.82 -9.69 -22.44
C VAL A 1203 59.48 -10.07 -23.77
N PHE A 1204 60.09 -9.10 -24.44
CA PHE A 1204 60.73 -9.23 -25.74
C PHE A 1204 62.18 -8.77 -25.69
N THR A 1205 63.03 -9.39 -26.50
CA THR A 1205 64.34 -8.82 -26.86
C THR A 1205 64.18 -7.52 -27.67
N VAL A 1206 65.23 -6.70 -27.76
CA VAL A 1206 65.22 -5.46 -28.58
C VAL A 1206 64.93 -5.72 -30.07
N SER A 1207 65.18 -6.94 -30.57
CA SER A 1207 64.83 -7.35 -31.94
C SER A 1207 63.39 -7.87 -32.10
N GLY A 1208 62.56 -7.81 -31.05
CA GLY A 1208 61.15 -8.21 -31.08
C GLY A 1208 60.88 -9.70 -30.86
N LYS A 1209 61.90 -10.52 -30.55
CA LYS A 1209 61.69 -11.93 -30.18
C LYS A 1209 61.07 -12.03 -28.78
N LEU A 1210 59.93 -12.71 -28.65
CA LEU A 1210 59.27 -13.03 -27.37
C LEU A 1210 60.14 -13.96 -26.52
N VAL A 1211 60.19 -13.67 -25.23
CA VAL A 1211 61.04 -14.32 -24.23
C VAL A 1211 60.21 -14.93 -23.12
N LYS A 1212 59.24 -14.18 -22.60
CA LYS A 1212 58.37 -14.60 -21.50
C LYS A 1212 56.95 -14.11 -21.73
N SER A 1213 55.97 -14.92 -21.39
CA SER A 1213 54.56 -14.53 -21.24
C SER A 1213 54.11 -14.86 -19.81
N ILE A 1214 53.45 -13.91 -19.17
CA ILE A 1214 52.84 -14.06 -17.84
C ILE A 1214 51.36 -13.70 -18.02
N GLU A 1215 50.48 -14.65 -17.74
CA GLU A 1215 49.04 -14.48 -17.78
C GLU A 1215 48.49 -14.66 -16.37
N GLN A 1216 47.75 -13.65 -15.89
CA GLN A 1216 47.14 -13.68 -14.58
C GLN A 1216 45.82 -12.92 -14.60
N GLU A 1217 44.78 -13.50 -14.01
CA GLU A 1217 43.54 -12.80 -13.68
C GLU A 1217 43.71 -12.20 -12.28
N ILE A 1218 43.48 -10.90 -12.15
CA ILE A 1218 43.67 -10.17 -10.91
C ILE A 1218 42.36 -9.49 -10.52
N PRO A 1219 41.78 -9.79 -9.35
CA PRO A 1219 40.67 -9.02 -8.83
C PRO A 1219 41.19 -7.64 -8.41
N ALA A 1220 40.79 -6.61 -9.15
CA ALA A 1220 41.31 -5.27 -8.93
C ALA A 1220 40.44 -4.52 -7.91
N SER A 1221 40.69 -4.71 -6.62
CA SER A 1221 39.99 -3.99 -5.54
C SER A 1221 40.23 -2.47 -5.57
N GLY A 1222 41.36 -2.03 -6.12
CA GLY A 1222 41.72 -0.61 -6.25
C GLY A 1222 42.29 -0.27 -7.62
N TYR A 1223 42.98 0.86 -7.71
CA TYR A 1223 43.47 1.42 -8.99
C TYR A 1223 44.92 1.03 -9.32
N ARG A 1224 45.58 0.28 -8.43
CA ARG A 1224 46.98 -0.13 -8.60
C ARG A 1224 47.06 -1.64 -8.57
N CYS A 1225 47.72 -2.19 -9.58
CA CYS A 1225 47.93 -3.62 -9.74
C CYS A 1225 49.42 -3.97 -9.57
N GLY A 1226 49.68 -5.08 -8.90
CA GLY A 1226 51.01 -5.63 -8.60
C GLY A 1226 51.24 -5.82 -7.09
N PRO A 1227 52.32 -6.49 -6.67
CA PRO A 1227 53.39 -7.02 -7.51
C PRO A 1227 52.97 -8.25 -8.33
N ILE A 1228 53.30 -8.24 -9.63
CA ILE A 1228 53.27 -9.46 -10.47
C ILE A 1228 54.71 -9.94 -10.63
N ASP A 1229 55.09 -10.98 -9.90
CA ASP A 1229 56.48 -11.42 -9.79
C ASP A 1229 56.99 -12.15 -11.05
N TRP A 1230 58.25 -11.89 -11.38
CA TRP A 1230 59.00 -12.63 -12.39
C TRP A 1230 60.43 -12.92 -11.94
N ASP A 1231 60.84 -14.18 -12.11
CA ASP A 1231 62.14 -14.73 -11.75
C ASP A 1231 63.25 -14.52 -12.81
N GLY A 1232 62.95 -13.80 -13.89
CA GLY A 1232 63.89 -13.56 -14.99
C GLY A 1232 64.15 -14.78 -15.89
N LEU A 1233 63.32 -15.83 -15.82
CA LEU A 1233 63.39 -16.98 -16.72
C LEU A 1233 62.47 -16.79 -17.94
N ASP A 1234 62.84 -17.40 -19.07
CA ASP A 1234 61.98 -17.47 -20.26
C ASP A 1234 60.79 -18.44 -20.06
N ASP A 1235 59.94 -18.59 -21.08
CA ASP A 1235 58.81 -19.53 -21.05
C ASP A 1235 59.22 -21.01 -20.89
N TYR A 1236 60.49 -21.35 -21.13
CA TYR A 1236 61.03 -22.71 -21.01
C TYR A 1236 61.84 -22.92 -19.72
N GLY A 1237 61.81 -21.95 -18.79
CA GLY A 1237 62.55 -22.00 -17.52
C GLY A 1237 64.06 -21.78 -17.67
N SER A 1238 64.53 -21.31 -18.83
CA SER A 1238 65.93 -20.98 -19.07
C SER A 1238 66.24 -19.54 -18.71
N ARG A 1239 67.48 -19.28 -18.27
CA ARG A 1239 67.94 -17.94 -17.96
C ARG A 1239 68.11 -17.12 -19.23
N ILE A 1240 67.62 -15.88 -19.19
CA ILE A 1240 67.80 -14.91 -20.27
C ILE A 1240 69.14 -14.18 -20.09
N GLY A 1241 69.75 -13.69 -21.18
CA GLY A 1241 71.05 -13.04 -21.11
C GLY A 1241 70.97 -11.59 -20.63
N ARG A 1242 72.03 -11.08 -19.97
CA ARG A 1242 72.18 -9.65 -19.63
C ARG A 1242 71.84 -8.73 -20.81
N GLY A 1243 71.09 -7.67 -20.57
CA GLY A 1243 70.72 -6.71 -21.61
C GLY A 1243 69.45 -5.93 -21.33
N VAL A 1244 69.07 -5.11 -22.30
CA VAL A 1244 67.81 -4.37 -22.32
C VAL A 1244 66.76 -5.22 -23.02
N TYR A 1245 65.59 -5.32 -22.43
CA TYR A 1245 64.40 -5.97 -22.98
C TYR A 1245 63.26 -4.95 -23.00
N ILE A 1246 62.29 -5.19 -23.87
CA ILE A 1246 61.05 -4.41 -23.94
C ILE A 1246 59.95 -5.33 -23.43
N TYR A 1247 59.15 -4.89 -22.48
CA TYR A 1247 57.97 -5.64 -22.07
C TYR A 1247 56.70 -4.89 -22.43
N LYS A 1248 55.64 -5.65 -22.67
CA LYS A 1248 54.30 -5.14 -22.94
C LYS A 1248 53.37 -5.64 -21.84
N VAL A 1249 52.65 -4.72 -21.21
CA VAL A 1249 51.52 -5.05 -20.33
C VAL A 1249 50.26 -4.82 -21.13
N LYS A 1250 49.44 -5.85 -21.30
CA LYS A 1250 48.12 -5.79 -21.91
C LYS A 1250 47.10 -6.19 -20.86
N VAL A 1251 46.12 -5.35 -20.62
CA VAL A 1251 45.05 -5.59 -19.63
C VAL A 1251 43.72 -5.60 -20.36
N ARG A 1252 42.85 -6.53 -19.97
CA ARG A 1252 41.45 -6.58 -20.40
C ARG A 1252 40.52 -6.61 -19.18
N SER A 1253 39.49 -5.77 -19.19
CA SER A 1253 38.44 -5.76 -18.16
C SER A 1253 37.31 -6.74 -18.50
N ASP A 1254 36.43 -7.01 -17.52
CA ASP A 1254 35.20 -7.81 -17.70
C ASP A 1254 34.24 -7.22 -18.75
N SER A 1255 34.25 -5.90 -18.94
CA SER A 1255 33.51 -5.20 -20.00
C SER A 1255 34.08 -5.42 -21.41
N GLY A 1256 35.21 -6.14 -21.52
CA GLY A 1256 35.87 -6.43 -22.78
C GLY A 1256 36.78 -5.32 -23.31
N GLN A 1257 36.94 -4.21 -22.59
CA GLN A 1257 37.85 -3.12 -22.94
C GLN A 1257 39.30 -3.56 -22.76
N VAL A 1258 40.20 -3.05 -23.59
CA VAL A 1258 41.60 -3.48 -23.65
C VAL A 1258 42.52 -2.28 -23.69
N ALA A 1259 43.54 -2.31 -22.84
CA ALA A 1259 44.62 -1.33 -22.85
C ALA A 1259 45.98 -2.03 -22.92
N GLU A 1260 46.94 -1.45 -23.64
CA GLU A 1260 48.31 -1.96 -23.65
C GLU A 1260 49.36 -0.85 -23.57
N LYS A 1261 50.50 -1.16 -22.93
CA LYS A 1261 51.62 -0.24 -22.76
C LYS A 1261 52.93 -0.99 -22.82
N PHE A 1262 53.93 -0.34 -23.41
CA PHE A 1262 55.28 -0.89 -23.55
C PHE A 1262 56.26 -0.13 -22.66
N GLU A 1263 57.13 -0.85 -22.00
CA GLU A 1263 58.20 -0.30 -21.16
C GLU A 1263 59.50 -1.10 -21.29
N LYS A 1264 60.58 -0.57 -20.71
CA LYS A 1264 61.92 -1.19 -20.80
C LYS A 1264 62.35 -1.77 -19.46
N LEU A 1265 62.88 -2.98 -19.49
CA LEU A 1265 63.52 -3.62 -18.35
C LEU A 1265 64.97 -3.99 -18.67
N VAL A 1266 65.84 -3.92 -17.67
CA VAL A 1266 67.26 -4.20 -17.80
C VAL A 1266 67.66 -5.30 -16.82
N ILE A 1267 68.28 -6.35 -17.34
CA ILE A 1267 68.86 -7.43 -16.53
C ILE A 1267 70.38 -7.34 -16.56
N LEU A 1268 71.00 -7.31 -15.37
CA LEU A 1268 72.45 -7.07 -15.19
C LEU A 1268 73.28 -8.34 -15.02
N ARG A 1269 72.64 -9.51 -14.99
CA ARG A 1269 73.29 -10.77 -14.66
C ARG A 1269 73.50 -11.67 -15.87
#